data_AF-A0A7Y4T0A0-F1
#
_entry.id   AF-A0A7Y4T0A0-F1
#
_cell.length_a   1.000
_cell.length_b   1.000
_cell.length_c   1.000
_cell.angle_alpha   90.00
_cell.angle_beta   90.00
_cell.angle_gamma   90.00
#
_symmetry.space_group_name_H-M   'P 1'
#
loop_
_entity.id
_entity.type
_entity.pdbx_description
1 polymer ?
#
loop_
_entity_poly.entity_id
_entity_poly.type
_entity_poly.pdbx_seq_one_letter_code
_entity_poly.pdbx_strand_id
1 'polypeptide(L)'
;MKYLISFISIFITQELLSQFQIKDKLNWDIPSHYHSDEQNLIPTFQNSSRYNTSPEIPKYVKIIDLPSDGTISARLIPILETNKNLIKPYKNSNKFQNYELKIFKHRERKSFKAVIELVPMKFNSAIEITQLQEFEIQLDFIQSNLAASPLPPNTFISELSSGLIYKIAIPKRGIYKIDKAFFQDKLKVNVGGLDPRNIRLLGNGGTNLPEKISTSRIDDLQENKIFFQGEQDGSFDDQDFILFYANGPDNINFNESDKSFSIVKNPYSVKSYYFIKLDNKPGARINKQSFGNNSEYITDQGLDFYHHEIDKINLLDDDDCNHGSGQIWYGEELSNTRELNLSSEINLSGLINTKPSKLRGEFASRSSLSSNLRVTIGNQSRSFTLGASPFSCTASYAANNVFTSDVLVTSEKPNTLISFPTTGVSSEGWLNYLTLSYNKNFIFSGEPIYILDPEAINKSSSYSIKINTIVPEVWDISNPLGVISITTQRSSNTVTINPLKSSSLSNFVCFNPNGNFESPEFVSNVENQNIHGLDKLDLLVIYHSSLKTEAERLLKHRTTHSKLSGIAVDIEQVYNEFGSGSKDPTALRDFAKMLYSRSSQFKYMTLVGTASYDYRHLAPDTKDLNLVPTYETEESLDPILSFPSDDYFGLLDDNEGENLDGLLDIEIGRILARTTDEAMSIVDKIVKYDTDPKILGDWKMNLLFMADDEDGSTHISDVDGMAIENNNLFPIYNQQKIYLDSYEQISTPGGERYPEANKAITDEIFRGAFVATYLGHGGPTGLAQERVLQENDIRAWDNEFKPPLLITATCSFTPYDDPKVFSAGAQTQVQKNGTVALFSTVRAVYANENATLTRNTLIEAFRKTNNKYPTLGDMLKVAKNAGGGRSDNNRKYSLFGDPAQKLAYPILETEITSVNGKSLSKTDTFKALQTIDLNGRIKAENGDTKKDFNGKIFITVFDKPVTLKTRGNNNSAPYTYSLQRNIIFKGQSQVVNGEWNVNFTIPKDINYIAGQGKISLYATNEKDLDAAGFSDKLVIGGFSKDPTKDDQPPVVKLFINNNEFVNGGICNESPKIYGEINDDYGINITGNSIGHDLVAILDGNVQNPIVLNTFFKSQLNSSKEGTVEYPLKNLSVGKHTLSMVAWDISNNRGIGNLEFNVISSDDVQLENVYNYPNPFNKKTNFQFETNYIGYPTDVTVQIQSISGKVVKTIQEKITPTGYRVTGIEWDGKDDNGTELANGVYLYKIGVHYSSTELIFTQKSEYQKLVILR
;
A
#
# COMPACT_ATOMS: atom_id res chain seq x y z
N MET A 1 60.84 -5.68 -52.26
CA MET A 1 61.16 -7.11 -52.48
C MET A 1 61.01 -7.84 -51.14
N LYS A 2 60.03 -8.77 -51.07
CA LYS A 2 59.78 -9.80 -50.04
C LYS A 2 59.52 -9.37 -48.57
N TYR A 3 58.25 -9.32 -48.16
CA TYR A 3 57.52 -10.39 -47.43
C TYR A 3 56.19 -9.82 -46.90
N LEU A 4 55.10 -10.06 -47.63
CA LEU A 4 53.73 -9.86 -47.17
C LEU A 4 52.90 -11.01 -47.76
N ILE A 5 52.33 -11.83 -46.88
CA ILE A 5 51.15 -12.72 -47.02
C ILE A 5 51.32 -13.81 -45.96
N SER A 6 50.56 -13.69 -44.86
CA SER A 6 49.92 -14.81 -44.17
C SER A 6 48.96 -14.28 -43.10
N PHE A 7 47.77 -14.90 -43.05
CA PHE A 7 46.65 -14.73 -42.10
C PHE A 7 45.69 -13.54 -42.30
N ILE A 8 44.77 -13.71 -43.26
CA ILE A 8 43.38 -13.28 -43.10
C ILE A 8 42.68 -14.39 -42.32
N SER A 9 42.48 -14.16 -41.02
CA SER A 9 41.54 -14.96 -40.22
C SER A 9 40.16 -14.34 -40.40
N ILE A 10 39.32 -15.01 -41.18
CA ILE A 10 37.89 -14.77 -41.24
C ILE A 10 37.32 -15.12 -39.86
N PHE A 11 36.99 -14.11 -39.05
CA PHE A 11 36.07 -14.29 -37.92
C PHE A 11 34.65 -14.40 -38.50
N ILE A 12 34.22 -15.61 -38.86
CA ILE A 12 32.79 -15.92 -38.93
C ILE A 12 32.32 -15.96 -37.48
N THR A 13 31.66 -14.91 -37.02
CA THR A 13 30.85 -14.96 -35.81
C THR A 13 29.68 -15.88 -36.10
N GLN A 14 29.72 -17.13 -35.62
CA GLN A 14 28.53 -17.98 -35.58
C GLN A 14 27.55 -17.33 -34.61
N GLU A 15 26.49 -16.71 -35.12
CA GLU A 15 25.35 -16.32 -34.30
C GLU A 15 24.68 -17.60 -33.78
N LEU A 16 24.67 -17.77 -32.46
CA LEU A 16 23.94 -18.86 -31.80
C LEU A 16 22.45 -18.56 -31.88
N LEU A 17 21.78 -19.21 -32.83
CA LEU A 17 20.32 -19.24 -32.91
C LEU A 17 19.81 -20.31 -31.93
N SER A 18 19.00 -19.91 -30.95
CA SER A 18 18.26 -20.85 -30.11
C SER A 18 16.78 -20.78 -30.44
N GLN A 19 16.14 -21.94 -30.56
CA GLN A 19 14.70 -22.07 -30.80
C GLN A 19 14.00 -22.62 -29.57
N PHE A 20 12.93 -21.97 -29.16
CA PHE A 20 12.04 -22.42 -28.09
C PHE A 20 10.70 -22.81 -28.71
N GLN A 21 10.14 -23.93 -28.24
CA GLN A 21 8.81 -24.39 -28.63
C GLN A 21 7.91 -24.45 -27.40
N ILE A 22 6.79 -23.74 -27.46
CA ILE A 22 5.80 -23.70 -26.38
C ILE A 22 4.53 -24.31 -26.92
N LYS A 23 4.10 -25.42 -26.35
CA LYS A 23 2.81 -26.04 -26.67
C LYS A 23 1.90 -25.86 -25.47
N ASP A 24 0.73 -25.27 -25.69
CA ASP A 24 -0.26 -25.05 -24.63
C ASP A 24 -1.67 -25.32 -25.14
N LYS A 25 -2.55 -25.68 -24.20
CA LYS A 25 -3.97 -25.97 -24.42
C LYS A 25 -4.80 -25.06 -23.52
N LEU A 26 -5.79 -24.38 -24.10
CA LEU A 26 -6.70 -23.48 -23.38
C LEU A 26 -7.98 -24.20 -23.00
N ASN A 27 -8.44 -23.95 -21.78
CA ASN A 27 -9.72 -24.44 -21.29
C ASN A 27 -10.74 -23.30 -21.25
N TRP A 28 -11.68 -23.28 -22.20
CA TRP A 28 -12.67 -22.21 -22.40
C TRP A 28 -14.00 -22.38 -21.63
N ASP A 29 -14.05 -23.30 -20.66
CA ASP A 29 -15.28 -23.65 -19.92
C ASP A 29 -15.68 -22.63 -18.83
N ILE A 30 -15.19 -21.40 -18.88
CA ILE A 30 -15.51 -20.35 -17.90
C ILE A 30 -16.33 -19.25 -18.60
N PRO A 31 -17.59 -19.00 -18.21
CA PRO A 31 -18.32 -17.82 -18.66
C PRO A 31 -17.75 -16.56 -17.96
N SER A 32 -17.35 -15.52 -18.72
CA SER A 32 -17.03 -14.20 -18.15
C SER A 32 -18.19 -13.25 -18.33
N HIS A 33 -18.64 -12.67 -17.23
CA HIS A 33 -19.57 -11.55 -17.22
C HIS A 33 -18.76 -10.27 -17.41
N TYR A 34 -19.16 -9.43 -18.35
CA TYR A 34 -18.55 -8.13 -18.53
C TYR A 34 -19.68 -7.11 -18.66
N HIS A 35 -19.75 -6.22 -17.67
CA HIS A 35 -20.77 -5.19 -17.43
C HIS A 35 -22.12 -5.67 -16.87
N SER A 36 -22.71 -4.78 -16.05
CA SER A 36 -24.08 -4.80 -15.50
C SER A 36 -25.19 -4.92 -16.54
N ASP A 37 -24.86 -4.81 -17.83
CA ASP A 37 -25.73 -5.21 -18.94
C ASP A 37 -25.44 -6.68 -19.29
N GLU A 38 -26.25 -7.60 -18.76
CA GLU A 38 -26.16 -9.08 -18.84
C GLU A 38 -26.01 -9.73 -20.25
N GLN A 39 -25.66 -9.01 -21.32
CA GLN A 39 -25.96 -9.45 -22.69
C GLN A 39 -24.77 -9.54 -23.67
N ASN A 40 -23.52 -9.28 -23.25
CA ASN A 40 -22.32 -9.46 -24.10
C ASN A 40 -21.32 -10.46 -23.47
N LEU A 41 -21.64 -11.76 -23.50
CA LEU A 41 -20.72 -12.82 -23.04
C LEU A 41 -19.66 -13.12 -24.10
N ILE A 42 -18.52 -12.41 -24.07
CA ILE A 42 -17.31 -12.88 -24.75
C ILE A 42 -16.77 -14.07 -23.94
N PRO A 43 -16.51 -15.24 -24.55
CA PRO A 43 -16.01 -16.38 -23.78
C PRO A 43 -14.60 -16.12 -23.25
N THR A 44 -14.26 -16.73 -22.13
CA THR A 44 -12.92 -16.67 -21.52
C THR A 44 -12.34 -18.06 -21.31
N PHE A 45 -11.08 -18.14 -20.91
CA PHE A 45 -10.40 -19.38 -20.55
C PHE A 45 -9.62 -19.26 -19.24
N GLN A 46 -9.30 -20.40 -18.64
CA GLN A 46 -8.56 -20.50 -17.39
C GLN A 46 -7.18 -19.81 -17.50
N ASN A 47 -6.82 -18.98 -16.51
CA ASN A 47 -5.57 -18.19 -16.48
C ASN A 47 -5.45 -17.08 -17.52
N SER A 48 -6.55 -16.62 -18.11
CA SER A 48 -6.51 -15.49 -19.03
C SER A 48 -6.30 -14.16 -18.30
N SER A 49 -5.46 -13.29 -18.86
CA SER A 49 -5.32 -11.87 -18.48
C SER A 49 -6.13 -11.00 -19.47
N ARG A 50 -6.08 -9.67 -19.36
CA ARG A 50 -6.80 -8.70 -20.20
C ARG A 50 -5.94 -7.49 -20.57
N TYR A 51 -6.38 -6.72 -21.57
CA TYR A 51 -5.81 -5.39 -21.86
C TYR A 51 -6.72 -4.30 -21.30
N ASN A 52 -6.16 -3.21 -20.81
CA ASN A 52 -6.94 -2.06 -20.30
C ASN A 52 -7.80 -1.40 -21.39
N THR A 53 -7.34 -1.39 -22.64
CA THR A 53 -8.08 -0.80 -23.77
C THR A 53 -9.21 -1.69 -24.31
N SER A 54 -9.18 -2.98 -23.95
CA SER A 54 -10.13 -4.01 -24.41
C SER A 54 -10.31 -5.07 -23.30
N PRO A 55 -10.77 -4.68 -22.10
CA PRO A 55 -10.89 -5.54 -20.92
C PRO A 55 -11.84 -6.73 -21.09
N GLU A 56 -12.68 -6.70 -22.13
CA GLU A 56 -13.58 -7.77 -22.53
C GLU A 56 -12.87 -8.92 -23.28
N ILE A 57 -11.65 -8.71 -23.78
CA ILE A 57 -10.93 -9.66 -24.64
C ILE A 57 -9.88 -10.44 -23.83
N PRO A 58 -10.00 -11.78 -23.67
CA PRO A 58 -8.99 -12.57 -22.99
C PRO A 58 -7.67 -12.62 -23.75
N LYS A 59 -6.56 -12.45 -23.01
CA LYS A 59 -5.20 -12.70 -23.47
C LYS A 59 -4.53 -13.81 -22.67
N TYR A 60 -3.75 -14.64 -23.34
CA TYR A 60 -2.83 -15.61 -22.75
C TYR A 60 -1.49 -14.92 -22.53
N VAL A 61 -0.88 -15.12 -21.37
CA VAL A 61 0.44 -14.56 -21.03
C VAL A 61 1.38 -15.71 -20.65
N LYS A 62 2.60 -15.69 -21.19
CA LYS A 62 3.65 -16.65 -20.86
C LYS A 62 4.99 -15.94 -20.72
N ILE A 63 5.75 -16.32 -19.71
CA ILE A 63 7.10 -15.80 -19.47
C ILE A 63 8.10 -16.92 -19.65
N ILE A 64 9.20 -16.64 -20.35
CA ILE A 64 10.26 -17.59 -20.65
C ILE A 64 11.61 -16.96 -20.35
N ASP A 65 12.48 -17.73 -19.70
CA ASP A 65 13.87 -17.32 -19.48
C ASP A 65 14.65 -17.30 -20.79
N LEU A 66 15.31 -16.18 -21.05
CA LEU A 66 16.25 -16.04 -22.15
C LEU A 66 17.67 -16.24 -21.64
N PRO A 67 18.56 -16.90 -22.42
CA PRO A 67 19.91 -17.20 -21.97
C PRO A 67 20.80 -15.96 -21.86
N SER A 68 20.46 -14.89 -22.59
CA SER A 68 21.21 -13.63 -22.62
C SER A 68 20.38 -12.52 -23.28
N ASP A 69 20.98 -11.35 -23.48
CA ASP A 69 20.39 -10.31 -24.31
C ASP A 69 20.37 -10.72 -25.79
N GLY A 70 19.34 -10.30 -26.50
CA GLY A 70 19.17 -10.61 -27.92
C GLY A 70 17.90 -10.06 -28.53
N THR A 71 17.70 -10.38 -29.80
CA THR A 71 16.47 -10.13 -30.54
C THR A 71 15.61 -11.38 -30.52
N ILE A 72 14.31 -11.19 -30.30
CA ILE A 72 13.31 -12.25 -30.26
C ILE A 72 12.28 -12.04 -31.36
N SER A 73 11.90 -13.13 -32.02
CA SER A 73 10.72 -13.18 -32.88
C SER A 73 9.97 -14.46 -32.57
N ALA A 74 8.64 -14.46 -32.65
CA ALA A 74 7.88 -15.70 -32.57
C ALA A 74 6.76 -15.76 -33.59
N ARG A 75 6.38 -16.99 -33.90
CA ARG A 75 5.25 -17.32 -34.76
C ARG A 75 4.29 -18.24 -34.02
N LEU A 76 3.01 -17.96 -34.19
CA LEU A 76 1.92 -18.81 -33.71
C LEU A 76 1.61 -19.88 -34.75
N ILE A 77 1.41 -21.10 -34.27
CA ILE A 77 0.95 -22.26 -35.05
C ILE A 77 -0.33 -22.78 -34.37
N PRO A 78 -1.52 -22.45 -34.89
CA PRO A 78 -2.77 -23.05 -34.44
C PRO A 78 -2.75 -24.57 -34.62
N ILE A 79 -3.10 -25.33 -33.58
CA ILE A 79 -3.21 -26.80 -33.65
C ILE A 79 -4.69 -27.20 -33.69
N LEU A 80 -5.51 -26.60 -32.83
CA LEU A 80 -6.94 -26.85 -32.75
C LEU A 80 -7.71 -25.54 -32.60
N GLU A 81 -8.70 -25.33 -33.47
CA GLU A 81 -9.59 -24.17 -33.49
C GLU A 81 -11.05 -24.60 -33.36
N THR A 82 -11.88 -23.77 -32.72
CA THR A 82 -13.34 -23.97 -32.62
C THR A 82 -14.08 -22.67 -32.90
N ASN A 83 -15.17 -22.74 -33.65
CA ASN A 83 -16.05 -21.59 -33.88
C ASN A 83 -17.14 -21.50 -32.82
N LYS A 84 -17.48 -20.28 -32.42
CA LYS A 84 -18.55 -20.00 -31.44
C LYS A 84 -19.32 -18.75 -31.86
N ASN A 85 -20.64 -18.80 -31.69
CA ASN A 85 -21.51 -17.65 -31.91
C ASN A 85 -21.71 -16.88 -30.60
N LEU A 86 -21.60 -15.56 -30.69
CA LEU A 86 -21.94 -14.64 -29.61
C LEU A 86 -23.45 -14.39 -29.61
N ILE A 87 -23.98 -14.09 -28.43
CA ILE A 87 -25.40 -13.80 -28.23
C ILE A 87 -25.77 -12.43 -28.85
N LYS A 88 -24.80 -11.50 -28.92
CA LYS A 88 -24.96 -10.17 -29.49
C LYS A 88 -23.75 -9.75 -30.33
N PRO A 89 -23.94 -8.79 -31.27
CA PRO A 89 -22.84 -8.23 -32.04
C PRO A 89 -21.84 -7.47 -31.15
N TYR A 90 -20.57 -7.82 -31.23
CA TYR A 90 -19.49 -7.08 -30.57
C TYR A 90 -19.10 -5.85 -31.41
N LYS A 91 -19.26 -4.66 -30.84
CA LYS A 91 -19.06 -3.37 -31.54
C LYS A 91 -17.64 -3.19 -32.08
N ASN A 92 -16.64 -3.77 -31.42
CA ASN A 92 -15.23 -3.61 -31.78
C ASN A 92 -14.65 -4.83 -32.52
N SER A 93 -15.49 -5.68 -33.14
CA SER A 93 -15.05 -6.91 -33.84
C SER A 93 -13.95 -6.66 -34.88
N ASN A 94 -13.94 -5.48 -35.50
CA ASN A 94 -12.96 -5.10 -36.51
C ASN A 94 -11.53 -4.99 -35.97
N LYS A 95 -11.34 -4.80 -34.64
CA LYS A 95 -10.00 -4.73 -34.03
C LYS A 95 -9.33 -6.11 -33.96
N PHE A 96 -10.10 -7.18 -33.84
CA PHE A 96 -9.62 -8.53 -33.52
C PHE A 96 -9.89 -9.52 -34.65
N GLN A 97 -9.63 -9.15 -35.91
CA GLN A 97 -9.85 -10.03 -37.07
C GLN A 97 -8.78 -11.12 -37.23
N ASN A 98 -7.66 -11.01 -36.51
CA ASN A 98 -6.57 -11.99 -36.47
C ASN A 98 -6.19 -12.30 -35.03
N TYR A 99 -5.49 -13.43 -34.83
CA TYR A 99 -4.80 -13.69 -33.56
C TYR A 99 -3.69 -12.67 -33.36
N GLU A 100 -3.73 -11.92 -32.27
CA GLU A 100 -2.68 -10.97 -31.92
C GLU A 100 -1.62 -11.66 -31.05
N LEU A 101 -0.43 -11.88 -31.60
CA LEU A 101 0.74 -12.34 -30.85
C LEU A 101 1.71 -11.17 -30.67
N LYS A 102 2.00 -10.81 -29.42
CA LYS A 102 2.97 -9.79 -29.03
C LYS A 102 4.04 -10.42 -28.16
N ILE A 103 5.26 -9.90 -28.26
CA ILE A 103 6.39 -10.37 -27.48
C ILE A 103 7.18 -9.16 -27.01
N PHE A 104 7.49 -9.16 -25.73
CA PHE A 104 8.27 -8.13 -25.08
C PHE A 104 9.49 -8.78 -24.43
N LYS A 105 10.58 -8.01 -24.35
CA LYS A 105 11.78 -8.40 -23.63
C LYS A 105 11.82 -7.58 -22.35
N HIS A 106 11.75 -8.27 -21.22
CA HIS A 106 11.93 -7.67 -19.91
C HIS A 106 13.12 -8.32 -19.22
N ARG A 107 13.44 -7.82 -18.04
CA ARG A 107 14.34 -8.47 -17.12
C ARG A 107 13.62 -8.61 -15.78
N GLU A 108 14.02 -9.62 -15.04
CA GLU A 108 13.61 -9.82 -13.65
C GLU A 108 14.86 -10.31 -12.93
N ARG A 109 15.31 -9.57 -11.92
CA ARG A 109 16.49 -9.94 -11.11
C ARG A 109 17.74 -10.12 -11.98
N LYS A 110 17.93 -9.24 -12.98
CA LYS A 110 19.01 -9.25 -13.99
C LYS A 110 18.95 -10.43 -14.97
N SER A 111 17.91 -11.27 -14.89
CA SER A 111 17.67 -12.36 -15.85
C SER A 111 16.80 -11.85 -16.98
N PHE A 112 17.21 -12.08 -18.22
CA PHE A 112 16.40 -11.73 -19.39
C PHE A 112 15.19 -12.65 -19.51
N LYS A 113 14.03 -12.06 -19.84
CA LYS A 113 12.76 -12.74 -20.01
C LYS A 113 12.11 -12.35 -21.33
N ALA A 114 11.50 -13.31 -22.01
CA ALA A 114 10.51 -13.06 -23.05
C ALA A 114 9.11 -13.15 -22.44
N VAL A 115 8.34 -12.06 -22.52
CA VAL A 115 6.93 -12.02 -22.16
C VAL A 115 6.12 -12.13 -23.45
N ILE A 116 5.36 -13.21 -23.58
CA ILE A 116 4.55 -13.53 -24.74
C ILE A 116 3.09 -13.25 -24.37
N GLU A 117 2.43 -12.41 -25.16
CA GLU A 117 1.01 -12.13 -25.05
C GLU A 117 0.30 -12.61 -26.32
N LEU A 118 -0.74 -13.42 -26.17
CA LEU A 118 -1.53 -13.94 -27.28
C LEU A 118 -3.01 -13.64 -27.03
N VAL A 119 -3.71 -13.00 -27.97
CA VAL A 119 -5.18 -13.02 -28.01
C VAL A 119 -5.58 -14.30 -28.76
N PRO A 120 -6.07 -15.35 -28.08
CA PRO A 120 -6.26 -16.66 -28.69
C PRO A 120 -7.65 -16.79 -29.32
N MET A 121 -8.20 -15.68 -29.82
CA MET A 121 -9.45 -15.65 -30.56
C MET A 121 -9.41 -14.59 -31.65
N LYS A 122 -10.25 -14.77 -32.68
CA LYS A 122 -10.46 -13.81 -33.76
C LYS A 122 -11.95 -13.71 -34.11
N PHE A 123 -12.38 -12.55 -34.57
CA PHE A 123 -13.74 -12.30 -35.01
C PHE A 123 -13.85 -12.51 -36.52
N ASN A 124 -14.72 -13.45 -36.91
CA ASN A 124 -15.08 -13.68 -38.31
C ASN A 124 -16.19 -12.72 -38.74
N SER A 125 -17.06 -12.33 -37.80
CA SER A 125 -18.07 -11.28 -37.94
C SER A 125 -18.34 -10.66 -36.56
N ALA A 126 -19.27 -9.71 -36.47
CA ALA A 126 -19.66 -9.13 -35.18
C ALA A 126 -20.26 -10.17 -34.22
N ILE A 127 -20.79 -11.29 -34.72
CA ILE A 127 -21.47 -12.33 -33.91
C ILE A 127 -20.80 -13.70 -33.94
N GLU A 128 -19.72 -13.87 -34.70
CA GLU A 128 -19.04 -15.16 -34.85
C GLU A 128 -17.54 -15.01 -34.58
N ILE A 129 -17.01 -15.87 -33.71
CA ILE A 129 -15.60 -15.92 -33.34
C ILE A 129 -15.01 -17.31 -33.63
N THR A 130 -13.71 -17.35 -33.89
CA THR A 130 -12.90 -18.57 -33.84
C THR A 130 -11.95 -18.47 -32.65
N GLN A 131 -11.84 -19.55 -31.88
CA GLN A 131 -11.03 -19.65 -30.65
C GLN A 131 -9.96 -20.74 -30.81
N LEU A 132 -8.75 -20.47 -30.32
CA LEU A 132 -7.70 -21.48 -30.21
C LEU A 132 -7.94 -22.35 -28.98
N GLN A 133 -8.05 -23.66 -29.18
CA GLN A 133 -8.10 -24.65 -28.12
C GLN A 133 -6.69 -25.18 -27.81
N GLU A 134 -5.87 -25.36 -28.83
CA GLU A 134 -4.50 -25.85 -28.71
C GLU A 134 -3.62 -25.13 -29.74
N PHE A 135 -2.41 -24.76 -29.34
CA PHE A 135 -1.49 -24.04 -30.20
C PHE A 135 -0.02 -24.31 -29.83
N GLU A 136 0.86 -24.03 -30.78
CA GLU A 136 2.30 -23.97 -30.57
C GLU A 136 2.81 -22.55 -30.87
N ILE A 137 3.69 -22.02 -30.03
CA ILE A 137 4.45 -20.80 -30.30
C ILE A 137 5.90 -21.20 -30.49
N GLN A 138 6.45 -20.86 -31.65
CA GLN A 138 7.87 -21.06 -31.94
C GLN A 138 8.59 -19.72 -31.83
N LEU A 139 9.54 -19.64 -30.92
CA LEU A 139 10.32 -18.44 -30.63
C LEU A 139 11.76 -18.65 -31.11
N ASP A 140 12.18 -17.79 -32.03
CA ASP A 140 13.55 -17.68 -32.51
C ASP A 140 14.25 -16.57 -31.71
N PHE A 141 15.35 -16.93 -31.04
CA PHE A 141 16.20 -16.00 -30.31
C PHE A 141 17.57 -15.94 -30.98
N ILE A 142 17.99 -14.71 -31.31
CA ILE A 142 19.33 -14.41 -31.81
C ILE A 142 20.02 -13.58 -30.73
N GLN A 143 21.11 -14.11 -30.19
CA GLN A 143 21.91 -13.43 -29.19
C GLN A 143 22.50 -12.12 -29.75
N SER A 144 22.44 -11.04 -28.96
CA SER A 144 23.11 -9.79 -29.31
C SER A 144 24.61 -9.90 -29.06
N ASN A 145 25.43 -9.56 -30.07
CA ASN A 145 26.87 -9.38 -29.91
C ASN A 145 27.25 -7.97 -29.41
N LEU A 146 26.29 -7.05 -29.36
CA LEU A 146 26.46 -5.71 -28.84
C LEU A 146 26.00 -5.69 -27.38
N ALA A 147 26.94 -5.58 -26.45
CA ALA A 147 26.62 -5.20 -25.09
C ALA A 147 26.10 -3.75 -25.11
N ALA A 148 24.92 -3.50 -24.55
CA ALA A 148 24.49 -2.13 -24.26
C ALA A 148 25.60 -1.45 -23.45
N SER A 149 25.94 -0.20 -23.76
CA SER A 149 26.90 0.54 -22.95
C SER A 149 26.29 0.71 -21.56
N PRO A 150 26.89 0.15 -20.50
CA PRO A 150 26.34 0.29 -19.16
C PRO A 150 26.36 1.77 -18.77
N LEU A 151 25.39 2.19 -17.96
CA LEU A 151 25.45 3.50 -17.30
C LEU A 151 26.78 3.60 -16.52
N PRO A 152 27.37 4.81 -16.41
CA PRO A 152 28.54 5.02 -15.57
C PRO A 152 28.28 4.48 -14.15
N PRO A 153 29.27 3.83 -13.51
CA PRO A 153 29.08 3.33 -12.15
C PRO A 153 28.85 4.49 -11.18
N ASN A 154 27.90 4.32 -10.26
CA ASN A 154 27.65 5.29 -9.19
C ASN A 154 28.87 5.45 -8.27
N THR A 155 29.15 6.67 -7.81
CA THR A 155 30.20 7.03 -6.85
C THR A 155 30.00 6.33 -5.51
N PHE A 156 31.10 6.06 -4.81
CA PHE A 156 31.10 5.50 -3.45
C PHE A 156 31.31 6.56 -2.37
N ILE A 157 31.63 7.78 -2.76
CA ILE A 157 31.92 8.89 -1.85
C ILE A 157 31.09 10.07 -2.31
N SER A 158 30.09 10.42 -1.50
CA SER A 158 29.28 11.62 -1.70
C SER A 158 30.12 12.88 -1.50
N GLU A 159 29.83 13.92 -2.28
CA GLU A 159 30.30 15.28 -2.03
C GLU A 159 29.78 15.83 -0.68
N LEU A 160 28.79 15.21 -0.06
CA LEU A 160 28.28 15.57 1.27
C LEU A 160 28.92 14.77 2.42
N SER A 161 29.92 13.94 2.15
CA SER A 161 30.56 13.06 3.15
C SER A 161 31.41 13.77 4.21
N SER A 162 31.70 15.07 4.03
CA SER A 162 32.58 15.85 4.91
C SER A 162 32.38 17.35 4.70
N GLY A 163 32.83 18.16 5.67
CA GLY A 163 32.81 19.63 5.62
C GLY A 163 31.70 20.23 6.49
N LEU A 164 31.52 21.56 6.40
CA LEU A 164 30.33 22.25 6.90
C LEU A 164 29.42 22.55 5.72
N ILE A 165 28.17 22.07 5.77
CA ILE A 165 27.27 22.04 4.62
C ILE A 165 25.96 22.75 4.98
N TYR A 166 25.54 23.68 4.12
CA TYR A 166 24.33 24.47 4.28
C TYR A 166 23.45 24.35 3.05
N LYS A 167 22.21 23.87 3.21
CA LYS A 167 21.22 23.76 2.14
C LYS A 167 20.57 25.12 1.91
N ILE A 168 20.53 25.54 0.66
CA ILE A 168 19.89 26.76 0.20
C ILE A 168 18.88 26.44 -0.91
N ALA A 169 17.87 27.30 -1.08
CA ALA A 169 16.80 27.12 -2.06
C ALA A 169 16.64 28.35 -2.96
N ILE A 170 16.23 28.07 -4.19
CA ILE A 170 16.10 29.01 -5.29
C ILE A 170 14.71 28.86 -5.93
N PRO A 171 13.85 29.90 -5.84
CA PRO A 171 12.46 29.80 -6.28
C PRO A 171 12.29 29.92 -7.80
N LYS A 172 13.22 30.57 -8.50
CA LYS A 172 13.11 30.81 -9.95
C LYS A 172 14.46 30.97 -10.63
N ARG A 173 14.45 30.85 -11.95
CA ARG A 173 15.60 31.13 -12.81
C ARG A 173 16.16 32.53 -12.56
N GLY A 174 17.48 32.67 -12.41
CA GLY A 174 18.09 33.98 -12.17
C GLY A 174 19.56 33.96 -11.79
N ILE A 175 20.12 35.15 -11.56
CA ILE A 175 21.42 35.36 -10.94
C ILE A 175 21.18 35.71 -9.47
N TYR A 176 21.87 35.01 -8.57
CA TYR A 176 21.70 35.14 -7.14
C TYR A 176 22.98 35.65 -6.47
N LYS A 177 22.80 36.47 -5.44
CA LYS A 177 23.88 37.06 -4.64
C LYS A 177 23.92 36.48 -3.23
N ILE A 178 25.11 36.02 -2.84
CA ILE A 178 25.43 35.63 -1.47
C ILE A 178 26.55 36.54 -0.97
N ASP A 179 26.30 37.34 0.04
CA ASP A 179 27.27 38.24 0.65
C ASP A 179 27.63 37.82 2.07
N LYS A 180 28.53 38.58 2.70
CA LYS A 180 28.96 38.35 4.08
C LYS A 180 27.80 38.33 5.08
N ALA A 181 26.80 39.21 4.90
CA ALA A 181 25.62 39.26 5.75
C ALA A 181 24.81 37.97 5.65
N PHE A 182 24.69 37.36 4.47
CA PHE A 182 24.06 36.04 4.34
C PHE A 182 24.77 34.97 5.20
N PHE A 183 26.11 34.91 5.16
CA PHE A 183 26.87 33.95 5.99
C PHE A 183 26.69 34.18 7.50
N GLN A 184 26.77 35.44 7.95
CA GLN A 184 26.67 35.77 9.38
C GLN A 184 25.24 35.68 9.90
N ASP A 185 24.27 36.25 9.17
CA ASP A 185 22.90 36.43 9.64
C ASP A 185 22.02 35.22 9.34
N LYS A 186 22.22 34.54 8.21
CA LYS A 186 21.41 33.37 7.81
C LYS A 186 22.08 32.06 8.17
N LEU A 187 23.32 31.84 7.73
CA LEU A 187 24.04 30.58 7.99
C LEU A 187 24.62 30.47 9.40
N LYS A 188 24.70 31.60 10.13
CA LYS A 188 25.33 31.70 11.46
C LYS A 188 26.80 31.26 11.46
N VAL A 189 27.50 31.50 10.35
CA VAL A 189 28.93 31.19 10.17
C VAL A 189 29.78 32.37 10.61
N ASN A 190 30.79 32.12 11.44
CA ASN A 190 31.83 33.11 11.69
C ASN A 190 32.79 33.18 10.50
N VAL A 191 32.68 34.25 9.72
CA VAL A 191 33.54 34.54 8.57
C VAL A 191 34.93 35.08 8.96
N GLY A 192 35.15 35.39 10.25
CA GLY A 192 36.46 35.84 10.76
C GLY A 192 37.49 34.72 10.66
N GLY A 193 38.34 34.78 9.65
CA GLY A 193 39.35 33.76 9.33
C GLY A 193 38.90 32.70 8.31
N LEU A 194 37.71 32.85 7.72
CA LEU A 194 37.28 32.03 6.58
C LEU A 194 37.95 32.55 5.31
N ASP A 195 38.74 31.71 4.65
CA ASP A 195 39.28 32.02 3.33
C ASP A 195 38.17 31.88 2.26
N PRO A 196 37.74 32.96 1.60
CA PRO A 196 36.66 32.91 0.62
C PRO A 196 36.95 31.97 -0.57
N ARG A 197 38.23 31.68 -0.84
CA ARG A 197 38.65 30.75 -1.90
C ARG A 197 38.18 29.32 -1.65
N ASN A 198 37.88 28.96 -0.40
CA ASN A 198 37.46 27.62 0.01
C ASN A 198 35.92 27.46 0.07
N ILE A 199 35.17 28.44 -0.41
CA ILE A 199 33.71 28.35 -0.51
C ILE A 199 33.34 27.65 -1.82
N ARG A 200 32.63 26.53 -1.69
CA ARG A 200 32.13 25.71 -2.80
C ARG A 200 30.60 25.79 -2.85
N LEU A 201 30.04 25.70 -4.06
CA LEU A 201 28.59 25.61 -4.29
C LEU A 201 28.31 24.30 -5.03
N LEU A 202 27.44 23.46 -4.49
CA LEU A 202 27.10 22.15 -5.06
C LEU A 202 25.60 22.10 -5.43
N GLY A 203 25.24 21.43 -6.51
CA GLY A 203 23.84 21.25 -6.93
C GLY A 203 23.69 20.89 -8.40
N ASN A 204 22.54 20.31 -8.77
CA ASN A 204 22.30 19.78 -10.12
C ASN A 204 21.31 20.61 -10.94
N GLY A 205 21.03 21.86 -10.54
CA GLY A 205 20.15 22.77 -11.28
C GLY A 205 18.69 22.74 -10.82
N GLY A 206 18.27 21.64 -10.17
CA GLY A 206 17.02 21.51 -9.42
C GLY A 206 15.75 21.28 -10.25
N THR A 207 15.89 20.91 -11.51
CA THR A 207 14.79 20.32 -12.29
C THR A 207 14.46 18.91 -11.80
N ASN A 208 13.27 18.40 -12.12
CA ASN A 208 12.91 17.02 -11.80
C ASN A 208 13.88 16.02 -12.46
N LEU A 209 14.09 14.89 -11.79
CA LEU A 209 14.93 13.82 -12.28
C LEU A 209 14.24 13.05 -13.41
N PRO A 210 15.00 12.46 -14.35
CA PRO A 210 14.40 11.69 -15.42
C PRO A 210 13.86 10.35 -14.91
N GLU A 211 12.56 10.15 -15.15
CA GLU A 211 11.82 8.95 -14.75
C GLU A 211 12.18 7.71 -15.57
N LYS A 212 12.79 7.82 -16.75
CA LYS A 212 13.35 6.66 -17.46
C LYS A 212 14.78 6.40 -17.00
N ILE A 213 15.10 5.18 -16.53
CA ILE A 213 16.43 4.86 -15.94
C ILE A 213 17.58 5.11 -16.94
N SER A 214 17.43 4.69 -18.20
CA SER A 214 18.44 4.84 -19.26
C SER A 214 18.72 6.28 -19.67
N THR A 215 17.87 7.24 -19.29
CA THR A 215 18.15 8.65 -19.55
C THR A 215 19.34 9.11 -18.72
N SER A 216 20.29 9.81 -19.36
CA SER A 216 21.49 10.34 -18.72
C SER A 216 21.13 11.23 -17.55
N ARG A 217 21.83 11.04 -16.43
CA ARG A 217 21.64 11.81 -15.20
C ARG A 217 22.99 12.05 -14.53
N ILE A 218 23.00 13.03 -13.65
CA ILE A 218 24.13 13.29 -12.77
C ILE A 218 24.01 12.35 -11.58
N ASP A 219 25.11 11.68 -11.24
CA ASP A 219 25.14 10.64 -10.21
C ASP A 219 25.12 11.19 -8.76
N ASP A 220 25.91 12.24 -8.48
CA ASP A 220 25.99 12.93 -7.19
C ASP A 220 26.11 14.46 -7.45
N LEU A 221 26.08 15.31 -6.43
CA LEU A 221 26.08 16.77 -6.60
C LEU A 221 27.28 17.29 -7.41
N GLN A 222 26.99 18.08 -8.44
CA GLN A 222 28.03 18.79 -9.19
C GLN A 222 28.43 20.11 -8.54
N GLU A 223 29.73 20.40 -8.57
CA GLU A 223 30.23 21.72 -8.16
C GLU A 223 29.94 22.77 -9.24
N ASN A 224 29.20 23.81 -8.84
CA ASN A 224 28.79 24.92 -9.67
C ASN A 224 29.87 26.00 -9.63
N LYS A 225 30.16 26.58 -10.80
CA LYS A 225 31.11 27.68 -10.89
C LYS A 225 30.49 28.96 -10.36
N ILE A 226 31.21 29.65 -9.48
CA ILE A 226 30.78 30.92 -8.88
C ILE A 226 31.66 32.08 -9.33
N PHE A 227 31.08 33.27 -9.44
CA PHE A 227 31.84 34.53 -9.54
C PHE A 227 32.03 35.07 -8.13
N PHE A 228 33.27 35.39 -7.76
CA PHE A 228 33.58 35.96 -6.45
C PHE A 228 34.22 37.34 -6.62
N GLN A 229 33.58 38.36 -6.05
CA GLN A 229 34.12 39.71 -5.97
C GLN A 229 34.90 39.85 -4.65
N GLY A 230 36.19 40.21 -4.72
CA GLY A 230 37.01 40.58 -3.56
C GLY A 230 37.90 39.48 -2.94
N GLU A 231 37.88 38.23 -3.42
CA GLU A 231 38.62 37.11 -2.80
C GLU A 231 40.16 37.18 -2.82
N GLN A 232 40.77 38.22 -3.38
CA GLN A 232 42.21 38.24 -3.69
C GLN A 232 43.10 38.31 -2.44
N ASP A 233 42.63 38.91 -1.36
CA ASP A 233 43.39 39.08 -0.12
C ASP A 233 43.20 37.92 0.88
N GLY A 234 42.35 36.95 0.56
CA GLY A 234 42.07 35.78 1.39
C GLY A 234 41.25 36.09 2.65
N SER A 235 40.66 37.28 2.76
CA SER A 235 39.73 37.66 3.82
C SER A 235 38.33 37.85 3.25
N PHE A 236 37.28 37.61 4.04
CA PHE A 236 35.90 37.85 3.60
C PHE A 236 35.38 39.17 4.19
N ASP A 237 35.50 40.22 3.40
CA ASP A 237 35.19 41.61 3.76
C ASP A 237 33.75 42.02 3.43
N ASP A 238 33.33 43.20 3.90
CA ASP A 238 31.93 43.66 3.79
C ASP A 238 31.50 43.99 2.34
N GLN A 239 32.44 44.19 1.43
CA GLN A 239 32.18 44.45 0.01
C GLN A 239 32.25 43.19 -0.86
N ASP A 240 32.60 42.05 -0.25
CA ASP A 240 32.78 40.80 -0.96
C ASP A 240 31.46 40.08 -1.13
N PHE A 241 31.29 39.43 -2.28
CA PHE A 241 30.10 38.65 -2.56
C PHE A 241 30.34 37.61 -3.65
N ILE A 242 29.47 36.61 -3.63
CA ILE A 242 29.35 35.57 -4.62
C ILE A 242 28.16 35.90 -5.52
N LEU A 243 28.34 35.76 -6.84
CA LEU A 243 27.25 35.64 -7.80
C LEU A 243 27.29 34.25 -8.44
N PHE A 244 26.12 33.65 -8.63
CA PHE A 244 25.97 32.43 -9.40
C PHE A 244 24.65 32.44 -10.16
N TYR A 245 24.59 31.65 -11.22
CA TYR A 245 23.38 31.45 -12.00
C TYR A 245 22.67 30.17 -11.57
N ALA A 246 21.35 30.23 -11.45
CA ALA A 246 20.51 29.08 -11.14
C ALA A 246 19.36 29.01 -12.14
N ASN A 247 19.00 27.79 -12.55
CA ASN A 247 17.97 27.59 -13.57
C ASN A 247 16.54 27.66 -13.00
N GLY A 248 16.37 27.51 -11.69
CA GLY A 248 15.06 27.35 -11.07
C GLY A 248 14.54 25.90 -11.15
N PRO A 249 13.37 25.62 -10.55
CA PRO A 249 12.79 24.28 -10.54
C PRO A 249 12.24 23.83 -11.90
N ASP A 250 11.77 24.75 -12.73
CA ASP A 250 11.04 24.43 -13.97
C ASP A 250 11.98 24.21 -15.17
N ASN A 251 11.56 23.34 -16.08
CA ASN A 251 12.32 23.01 -17.27
C ASN A 251 11.88 23.87 -18.47
N ILE A 252 12.79 24.67 -19.01
CA ILE A 252 12.54 25.55 -20.16
C ILE A 252 13.13 24.91 -21.41
N ASN A 253 12.27 24.41 -22.28
CA ASN A 253 12.64 23.75 -23.53
C ASN A 253 12.35 24.66 -24.72
N PHE A 254 13.30 24.74 -25.65
CA PHE A 254 13.12 25.45 -26.92
C PHE A 254 12.96 24.44 -28.07
N ASN A 255 11.90 24.59 -28.86
CA ASN A 255 11.66 23.79 -30.05
C ASN A 255 12.14 24.56 -31.29
N GLU A 256 13.22 24.08 -31.90
CA GLU A 256 13.84 24.70 -33.07
C GLU A 256 12.92 24.68 -34.31
N SER A 257 12.06 23.66 -34.44
CA SER A 257 11.25 23.44 -35.64
C SER A 257 10.12 24.46 -35.81
N ASP A 258 9.48 24.86 -34.71
CA ASP A 258 8.38 25.83 -34.71
C ASP A 258 8.75 27.15 -33.99
N LYS A 259 10.01 27.27 -33.55
CA LYS A 259 10.59 28.45 -32.90
C LYS A 259 9.81 28.89 -31.66
N SER A 260 9.45 27.92 -30.82
CA SER A 260 8.62 28.15 -29.64
C SER A 260 9.28 27.64 -28.35
N PHE A 261 8.86 28.21 -27.23
CA PHE A 261 9.23 27.75 -25.90
C PHE A 261 8.12 26.88 -25.29
N SER A 262 8.54 25.84 -24.58
CA SER A 262 7.71 24.97 -23.74
C SER A 262 8.27 24.99 -22.33
N ILE A 263 7.45 25.31 -21.35
CA ILE A 263 7.81 25.25 -19.94
C ILE A 263 7.15 23.99 -19.39
N VAL A 264 7.92 23.15 -18.71
CA VAL A 264 7.41 21.99 -17.99
C VAL A 264 7.67 22.26 -16.52
N LYS A 265 6.60 22.46 -15.76
CA LYS A 265 6.71 22.66 -14.32
C LYS A 265 7.20 21.42 -13.61
N ASN A 266 7.95 21.63 -12.55
CA ASN A 266 8.36 20.54 -11.67
C ASN A 266 7.17 20.11 -10.79
N PRO A 267 6.68 18.86 -10.92
CA PRO A 267 5.54 18.40 -10.14
C PRO A 267 5.88 18.18 -8.66
N TYR A 268 7.18 18.01 -8.34
CA TYR A 268 7.66 17.60 -7.02
C TYR A 268 8.14 18.76 -6.16
N SER A 269 8.50 19.90 -6.75
CA SER A 269 9.07 21.03 -6.00
C SER A 269 8.82 22.38 -6.66
N VAL A 270 8.53 23.39 -5.84
CA VAL A 270 8.47 24.81 -6.25
C VAL A 270 9.81 25.54 -6.08
N LYS A 271 10.87 24.81 -5.69
CA LYS A 271 12.23 25.35 -5.48
C LYS A 271 13.28 24.39 -6.03
N SER A 272 14.37 24.96 -6.54
CA SER A 272 15.62 24.25 -6.81
C SER A 272 16.57 24.38 -5.62
N TYR A 273 17.31 23.34 -5.28
CA TYR A 273 18.15 23.32 -4.08
C TYR A 273 19.64 23.18 -4.42
N TYR A 274 20.46 23.85 -3.63
CA TYR A 274 21.91 23.87 -3.73
C TYR A 274 22.53 23.78 -2.33
N PHE A 275 23.82 23.49 -2.25
CA PHE A 275 24.55 23.34 -0.99
C PHE A 275 25.79 24.22 -1.00
N ILE A 276 25.92 25.09 -0.01
CA ILE A 276 27.16 25.79 0.28
C ILE A 276 28.01 24.87 1.14
N LYS A 277 29.21 24.56 0.66
CA LYS A 277 30.15 23.71 1.37
C LYS A 277 31.42 24.48 1.73
N LEU A 278 31.77 24.45 3.00
CA LEU A 278 33.02 24.98 3.53
C LEU A 278 33.94 23.82 3.90
N ASP A 279 35.02 23.66 3.15
CA ASP A 279 36.07 22.67 3.39
C ASP A 279 37.45 23.29 3.11
N ASN A 280 38.52 22.49 2.98
CA ASN A 280 39.86 22.99 2.66
C ASN A 280 40.18 22.87 1.16
N LYS A 281 39.17 22.71 0.29
CA LYS A 281 39.34 22.63 -1.16
C LYS A 281 38.97 23.97 -1.80
N PRO A 282 39.79 24.50 -2.72
CA PRO A 282 39.42 25.69 -3.49
C PRO A 282 38.14 25.44 -4.29
N GLY A 283 37.21 26.40 -4.26
CA GLY A 283 35.96 26.30 -5.00
C GLY A 283 36.06 26.69 -6.47
N ALA A 284 35.20 26.11 -7.30
CA ALA A 284 35.16 26.37 -8.73
C ALA A 284 34.77 27.82 -9.04
N ARG A 285 35.56 28.50 -9.90
CA ARG A 285 35.32 29.88 -10.32
C ARG A 285 34.85 29.98 -11.77
N ILE A 286 34.00 30.96 -12.05
CA ILE A 286 33.63 31.32 -13.42
C ILE A 286 34.86 31.89 -14.12
N ASN A 287 35.35 31.16 -15.12
CA ASN A 287 36.49 31.58 -15.92
C ASN A 287 36.03 32.52 -17.04
N LYS A 288 36.85 33.52 -17.33
CA LYS A 288 36.66 34.41 -18.48
C LYS A 288 37.27 33.80 -19.73
N GLN A 289 36.46 33.65 -20.77
CA GLN A 289 36.88 33.10 -22.06
C GLN A 289 36.86 34.17 -23.14
N SER A 290 37.91 34.21 -23.97
CA SER A 290 38.01 35.10 -25.13
C SER A 290 37.90 34.29 -26.42
N PHE A 291 37.34 34.89 -27.46
CA PHE A 291 37.07 34.26 -28.75
C PHE A 291 37.52 35.17 -29.91
N GLY A 292 37.56 34.60 -31.13
CA GLY A 292 38.11 35.26 -32.33
C GLY A 292 37.32 36.48 -32.83
N ASN A 293 37.94 37.27 -33.71
CA ASN A 293 37.47 38.60 -34.12
C ASN A 293 36.72 38.67 -35.46
N ASN A 294 36.58 37.56 -36.20
CA ASN A 294 35.91 37.55 -37.50
C ASN A 294 34.59 36.77 -37.41
N SER A 295 33.47 37.43 -37.74
CA SER A 295 32.11 36.86 -37.74
C SER A 295 31.45 36.97 -39.11
N GLU A 296 30.92 35.88 -39.66
CA GLU A 296 30.14 35.90 -40.92
C GLU A 296 28.68 36.34 -40.70
N TYR A 297 28.16 36.15 -39.49
CA TYR A 297 26.80 36.52 -39.09
C TYR A 297 26.83 37.46 -37.89
N ILE A 298 26.07 38.55 -37.95
CA ILE A 298 25.94 39.50 -36.84
C ILE A 298 24.45 39.64 -36.55
N THR A 299 24.08 39.47 -35.28
CA THR A 299 22.71 39.58 -34.81
C THR A 299 22.60 40.55 -33.64
N ASP A 300 21.51 41.30 -33.59
CA ASP A 300 21.11 42.18 -32.49
C ASP A 300 19.70 41.85 -31.99
N GLN A 301 19.18 40.68 -32.39
CA GLN A 301 17.83 40.21 -32.13
C GLN A 301 17.81 38.70 -31.89
N GLY A 302 16.75 38.21 -31.27
CA GLY A 302 16.56 36.79 -31.01
C GLY A 302 15.14 36.49 -30.57
N LEU A 303 14.99 35.40 -29.81
CA LEU A 303 13.72 34.97 -29.25
C LEU A 303 13.70 35.10 -27.73
N ASP A 304 12.51 35.30 -27.21
CA ASP A 304 12.19 35.26 -25.78
C ASP A 304 10.74 34.77 -25.60
N PHE A 305 10.28 34.63 -24.37
CA PHE A 305 8.92 34.23 -24.08
C PHE A 305 8.30 34.96 -22.89
N TYR A 306 6.98 35.09 -22.92
CA TYR A 306 6.15 35.30 -21.74
C TYR A 306 5.45 33.98 -21.41
N HIS A 307 5.32 33.65 -20.13
CA HIS A 307 4.65 32.44 -19.67
C HIS A 307 3.81 32.73 -18.43
N HIS A 308 2.57 32.26 -18.44
CA HIS A 308 1.61 32.33 -17.34
C HIS A 308 1.13 30.92 -17.00
N GLU A 309 1.36 30.48 -15.77
CA GLU A 309 0.93 29.18 -15.24
C GLU A 309 0.87 29.25 -13.72
N ILE A 310 -0.31 29.03 -13.15
CA ILE A 310 -0.52 29.01 -11.70
C ILE A 310 -1.06 27.63 -11.31
N ASP A 311 -0.42 26.97 -10.34
CA ASP A 311 -0.94 25.72 -9.79
C ASP A 311 -1.83 26.02 -8.60
N LYS A 312 -3.12 25.67 -8.67
CA LYS A 312 -4.09 25.89 -7.60
C LYS A 312 -4.91 24.67 -7.24
N ILE A 313 -5.39 23.93 -8.25
CA ILE A 313 -6.37 22.86 -8.06
C ILE A 313 -5.95 21.58 -8.79
N ASN A 314 -6.06 20.44 -8.11
CA ASN A 314 -6.05 19.13 -8.74
C ASN A 314 -7.50 18.77 -9.07
N LEU A 315 -7.84 18.59 -10.35
CA LEU A 315 -9.24 18.45 -10.76
C LEU A 315 -9.89 17.13 -10.33
N LEU A 316 -9.09 16.09 -10.02
CA LEU A 316 -9.62 14.84 -9.46
C LEU A 316 -9.88 14.93 -7.96
N ASP A 317 -9.17 15.80 -7.24
CA ASP A 317 -9.38 16.08 -5.81
C ASP A 317 -10.64 16.91 -5.54
N ASP A 318 -11.11 17.67 -6.52
CA ASP A 318 -12.31 18.53 -6.43
C ASP A 318 -13.63 17.78 -6.72
N ASP A 319 -13.56 16.51 -7.12
CA ASP A 319 -14.72 15.70 -7.49
C ASP A 319 -15.12 14.75 -6.34
N ASP A 320 -16.37 14.81 -5.90
CA ASP A 320 -16.87 14.02 -4.74
C ASP A 320 -16.74 12.50 -4.90
N CYS A 321 -16.57 12.00 -6.12
CA CYS A 321 -16.44 10.57 -6.41
C CYS A 321 -15.03 10.12 -6.80
N ASN A 322 -14.03 11.00 -6.76
CA ASN A 322 -12.64 10.69 -7.07
C ASN A 322 -11.70 11.07 -5.92
N HIS A 323 -10.42 10.75 -6.11
CA HIS A 323 -9.34 11.08 -5.21
C HIS A 323 -8.33 11.94 -5.95
N GLY A 324 -7.74 12.92 -5.26
CA GLY A 324 -6.62 13.68 -5.83
C GLY A 324 -5.50 12.73 -6.26
N SER A 325 -4.98 12.94 -7.47
CA SER A 325 -4.00 12.04 -8.09
C SER A 325 -3.36 12.72 -9.30
N GLY A 326 -2.26 12.16 -9.78
CA GLY A 326 -1.56 12.67 -10.95
C GLY A 326 -0.65 13.87 -10.65
N GLN A 327 0.09 14.29 -11.67
CA GLN A 327 1.17 15.27 -11.55
C GLN A 327 0.77 16.71 -11.93
N ILE A 328 -0.35 16.91 -12.63
CA ILE A 328 -0.77 18.22 -13.16
C ILE A 328 -1.73 18.92 -12.21
N TRP A 329 -1.49 20.22 -12.03
CA TRP A 329 -2.37 21.13 -11.32
C TRP A 329 -2.85 22.22 -12.29
N TYR A 330 -4.09 22.66 -12.12
CA TYR A 330 -4.68 23.72 -12.92
C TYR A 330 -4.80 25.01 -12.11
N GLY A 331 -4.85 26.13 -12.82
CA GLY A 331 -4.89 27.47 -12.25
C GLY A 331 -6.28 28.05 -12.15
N GLU A 332 -6.50 29.15 -12.86
CA GLU A 332 -7.74 29.90 -12.79
C GLU A 332 -8.91 29.16 -13.42
N GLU A 333 -10.02 29.13 -12.69
CA GLU A 333 -11.30 28.59 -13.12
C GLU A 333 -12.15 29.65 -13.85
N LEU A 334 -12.71 29.27 -15.01
CA LEU A 334 -13.58 30.07 -15.85
C LEU A 334 -15.05 29.55 -15.90
N SER A 335 -15.55 29.03 -14.79
CA SER A 335 -16.93 28.51 -14.68
C SER A 335 -17.95 29.57 -14.29
N ASN A 336 -17.65 30.39 -13.28
CA ASN A 336 -18.50 31.52 -12.89
C ASN A 336 -18.06 32.81 -13.57
N THR A 337 -16.75 33.04 -13.56
CA THR A 337 -16.09 34.11 -14.32
C THR A 337 -15.82 33.59 -15.72
N ARG A 338 -16.26 34.28 -16.78
CA ARG A 338 -16.09 33.78 -18.17
C ARG A 338 -14.90 34.36 -18.92
N GLU A 339 -14.18 35.28 -18.28
CA GLU A 339 -13.05 35.97 -18.87
C GLU A 339 -11.90 36.13 -17.87
N LEU A 340 -10.67 35.88 -18.33
CA LEU A 340 -9.44 36.12 -17.59
C LEU A 340 -8.59 37.14 -18.36
N ASN A 341 -8.27 38.27 -17.72
CA ASN A 341 -7.51 39.35 -18.33
C ASN A 341 -6.07 39.35 -17.80
N LEU A 342 -5.10 39.04 -18.67
CA LEU A 342 -3.67 38.98 -18.36
C LEU A 342 -2.90 40.22 -18.84
N SER A 343 -3.60 41.25 -19.31
CA SER A 343 -2.98 42.41 -19.97
C SER A 343 -2.01 43.19 -19.07
N SER A 344 -2.27 43.23 -17.76
CA SER A 344 -1.42 43.94 -16.79
C SER A 344 -0.11 43.21 -16.48
N GLU A 345 -0.04 41.91 -16.75
CA GLU A 345 1.08 41.03 -16.40
C GLU A 345 2.08 40.91 -17.55
N ILE A 346 1.62 41.09 -18.80
CA ILE A 346 2.45 40.91 -19.98
C ILE A 346 3.33 42.14 -20.25
N ASN A 347 4.64 41.89 -20.31
CA ASN A 347 5.65 42.83 -20.76
C ASN A 347 6.64 42.14 -21.71
N LEU A 348 6.52 42.43 -23.00
CA LEU A 348 7.36 41.89 -24.07
C LEU A 348 8.47 42.89 -24.42
N SER A 349 9.29 43.26 -23.43
CA SER A 349 10.32 44.29 -23.60
C SER A 349 11.26 43.97 -24.77
N GLY A 350 11.41 44.93 -25.69
CA GLY A 350 12.24 44.78 -26.88
C GLY A 350 11.52 44.10 -28.06
N LEU A 351 10.20 43.90 -28.02
CA LEU A 351 9.41 43.23 -29.07
C LEU A 351 9.70 43.77 -30.49
N ILE A 352 9.86 42.85 -31.43
CA ILE A 352 9.90 43.14 -32.86
C ILE A 352 8.51 42.94 -33.45
N ASN A 353 7.76 44.03 -33.52
CA ASN A 353 6.33 44.04 -33.86
C ASN A 353 5.97 43.70 -35.32
N THR A 354 6.96 43.46 -36.18
CA THR A 354 6.76 43.05 -37.58
C THR A 354 6.91 41.54 -37.78
N LYS A 355 7.35 40.78 -36.78
CA LYS A 355 7.56 39.34 -36.86
C LYS A 355 6.46 38.58 -36.10
N PRO A 356 6.02 37.41 -36.60
CA PRO A 356 5.03 36.60 -35.90
C PRO A 356 5.59 36.10 -34.56
N SER A 357 4.70 35.98 -33.57
CA SER A 357 4.91 35.34 -32.27
C SER A 357 4.11 34.04 -32.22
N LYS A 358 4.61 33.04 -31.48
CA LYS A 358 3.95 31.76 -31.28
C LYS A 358 3.17 31.78 -29.97
N LEU A 359 1.86 31.65 -30.07
CA LEU A 359 0.97 31.41 -28.93
C LEU A 359 0.83 29.90 -28.71
N ARG A 360 1.06 29.44 -27.49
CA ARG A 360 0.78 28.07 -27.05
C ARG A 360 0.07 28.11 -25.71
N GLY A 361 -0.85 27.18 -25.46
CA GLY A 361 -1.48 27.07 -24.16
C GLY A 361 -2.19 25.75 -23.99
N GLU A 362 -2.65 25.50 -22.78
CA GLU A 362 -3.41 24.31 -22.42
C GLU A 362 -4.58 24.69 -21.53
N PHE A 363 -5.74 24.13 -21.83
CA PHE A 363 -6.99 24.44 -21.15
C PHE A 363 -7.85 23.19 -21.03
N ALA A 364 -8.30 22.90 -19.81
CA ALA A 364 -9.25 21.83 -19.52
C ALA A 364 -10.67 22.37 -19.46
N SER A 365 -11.65 21.60 -19.93
CA SER A 365 -13.07 21.97 -19.81
C SER A 365 -13.97 20.78 -19.56
N ARG A 366 -15.00 20.97 -18.74
CA ARG A 366 -16.02 19.96 -18.44
C ARG A 366 -17.37 20.46 -18.94
N SER A 367 -17.92 19.76 -19.93
CA SER A 367 -19.25 20.03 -20.50
C SER A 367 -19.73 18.85 -21.33
N SER A 368 -21.03 18.54 -21.27
CA SER A 368 -21.65 17.48 -22.08
C SER A 368 -21.71 17.79 -23.58
N LEU A 369 -21.37 19.02 -23.98
CA LEU A 369 -21.28 19.46 -25.36
C LEU A 369 -19.87 19.99 -25.66
N SER A 370 -19.46 19.91 -26.92
CA SER A 370 -18.23 20.57 -27.36
C SER A 370 -18.35 22.08 -27.17
N SER A 371 -17.28 22.69 -26.67
CA SER A 371 -17.20 24.11 -26.35
C SER A 371 -16.04 24.78 -27.09
N ASN A 372 -15.89 26.11 -26.93
CA ASN A 372 -14.79 26.83 -27.56
C ASN A 372 -14.12 27.77 -26.56
N LEU A 373 -12.80 27.70 -26.47
CA LEU A 373 -11.96 28.70 -25.83
C LEU A 373 -11.64 29.81 -26.82
N ARG A 374 -11.70 31.07 -26.39
CA ARG A 374 -11.26 32.22 -27.18
C ARG A 374 -10.07 32.89 -26.50
N VAL A 375 -8.95 33.03 -27.21
CA VAL A 375 -7.78 33.79 -26.75
C VAL A 375 -7.59 35.00 -27.64
N THR A 376 -7.59 36.18 -27.04
CA THR A 376 -7.37 37.47 -27.71
C THR A 376 -6.01 38.04 -27.33
N ILE A 377 -5.18 38.37 -28.31
CA ILE A 377 -3.88 39.04 -28.14
C ILE A 377 -3.87 40.29 -29.04
N GLY A 378 -3.80 41.48 -28.44
CA GLY A 378 -3.99 42.76 -29.13
C GLY A 378 -5.37 42.85 -29.76
N ASN A 379 -5.41 42.96 -31.09
CA ASN A 379 -6.65 43.01 -31.88
C ASN A 379 -6.99 41.66 -32.54
N GLN A 380 -6.23 40.61 -32.25
CA GLN A 380 -6.41 39.29 -32.88
C GLN A 380 -7.05 38.32 -31.89
N SER A 381 -8.16 37.70 -32.31
CA SER A 381 -8.80 36.62 -31.59
C SER A 381 -8.56 35.29 -32.29
N ARG A 382 -8.29 34.24 -31.50
CA ARG A 382 -8.24 32.85 -31.94
C ARG A 382 -9.25 32.05 -31.13
N SER A 383 -9.90 31.09 -31.78
CA SER A 383 -10.84 30.17 -31.13
C SER A 383 -10.30 28.75 -31.22
N PHE A 384 -10.35 28.02 -30.12
CA PHE A 384 -9.91 26.63 -30.02
C PHE A 384 -11.08 25.77 -29.55
N THR A 385 -11.34 24.69 -30.26
CA THR A 385 -12.45 23.79 -29.95
C THR A 385 -12.03 22.81 -28.87
N LEU A 386 -12.89 22.69 -27.87
CA LEU A 386 -12.74 21.80 -26.73
C LEU A 386 -13.71 20.62 -26.90
N GLY A 387 -13.25 19.41 -26.56
CA GLY A 387 -14.08 18.21 -26.59
C GLY A 387 -15.22 18.27 -25.57
N ALA A 388 -16.19 17.38 -25.72
CA ALA A 388 -17.18 17.15 -24.66
C ALA A 388 -16.58 16.18 -23.63
N SER A 389 -16.82 16.44 -22.34
CA SER A 389 -16.61 15.47 -21.27
C SER A 389 -17.88 15.38 -20.40
N PRO A 390 -18.51 14.18 -20.28
CA PRO A 390 -19.70 14.01 -19.47
C PRO A 390 -19.36 14.05 -17.97
N PHE A 391 -20.34 14.46 -17.16
CA PHE A 391 -20.26 14.36 -15.70
C PHE A 391 -20.45 12.89 -15.28
N SER A 392 -19.34 12.16 -15.18
CA SER A 392 -19.27 10.75 -14.80
C SER A 392 -18.04 10.50 -13.94
N CYS A 393 -18.16 9.59 -12.97
CA CYS A 393 -17.06 9.18 -12.08
C CYS A 393 -16.05 8.23 -12.73
N THR A 394 -16.35 7.74 -13.94
CA THR A 394 -15.51 6.77 -14.66
C THR A 394 -15.01 7.29 -16.01
N ALA A 395 -15.49 8.46 -16.45
CA ALA A 395 -14.98 9.13 -17.63
C ALA A 395 -13.90 10.12 -17.22
N SER A 396 -13.00 10.50 -18.14
CA SER A 396 -12.02 11.55 -17.89
C SER A 396 -12.74 12.83 -17.41
N TYR A 397 -12.31 13.39 -16.29
CA TYR A 397 -12.99 14.47 -15.59
C TYR A 397 -13.26 15.68 -16.49
N ALA A 398 -12.28 16.08 -17.30
CA ALA A 398 -12.37 17.17 -18.24
C ALA A 398 -11.76 16.81 -19.61
N ALA A 399 -12.28 17.43 -20.67
CA ALA A 399 -11.64 17.41 -21.98
C ALA A 399 -10.51 18.43 -21.99
N ASN A 400 -9.29 17.97 -22.24
CA ASN A 400 -8.10 18.82 -22.32
C ASN A 400 -7.78 19.19 -23.78
N ASN A 401 -7.24 20.39 -23.99
CA ASN A 401 -6.76 20.82 -25.29
C ASN A 401 -5.45 21.61 -25.16
N VAL A 402 -4.38 21.07 -25.75
CA VAL A 402 -3.15 21.81 -26.01
C VAL A 402 -3.28 22.49 -27.36
N PHE A 403 -3.26 23.82 -27.38
CA PHE A 403 -3.43 24.62 -28.59
C PHE A 403 -2.17 25.40 -28.95
N THR A 404 -2.02 25.70 -30.25
CA THR A 404 -0.92 26.52 -30.77
C THR A 404 -1.41 27.37 -31.94
N SER A 405 -0.97 28.63 -32.03
CA SER A 405 -1.33 29.55 -33.11
C SER A 405 -0.26 30.60 -33.36
N ASP A 406 -0.13 31.08 -34.59
CA ASP A 406 0.70 32.25 -34.90
C ASP A 406 -0.13 33.53 -34.74
N VAL A 407 0.45 34.51 -34.03
CA VAL A 407 -0.15 35.83 -33.78
C VAL A 407 0.87 36.93 -34.07
N LEU A 408 0.41 38.05 -34.65
CA LEU A 408 1.25 39.24 -34.83
C LEU A 408 0.99 40.20 -33.67
N VAL A 409 1.98 40.35 -32.80
CA VAL A 409 1.88 41.20 -31.60
C VAL A 409 2.47 42.57 -31.94
N THR A 410 1.67 43.63 -31.78
CA THR A 410 2.04 44.98 -32.24
C THR A 410 2.46 45.94 -31.13
N SER A 411 2.31 45.54 -29.86
CA SER A 411 2.61 46.32 -28.65
C SER A 411 3.39 45.47 -27.67
N GLU A 412 4.35 46.06 -26.95
CA GLU A 412 5.07 45.38 -25.85
C GLU A 412 4.14 45.03 -24.67
N LYS A 413 3.00 45.71 -24.57
CA LYS A 413 1.93 45.43 -23.59
C LYS A 413 0.62 45.20 -24.37
N PRO A 414 0.44 44.04 -25.02
CA PRO A 414 -0.76 43.74 -25.76
C PRO A 414 -1.94 43.51 -24.80
N ASN A 415 -3.15 43.88 -25.23
CA ASN A 415 -4.37 43.42 -24.56
C ASN A 415 -4.46 41.89 -24.68
N THR A 416 -4.54 41.19 -23.56
CA THR A 416 -4.60 39.72 -23.52
C THR A 416 -5.78 39.26 -22.68
N LEU A 417 -6.73 38.62 -23.35
CA LEU A 417 -8.00 38.17 -22.77
C LEU A 417 -8.26 36.72 -23.17
N ILE A 418 -8.45 35.85 -22.18
CA ILE A 418 -8.95 34.49 -22.37
C ILE A 418 -10.44 34.52 -22.03
N SER A 419 -11.29 33.98 -22.92
CA SER A 419 -12.74 33.95 -22.76
C SER A 419 -13.26 32.55 -23.01
N PHE A 420 -14.05 32.03 -22.09
CA PHE A 420 -14.70 30.73 -22.17
C PHE A 420 -16.22 30.93 -22.07
N PRO A 421 -16.92 31.16 -23.20
CA PRO A 421 -18.36 31.39 -23.20
C PRO A 421 -19.14 30.13 -22.79
N THR A 422 -20.27 30.33 -22.10
CA THR A 422 -21.14 29.24 -21.67
C THR A 422 -21.64 28.41 -22.85
N THR A 423 -21.49 27.10 -22.74
CA THR A 423 -22.07 26.11 -23.66
C THR A 423 -22.94 25.13 -22.90
N GLY A 424 -24.19 24.93 -23.33
CA GLY A 424 -25.15 24.05 -22.64
C GLY A 424 -25.65 24.61 -21.30
N VAL A 425 -26.18 23.71 -20.45
CA VAL A 425 -26.75 24.05 -19.13
C VAL A 425 -25.66 24.17 -18.03
N SER A 426 -24.56 23.43 -18.17
CA SER A 426 -23.37 23.49 -17.30
C SER A 426 -22.09 23.37 -18.13
N SER A 427 -21.15 24.29 -17.91
CA SER A 427 -19.81 24.27 -18.50
C SER A 427 -18.80 24.93 -17.57
N GLU A 428 -17.74 24.20 -17.29
CA GLU A 428 -16.62 24.57 -16.43
C GLU A 428 -15.32 24.52 -17.22
N GLY A 429 -14.33 25.30 -16.83
CA GLY A 429 -13.05 25.33 -17.52
C GLY A 429 -11.92 25.88 -16.68
N TRP A 430 -10.70 25.43 -16.92
CA TRP A 430 -9.53 25.78 -16.14
C TRP A 430 -8.31 25.99 -17.04
N LEU A 431 -7.58 27.08 -16.81
CA LEU A 431 -6.32 27.33 -17.49
C LEU A 431 -5.22 26.49 -16.84
N ASN A 432 -4.48 25.73 -17.64
CA ASN A 432 -3.19 25.18 -17.20
C ASN A 432 -2.14 26.27 -17.43
N TYR A 433 -1.79 26.55 -18.68
CA TYR A 433 -0.80 27.58 -19.00
C TYR A 433 -1.09 28.36 -20.29
N LEU A 434 -0.44 29.52 -20.42
CA LEU A 434 -0.35 30.32 -21.63
C LEU A 434 1.09 30.80 -21.85
N THR A 435 1.68 30.44 -23.00
CA THR A 435 3.03 30.86 -23.41
C THR A 435 2.99 31.63 -24.72
N LEU A 436 3.68 32.78 -24.76
CA LEU A 436 3.86 33.59 -25.96
C LEU A 436 5.36 33.71 -26.26
N SER A 437 5.83 32.99 -27.29
CA SER A 437 7.20 33.10 -27.80
C SER A 437 7.29 34.21 -28.84
N TYR A 438 8.18 35.18 -28.66
CA TYR A 438 8.24 36.38 -29.49
C TYR A 438 9.67 36.75 -29.89
N ASN A 439 9.79 37.51 -30.97
CA ASN A 439 11.07 38.06 -31.42
C ASN A 439 11.36 39.35 -30.66
N LYS A 440 12.60 39.51 -30.17
CA LYS A 440 13.03 40.73 -29.46
C LYS A 440 14.38 41.25 -29.94
N ASN A 441 14.61 42.54 -29.75
CA ASN A 441 15.93 43.18 -29.84
C ASN A 441 16.69 43.01 -28.52
N PHE A 442 18.02 42.85 -28.59
CA PHE A 442 18.87 42.73 -27.40
C PHE A 442 19.19 44.12 -26.82
N ILE A 443 18.32 44.60 -25.94
CA ILE A 443 18.43 45.90 -25.27
C ILE A 443 18.52 45.66 -23.76
N PHE A 444 19.60 46.11 -23.13
CA PHE A 444 19.74 46.03 -21.67
C PHE A 444 19.32 47.36 -21.04
N SER A 445 18.33 47.31 -20.14
CA SER A 445 17.69 48.48 -19.52
C SER A 445 17.82 48.51 -17.99
N GLY A 446 18.75 47.74 -17.42
CA GLY A 446 19.02 47.68 -15.97
C GLY A 446 18.79 46.29 -15.38
N GLU A 447 17.84 45.53 -15.94
CA GLU A 447 17.54 44.15 -15.54
C GLU A 447 18.30 43.13 -16.40
N PRO A 448 18.64 41.94 -15.87
CA PRO A 448 19.24 40.87 -16.65
C PRO A 448 18.40 40.52 -17.88
N ILE A 449 19.05 40.40 -19.04
CA ILE A 449 18.39 39.94 -20.28
C ILE A 449 18.95 38.60 -20.73
N TYR A 450 18.05 37.68 -21.07
CA TYR A 450 18.40 36.41 -21.70
C TYR A 450 18.50 36.57 -23.22
N ILE A 451 19.50 35.93 -23.81
CA ILE A 451 19.88 36.07 -25.21
C ILE A 451 19.93 34.67 -25.83
N LEU A 452 19.03 34.43 -26.77
CA LEU A 452 18.94 33.20 -27.54
C LEU A 452 18.58 33.56 -28.98
N ASP A 453 19.41 33.14 -29.93
CA ASP A 453 19.17 33.33 -31.36
C ASP A 453 19.25 31.98 -32.09
N PRO A 454 18.10 31.40 -32.50
CA PRO A 454 18.09 30.11 -33.18
C PRO A 454 18.66 30.18 -34.60
N GLU A 455 18.80 31.36 -35.20
CA GLU A 455 19.39 31.48 -36.54
C GLU A 455 20.91 31.28 -36.51
N ALA A 456 21.55 31.47 -35.35
CA ALA A 456 22.99 31.35 -35.19
C ALA A 456 23.52 29.93 -35.42
N ILE A 457 22.73 28.89 -35.08
CA ILE A 457 23.14 27.48 -35.22
C ILE A 457 23.36 27.07 -36.70
N ASN A 458 22.58 27.67 -37.60
CA ASN A 458 22.54 27.35 -39.02
C ASN A 458 23.60 28.10 -39.86
N LYS A 459 24.50 28.88 -39.22
CA LYS A 459 25.53 29.66 -39.92
C LYS A 459 26.90 28.95 -39.92
N SER A 460 27.65 29.12 -41.00
CA SER A 460 28.96 28.49 -41.21
C SER A 460 30.05 29.30 -40.53
N SER A 461 30.54 28.84 -39.38
CA SER A 461 31.86 29.11 -38.77
C SER A 461 32.05 30.24 -37.73
N SER A 462 31.26 31.32 -37.70
CA SER A 462 31.38 32.36 -36.64
C SER A 462 30.20 33.34 -36.60
N TYR A 463 29.77 33.76 -35.40
CA TYR A 463 28.74 34.79 -35.25
C TYR A 463 29.02 35.77 -34.11
N SER A 464 28.49 36.98 -34.22
CA SER A 464 28.56 38.02 -33.20
C SER A 464 27.18 38.44 -32.74
N ILE A 465 27.02 38.62 -31.43
CA ILE A 465 25.80 39.16 -30.83
C ILE A 465 26.09 40.60 -30.38
N LYS A 466 25.30 41.55 -30.88
CA LYS A 466 25.32 42.96 -30.48
C LYS A 466 24.21 43.22 -29.46
N ILE A 467 24.58 43.85 -28.36
CA ILE A 467 23.70 44.20 -27.26
C ILE A 467 23.78 45.71 -27.08
N ASN A 468 22.64 46.39 -27.08
CA ASN A 468 22.58 47.84 -26.89
C ASN A 468 22.79 48.20 -25.41
N THR A 469 24.04 48.45 -25.02
CA THR A 469 24.49 48.78 -23.65
C THR A 469 25.98 49.15 -23.61
N ILE A 470 26.43 49.72 -22.48
CA ILE A 470 27.79 50.21 -22.24
C ILE A 470 28.55 49.51 -21.08
N VAL A 471 27.88 48.74 -20.19
CA VAL A 471 28.53 48.15 -18.97
C VAL A 471 28.18 46.67 -18.62
N PRO A 472 27.86 45.76 -19.56
CA PRO A 472 27.46 44.42 -19.15
C PRO A 472 28.63 43.48 -18.85
N GLU A 473 28.39 42.58 -17.92
CA GLU A 473 28.96 41.25 -17.86
C GLU A 473 28.05 40.32 -18.67
N VAL A 474 28.62 39.38 -19.43
CA VAL A 474 27.85 38.41 -20.22
C VAL A 474 28.33 37.00 -19.87
N TRP A 475 27.40 36.15 -19.46
CA TRP A 475 27.67 34.75 -19.15
C TRP A 475 27.02 33.83 -20.19
N ASP A 476 27.74 32.79 -20.60
CA ASP A 476 27.18 31.66 -21.33
C ASP A 476 26.59 30.67 -20.33
N ILE A 477 25.27 30.50 -20.42
CA ILE A 477 24.43 29.65 -19.58
C ILE A 477 23.87 28.46 -20.35
N SER A 478 24.45 28.14 -21.52
CA SER A 478 24.06 26.96 -22.31
C SER A 478 24.25 25.66 -21.53
N ASN A 479 25.23 25.64 -20.61
CA ASN A 479 25.32 24.66 -19.53
C ASN A 479 25.15 25.41 -18.19
N PRO A 480 23.98 25.30 -17.52
CA PRO A 480 23.69 26.07 -16.31
C PRO A 480 24.57 25.70 -15.10
N LEU A 481 25.16 24.50 -15.08
CA LEU A 481 26.09 24.06 -14.02
C LEU A 481 27.54 24.46 -14.33
N GLY A 482 27.82 24.75 -15.59
CA GLY A 482 29.18 24.95 -16.13
C GLY A 482 29.49 26.37 -16.58
N VAL A 483 28.78 27.38 -16.09
CA VAL A 483 28.79 28.79 -16.55
C VAL A 483 30.19 29.35 -16.82
N ILE A 484 30.31 30.10 -17.92
CA ILE A 484 31.54 30.81 -18.30
C ILE A 484 31.24 32.29 -18.59
N SER A 485 32.20 33.16 -18.26
CA SER A 485 32.12 34.59 -18.59
C SER A 485 32.70 34.84 -19.98
N ILE A 486 32.01 35.64 -20.79
CA ILE A 486 32.39 35.95 -22.17
C ILE A 486 33.09 37.30 -22.23
N THR A 487 34.23 37.36 -22.92
CA THR A 487 34.92 38.62 -23.18
C THR A 487 34.09 39.51 -24.11
N THR A 488 33.70 40.69 -23.61
CA THR A 488 32.90 41.68 -24.35
C THR A 488 33.77 42.72 -25.06
N GLN A 489 33.48 43.04 -26.32
CA GLN A 489 34.03 44.19 -27.04
C GLN A 489 33.09 45.39 -26.92
N ARG A 490 33.61 46.56 -26.55
CA ARG A 490 32.80 47.76 -26.29
C ARG A 490 32.98 48.79 -27.40
N SER A 491 31.85 49.29 -27.89
CA SER A 491 31.70 50.46 -28.77
C SER A 491 30.73 51.45 -28.10
N SER A 492 30.69 52.72 -28.53
CA SER A 492 30.07 53.85 -27.81
C SER A 492 28.73 53.55 -27.11
N ASN A 493 27.83 52.78 -27.73
CA ASN A 493 26.53 52.34 -27.16
C ASN A 493 26.26 50.84 -27.32
N THR A 494 27.28 50.02 -27.61
CA THR A 494 27.05 48.59 -27.94
C THR A 494 28.14 47.71 -27.38
N VAL A 495 27.72 46.61 -26.75
CA VAL A 495 28.59 45.48 -26.43
C VAL A 495 28.42 44.39 -27.47
N THR A 496 29.55 43.90 -27.98
CA THR A 496 29.60 42.76 -28.90
C THR A 496 30.26 41.57 -28.22
N ILE A 497 29.65 40.40 -28.32
CA ILE A 497 30.26 39.11 -27.95
C ILE A 497 30.40 38.22 -29.18
N ASN A 498 31.46 37.41 -29.22
CA ASN A 498 31.78 36.52 -30.34
C ASN A 498 31.86 35.06 -29.87
N PRO A 499 30.75 34.42 -29.48
CA PRO A 499 30.79 33.06 -28.92
C PRO A 499 31.40 32.03 -29.90
N LEU A 500 31.95 30.93 -29.37
CA LEU A 500 32.33 29.79 -30.19
C LEU A 500 31.08 29.16 -30.82
N LYS A 501 31.23 28.68 -32.05
CA LYS A 501 30.21 27.84 -32.66
C LYS A 501 30.06 26.55 -31.82
N SER A 502 28.87 26.33 -31.30
CA SER A 502 28.44 25.07 -30.71
C SER A 502 27.60 24.28 -31.72
N SER A 503 27.56 22.96 -31.57
CA SER A 503 26.59 22.09 -32.26
C SER A 503 25.20 22.16 -31.63
N SER A 504 25.07 22.74 -30.44
CA SER A 504 23.82 23.03 -29.75
C SER A 504 23.53 24.53 -29.73
N LEU A 505 22.26 24.88 -29.54
CA LEU A 505 21.84 26.27 -29.38
C LEU A 505 22.48 26.90 -28.14
N SER A 506 23.14 28.05 -28.33
CA SER A 506 23.74 28.80 -27.23
C SER A 506 22.74 29.73 -26.55
N ASN A 507 22.83 29.84 -25.22
CA ASN A 507 22.01 30.70 -24.39
C ASN A 507 22.91 31.57 -23.51
N PHE A 508 22.69 32.88 -23.49
CA PHE A 508 23.49 33.82 -22.72
C PHE A 508 22.61 34.67 -21.80
N VAL A 509 23.22 35.17 -20.72
CA VAL A 509 22.61 36.20 -19.87
C VAL A 509 23.54 37.41 -19.81
N CYS A 510 22.97 38.60 -20.04
CA CYS A 510 23.66 39.89 -19.99
C CYS A 510 23.13 40.71 -18.82
N PHE A 511 24.01 41.18 -17.95
CA PHE A 511 23.62 41.84 -16.70
C PHE A 511 24.70 42.80 -16.19
N ASN A 512 24.37 43.62 -15.20
CA ASN A 512 25.35 44.47 -14.49
C ASN A 512 25.83 43.75 -13.22
N PRO A 513 27.14 43.45 -13.03
CA PRO A 513 27.64 42.71 -11.87
C PRO A 513 27.45 43.44 -10.52
N ASN A 514 27.22 44.76 -10.55
CA ASN A 514 26.86 45.56 -9.37
C ASN A 514 25.36 45.86 -9.30
N GLY A 515 24.53 45.12 -10.06
CA GLY A 515 23.08 45.23 -10.02
C GLY A 515 22.49 44.69 -8.71
N ASN A 516 21.18 44.87 -8.56
CA ASN A 516 20.43 44.25 -7.49
C ASN A 516 20.08 42.82 -7.90
N PHE A 517 20.45 41.84 -7.07
CA PHE A 517 20.15 40.43 -7.29
C PHE A 517 19.39 39.88 -6.08
N GLU A 518 18.61 38.85 -6.32
CA GLU A 518 17.95 38.11 -5.24
C GLU A 518 18.99 37.32 -4.42
N SER A 519 18.71 37.16 -3.13
CA SER A 519 19.48 36.25 -2.28
C SER A 519 18.77 34.90 -2.20
N PRO A 520 19.51 33.78 -2.15
CA PRO A 520 18.90 32.48 -1.93
C PRO A 520 18.22 32.41 -0.55
N GLU A 521 17.31 31.45 -0.40
CA GLU A 521 16.72 31.13 0.90
C GLU A 521 17.60 30.12 1.64
N PHE A 522 17.87 30.34 2.94
CA PHE A 522 18.49 29.33 3.78
C PHE A 522 17.43 28.30 4.22
N VAL A 523 17.71 27.02 4.02
CA VAL A 523 16.80 25.92 4.37
C VAL A 523 17.22 25.28 5.68
N SER A 524 18.42 24.71 5.74
CA SER A 524 18.91 23.98 6.90
C SER A 524 20.42 23.74 6.85
N ASN A 525 20.99 23.37 8.00
CA ASN A 525 22.31 22.74 8.06
C ASN A 525 22.17 21.26 7.69
N VAL A 526 23.17 20.72 7.00
CA VAL A 526 23.19 19.32 6.56
C VAL A 526 24.33 18.61 7.26
N GLU A 527 24.01 17.55 8.00
CA GLU A 527 25.01 16.66 8.59
C GLU A 527 25.74 15.87 7.49
N ASN A 528 27.00 15.52 7.76
CA ASN A 528 27.79 14.75 6.80
C ASN A 528 27.17 13.37 6.56
N GLN A 529 27.03 12.99 5.29
CA GLN A 529 26.33 11.79 4.84
C GLN A 529 27.03 11.16 3.63
N ASN A 530 26.92 9.84 3.50
CA ASN A 530 27.47 9.10 2.37
C ASN A 530 26.66 7.82 2.13
N ILE A 531 25.38 7.97 1.77
CA ILE A 531 24.56 6.81 1.40
C ILE A 531 24.97 6.23 0.04
N HIS A 532 25.64 7.02 -0.80
CA HIS A 532 26.44 6.53 -1.94
C HIS A 532 27.50 5.48 -1.55
N GLY A 533 27.94 5.41 -0.30
CA GLY A 533 28.93 4.42 0.16
C GLY A 533 28.37 3.02 0.41
N LEU A 534 27.04 2.84 0.37
CA LEU A 534 26.38 1.59 0.76
C LEU A 534 26.48 0.50 -0.31
N ASP A 535 26.78 -0.72 0.12
CA ASP A 535 26.79 -1.93 -0.70
C ASP A 535 26.29 -3.14 0.10
N LYS A 536 25.94 -4.23 -0.62
CA LYS A 536 25.67 -5.57 -0.03
C LYS A 536 24.64 -5.56 1.11
N LEU A 537 23.44 -5.10 0.81
CA LEU A 537 22.30 -5.14 1.72
C LEU A 537 21.21 -6.04 1.15
N ASP A 538 20.43 -6.70 2.00
CA ASP A 538 19.20 -7.42 1.63
C ASP A 538 17.97 -6.52 1.73
N LEU A 539 17.92 -5.65 2.76
CA LEU A 539 16.78 -4.83 3.14
C LEU A 539 17.16 -3.33 3.26
N LEU A 540 16.37 -2.47 2.64
CA LEU A 540 16.40 -1.03 2.84
C LEU A 540 15.12 -0.58 3.56
N VAL A 541 15.23 0.17 4.65
CA VAL A 541 14.12 0.83 5.33
C VAL A 541 14.24 2.34 5.13
N ILE A 542 13.26 2.96 4.50
CA ILE A 542 13.24 4.40 4.23
C ILE A 542 12.20 5.02 5.13
N TYR A 543 12.56 6.09 5.84
CA TYR A 543 11.68 6.70 6.83
C TYR A 543 11.76 8.22 6.79
N HIS A 544 10.67 8.87 7.20
CA HIS A 544 10.70 10.27 7.58
C HIS A 544 11.20 10.42 9.02
N SER A 545 12.02 11.45 9.31
CA SER A 545 12.64 11.70 10.63
C SER A 545 11.69 11.56 11.84
N SER A 546 10.41 11.93 11.71
CA SER A 546 9.39 11.79 12.76
C SER A 546 9.04 10.33 13.13
N LEU A 547 9.41 9.37 12.28
CA LEU A 547 9.11 7.93 12.45
C LEU A 547 10.38 7.08 12.68
N LYS A 548 11.53 7.73 12.88
CA LYS A 548 12.84 7.09 13.02
C LYS A 548 12.88 5.94 14.01
N THR A 549 12.35 6.15 15.22
CA THR A 549 12.39 5.17 16.32
C THR A 549 11.82 3.82 15.90
N GLU A 550 10.66 3.83 15.23
CA GLU A 550 9.97 2.60 14.83
C GLU A 550 10.57 1.98 13.57
N ALA A 551 11.09 2.79 12.64
CA ALA A 551 11.84 2.30 11.48
C ALA A 551 13.13 1.56 11.90
N GLU A 552 13.91 2.12 12.82
CA GLU A 552 15.11 1.47 13.36
C GLU A 552 14.77 0.21 14.16
N ARG A 553 13.65 0.22 14.89
CA ARG A 553 13.14 -0.96 15.61
C ARG A 553 12.76 -2.09 14.66
N LEU A 554 12.05 -1.77 13.57
CA LEU A 554 11.69 -2.74 12.53
C LEU A 554 12.95 -3.35 11.87
N LEU A 555 13.92 -2.51 11.50
CA LEU A 555 15.19 -2.99 10.95
C LEU A 555 15.90 -3.93 11.93
N LYS A 556 16.03 -3.52 13.19
CA LYS A 556 16.68 -4.34 14.24
C LYS A 556 15.98 -5.69 14.39
N HIS A 557 14.65 -5.71 14.35
CA HIS A 557 13.88 -6.95 14.37
C HIS A 557 14.22 -7.83 13.16
N ARG A 558 14.22 -7.28 11.93
CA ARG A 558 14.56 -8.05 10.72
C ARG A 558 15.99 -8.58 10.69
N THR A 559 16.96 -7.81 11.17
CA THR A 559 18.35 -8.27 11.28
C THR A 559 18.50 -9.38 12.32
N THR A 560 17.76 -9.34 13.42
CA THR A 560 17.86 -10.35 14.49
C THR A 560 17.04 -11.60 14.23
N HIS A 561 15.79 -11.45 13.77
CA HIS A 561 14.84 -12.53 13.49
C HIS A 561 15.09 -13.17 12.11
N SER A 562 15.07 -12.37 11.05
CA SER A 562 15.17 -12.85 9.66
C SER A 562 16.61 -13.01 9.16
N LYS A 563 17.61 -12.55 9.93
CA LYS A 563 19.05 -12.56 9.57
C LYS A 563 19.37 -11.79 8.29
N LEU A 564 18.60 -10.74 8.01
CA LEU A 564 18.82 -9.86 6.87
C LEU A 564 19.85 -8.78 7.20
N SER A 565 20.78 -8.55 6.27
CA SER A 565 21.60 -7.34 6.27
C SER A 565 20.76 -6.17 5.77
N GLY A 566 20.76 -5.05 6.49
CA GLY A 566 19.96 -3.92 6.07
C GLY A 566 20.34 -2.63 6.75
N ILE A 567 19.73 -1.55 6.29
CA ILE A 567 19.94 -0.19 6.78
C ILE A 567 18.63 0.59 6.81
N ALA A 568 18.53 1.51 7.76
CA ALA A 568 17.45 2.47 7.85
C ALA A 568 18.03 3.84 7.45
N VAL A 569 17.44 4.46 6.43
CA VAL A 569 17.89 5.74 5.87
C VAL A 569 16.76 6.76 5.96
N ASP A 570 17.09 7.94 6.50
CA ASP A 570 16.18 9.08 6.49
C ASP A 570 16.01 9.58 5.04
N ILE A 571 14.77 9.77 4.61
CA ILE A 571 14.45 10.20 3.25
C ILE A 571 15.13 11.52 2.87
N GLU A 572 15.38 12.42 3.83
CA GLU A 572 16.11 13.67 3.55
C GLU A 572 17.54 13.42 3.05
N GLN A 573 18.20 12.33 3.48
CA GLN A 573 19.54 11.98 2.97
C GLN A 573 19.48 11.57 1.51
N VAL A 574 18.42 10.84 1.13
CA VAL A 574 18.16 10.43 -0.26
C VAL A 574 17.93 11.65 -1.15
N TYR A 575 17.09 12.58 -0.70
CA TYR A 575 16.86 13.82 -1.44
C TYR A 575 18.15 14.61 -1.65
N ASN A 576 18.99 14.72 -0.61
CA ASN A 576 20.20 15.52 -0.69
C ASN A 576 21.25 14.91 -1.65
N GLU A 577 21.48 13.60 -1.62
CA GLU A 577 22.49 12.95 -2.48
C GLU A 577 21.97 12.66 -3.91
N PHE A 578 20.73 12.19 -4.07
CA PHE A 578 20.19 11.78 -5.38
C PHE A 578 19.28 12.82 -6.04
N GLY A 579 18.54 13.62 -5.24
CA GLY A 579 17.57 14.62 -5.72
C GLY A 579 18.09 16.06 -5.73
N SER A 580 19.37 16.29 -5.46
CA SER A 580 19.94 17.62 -5.24
C SER A 580 19.20 18.45 -4.17
N GLY A 581 18.55 17.79 -3.22
CA GLY A 581 17.74 18.37 -2.15
C GLY A 581 16.23 18.43 -2.41
N SER A 582 15.77 18.11 -3.63
CA SER A 582 14.35 18.07 -3.99
C SER A 582 13.64 16.83 -3.43
N LYS A 583 12.35 16.97 -3.05
CA LYS A 583 11.49 15.86 -2.58
C LYS A 583 11.00 14.96 -3.73
N ASP A 584 11.85 14.72 -4.72
CA ASP A 584 11.55 14.00 -5.96
C ASP A 584 11.54 12.47 -5.69
N PRO A 585 10.43 11.75 -5.97
CA PRO A 585 10.36 10.30 -5.76
C PRO A 585 11.36 9.53 -6.63
N THR A 586 11.79 10.06 -7.78
CA THR A 586 12.82 9.42 -8.61
C THR A 586 14.17 9.33 -7.89
N ALA A 587 14.46 10.23 -6.94
CA ALA A 587 15.67 10.13 -6.11
C ALA A 587 15.69 8.82 -5.30
N LEU A 588 14.52 8.40 -4.81
CA LEU A 588 14.33 7.16 -4.06
C LEU A 588 14.53 5.93 -4.94
N ARG A 589 13.98 5.94 -6.16
CA ARG A 589 14.23 4.88 -7.14
C ARG A 589 15.70 4.81 -7.53
N ASP A 590 16.35 5.93 -7.78
CA ASP A 590 17.77 5.96 -8.17
C ASP A 590 18.67 5.41 -7.07
N PHE A 591 18.35 5.69 -5.80
CA PHE A 591 19.02 5.05 -4.68
C PHE A 591 18.81 3.52 -4.65
N ALA A 592 17.57 3.05 -4.83
CA ALA A 592 17.27 1.61 -4.92
C ALA A 592 17.99 0.95 -6.11
N LYS A 593 18.02 1.61 -7.27
CA LYS A 593 18.73 1.17 -8.48
C LYS A 593 20.23 1.04 -8.25
N MET A 594 20.84 1.98 -7.53
CA MET A 594 22.25 1.91 -7.17
C MET A 594 22.53 0.65 -6.33
N LEU A 595 21.74 0.41 -5.28
CA LEU A 595 21.90 -0.77 -4.42
C LEU A 595 21.70 -2.07 -5.20
N TYR A 596 20.66 -2.13 -6.04
CA TYR A 596 20.38 -3.27 -6.91
C TYR A 596 21.51 -3.55 -7.92
N SER A 597 22.07 -2.50 -8.51
CA SER A 597 23.17 -2.62 -9.47
C SER A 597 24.42 -3.20 -8.82
N ARG A 598 24.72 -2.79 -7.57
CA ARG A 598 25.88 -3.24 -6.79
C ARG A 598 25.75 -4.64 -6.20
N SER A 599 24.53 -5.07 -5.87
CA SER A 599 24.30 -6.35 -5.19
C SER A 599 23.10 -7.08 -5.74
N SER A 600 23.29 -8.37 -6.08
CA SER A 600 22.17 -9.28 -6.33
C SER A 600 21.45 -9.70 -5.05
N GLN A 601 21.90 -9.30 -3.86
CA GLN A 601 21.25 -9.64 -2.59
C GLN A 601 20.12 -8.68 -2.23
N PHE A 602 20.14 -7.44 -2.75
CA PHE A 602 19.11 -6.45 -2.46
C PHE A 602 17.75 -6.93 -2.98
N LYS A 603 16.78 -7.00 -2.07
CA LYS A 603 15.47 -7.63 -2.31
C LYS A 603 14.33 -6.83 -1.72
N TYR A 604 14.47 -6.33 -0.51
CA TYR A 604 13.35 -5.74 0.20
C TYR A 604 13.54 -4.24 0.39
N MET A 605 12.49 -3.47 0.15
CA MET A 605 12.42 -2.05 0.47
C MET A 605 11.14 -1.75 1.24
N THR A 606 11.28 -1.25 2.47
CA THR A 606 10.17 -0.85 3.33
C THR A 606 10.09 0.66 3.42
N LEU A 607 8.92 1.23 3.10
CA LEU A 607 8.64 2.66 3.21
C LEU A 607 7.88 2.92 4.51
N VAL A 608 8.42 3.74 5.41
CA VAL A 608 7.82 4.05 6.71
C VAL A 608 7.32 5.48 6.71
N GLY A 609 6.03 5.63 6.43
CA GLY A 609 5.34 6.91 6.27
C GLY A 609 4.23 6.83 5.22
N THR A 610 3.17 7.61 5.39
CA THR A 610 2.17 7.83 4.33
C THR A 610 2.73 8.74 3.21
N ALA A 611 2.05 8.78 2.07
CA ALA A 611 2.39 9.62 0.92
C ALA A 611 1.32 10.69 0.68
N SER A 612 1.56 11.56 -0.31
CA SER A 612 0.57 12.52 -0.82
C SER A 612 0.72 12.67 -2.33
N TYR A 613 -0.38 12.80 -3.08
CA TYR A 613 -0.35 13.28 -4.47
C TYR A 613 0.11 14.74 -4.55
N ASP A 614 -0.09 15.51 -3.47
CA ASP A 614 0.33 16.90 -3.35
C ASP A 614 1.75 17.00 -2.80
N TYR A 615 2.74 16.79 -3.68
CA TYR A 615 4.16 16.86 -3.32
C TYR A 615 4.60 18.25 -2.84
N ARG A 616 3.94 19.30 -3.34
CA ARG A 616 4.32 20.70 -3.20
C ARG A 616 3.55 21.40 -2.08
N HIS A 617 2.60 20.69 -1.45
CA HIS A 617 1.67 21.19 -0.43
C HIS A 617 0.93 22.45 -0.90
N LEU A 618 0.33 22.36 -2.09
CA LEU A 618 -0.47 23.42 -2.69
C LEU A 618 -1.88 23.53 -2.10
N ALA A 619 -2.44 22.42 -1.59
CA ALA A 619 -3.75 22.42 -0.94
C ALA A 619 -3.63 22.93 0.51
N PRO A 620 -4.10 24.15 0.83
CA PRO A 620 -3.84 24.77 2.13
C PRO A 620 -4.62 24.14 3.30
N ASP A 621 -5.72 23.46 3.00
CA ASP A 621 -6.62 22.88 4.01
C ASP A 621 -6.24 21.44 4.42
N THR A 622 -5.17 20.89 3.84
CA THR A 622 -4.68 19.54 4.15
C THR A 622 -3.39 19.60 4.98
N LYS A 623 -3.16 18.56 5.80
CA LYS A 623 -1.89 18.39 6.50
C LYS A 623 -0.82 17.95 5.50
N ASP A 624 0.42 18.41 5.68
CA ASP A 624 1.58 17.85 4.95
C ASP A 624 1.80 16.41 5.43
N LEU A 625 1.19 15.47 4.71
CA LEU A 625 1.30 14.04 4.97
C LEU A 625 2.22 13.36 3.94
N ASN A 626 2.97 14.11 3.13
CA ASN A 626 3.94 13.55 2.20
C ASN A 626 5.25 13.15 2.92
N LEU A 627 5.14 12.24 3.90
CA LEU A 627 6.26 11.84 4.76
C LEU A 627 7.29 11.03 3.98
N VAL A 628 6.84 10.02 3.23
CA VAL A 628 7.66 9.27 2.27
C VAL A 628 6.87 9.21 0.96
N PRO A 629 7.35 9.82 -0.13
CA PRO A 629 6.56 10.00 -1.33
C PRO A 629 6.25 8.68 -2.02
N THR A 630 5.25 8.70 -2.88
CA THR A 630 5.01 7.68 -3.89
C THR A 630 5.29 8.26 -5.28
N TYR A 631 5.09 7.48 -6.33
CA TYR A 631 5.06 7.95 -7.71
C TYR A 631 3.60 8.09 -8.15
N GLU A 632 3.23 9.23 -8.74
CA GLU A 632 1.94 9.44 -9.41
C GLU A 632 2.10 9.27 -10.93
N THR A 633 1.11 8.67 -11.59
CA THR A 633 1.07 8.62 -13.06
C THR A 633 0.83 10.01 -13.69
N GLU A 634 1.20 10.18 -14.96
CA GLU A 634 1.03 11.49 -15.64
C GLU A 634 -0.45 11.81 -15.93
N GLU A 635 -1.31 10.80 -16.07
CA GLU A 635 -2.74 10.94 -16.39
C GLU A 635 -3.53 11.65 -15.29
N SER A 636 -3.52 12.98 -15.26
CA SER A 636 -4.06 13.77 -14.14
C SER A 636 -5.55 14.13 -14.25
N LEU A 637 -6.24 13.65 -15.30
CA LEU A 637 -7.67 13.89 -15.54
C LEU A 637 -8.47 12.60 -15.65
N ASP A 638 -7.83 11.43 -15.63
CA ASP A 638 -8.50 10.16 -15.81
C ASP A 638 -8.67 9.45 -14.47
N PRO A 639 -9.91 9.28 -13.94
CA PRO A 639 -10.13 8.72 -12.61
C PRO A 639 -9.71 7.25 -12.48
N ILE A 640 -9.49 6.56 -13.61
CA ILE A 640 -9.05 5.17 -13.63
C ILE A 640 -7.54 5.11 -13.86
N LEU A 641 -6.96 5.91 -14.75
CA LEU A 641 -5.53 5.85 -15.09
C LEU A 641 -4.65 6.78 -14.24
N SER A 642 -5.23 7.69 -13.45
CA SER A 642 -4.53 8.44 -12.41
C SER A 642 -4.42 7.62 -11.13
N PHE A 643 -3.21 7.23 -10.73
CA PHE A 643 -3.00 6.48 -9.49
C PHE A 643 -1.57 6.58 -8.93
N PRO A 644 -1.40 6.43 -7.60
CA PRO A 644 -0.11 6.24 -6.96
C PRO A 644 0.42 4.83 -7.18
N SER A 645 1.74 4.65 -7.23
CA SER A 645 2.36 3.33 -7.36
C SER A 645 3.77 3.24 -6.78
N ASP A 646 3.91 2.54 -5.65
CA ASP A 646 5.21 2.21 -5.07
C ASP A 646 6.00 1.15 -5.88
N ASP A 647 5.34 0.46 -6.82
CA ASP A 647 6.02 -0.45 -7.76
C ASP A 647 7.09 0.26 -8.59
N TYR A 648 6.97 1.58 -8.77
CA TYR A 648 7.98 2.41 -9.41
C TYR A 648 9.37 2.23 -8.80
N PHE A 649 9.45 2.06 -7.47
CA PHE A 649 10.71 1.84 -6.75
C PHE A 649 11.25 0.41 -6.91
N GLY A 650 10.43 -0.50 -7.41
CA GLY A 650 10.77 -1.91 -7.66
C GLY A 650 11.13 -2.24 -9.10
N LEU A 651 10.99 -1.28 -10.03
CA LEU A 651 11.35 -1.40 -11.44
C LEU A 651 12.73 -0.78 -11.66
N LEU A 652 13.77 -1.62 -11.71
CA LEU A 652 15.16 -1.21 -11.57
C LEU A 652 16.03 -1.62 -12.76
N ASP A 653 15.46 -2.09 -13.86
CA ASP A 653 16.22 -2.37 -15.08
C ASP A 653 16.34 -1.16 -16.02
N ASP A 654 17.37 -1.14 -16.87
CA ASP A 654 17.84 0.08 -17.54
C ASP A 654 16.79 0.73 -18.47
N ASN A 655 15.81 -0.03 -18.94
CA ASN A 655 14.76 0.45 -19.84
C ASN A 655 13.41 0.70 -19.13
N GLU A 656 13.38 0.69 -17.80
CA GLU A 656 12.16 0.84 -16.99
C GLU A 656 12.03 2.24 -16.36
N GLY A 657 10.89 2.48 -15.69
CA GLY A 657 10.59 3.68 -14.91
C GLY A 657 9.36 4.46 -15.41
N GLU A 658 9.50 5.18 -16.53
CA GLU A 658 8.56 6.21 -17.03
C GLU A 658 7.08 5.78 -17.17
N ASN A 659 6.78 4.50 -17.43
CA ASN A 659 5.41 4.04 -17.71
C ASN A 659 4.96 2.86 -16.82
N LEU A 660 5.68 2.59 -15.71
CA LEU A 660 5.47 1.40 -14.86
C LEU A 660 5.51 0.04 -15.63
N ASP A 661 6.10 0.04 -16.81
CA ASP A 661 6.25 -1.11 -17.70
C ASP A 661 7.53 -1.88 -17.32
N GLY A 662 7.39 -3.14 -16.90
CA GLY A 662 8.52 -3.95 -16.46
C GLY A 662 8.15 -5.08 -15.49
N LEU A 663 9.07 -6.00 -15.23
CA LEU A 663 8.87 -7.00 -14.19
C LEU A 663 9.55 -6.48 -12.91
N LEU A 664 8.87 -6.56 -11.78
CA LEU A 664 9.42 -6.09 -10.52
C LEU A 664 10.70 -6.87 -10.15
N ASP A 665 11.76 -6.14 -9.87
CA ASP A 665 13.07 -6.66 -9.47
C ASP A 665 13.18 -6.89 -7.97
N ILE A 666 12.58 -6.00 -7.18
CA ILE A 666 12.60 -6.04 -5.72
C ILE A 666 11.18 -5.94 -5.16
N GLU A 667 11.03 -6.35 -3.91
CA GLU A 667 9.78 -6.34 -3.17
C GLU A 667 9.63 -5.03 -2.38
N ILE A 668 8.51 -4.32 -2.61
CA ILE A 668 8.19 -3.07 -1.92
C ILE A 668 7.02 -3.29 -0.95
N GLY A 669 7.09 -2.71 0.24
CA GLY A 669 5.96 -2.63 1.17
C GLY A 669 5.99 -1.34 1.98
N ARG A 670 4.81 -0.88 2.41
CA ARG A 670 4.63 0.40 3.10
C ARG A 670 3.99 0.25 4.48
N ILE A 671 4.61 0.85 5.48
CA ILE A 671 4.04 1.06 6.81
C ILE A 671 3.27 2.40 6.78
N LEU A 672 1.93 2.31 6.74
CA LEU A 672 1.00 3.45 6.62
C LEU A 672 0.84 4.26 7.92
N ALA A 673 1.94 4.76 8.46
CA ALA A 673 1.94 5.59 9.66
C ALA A 673 1.99 7.08 9.31
N ARG A 674 1.11 7.88 9.93
CA ARG A 674 1.11 9.35 9.94
C ARG A 674 1.78 9.89 11.20
N THR A 675 1.78 9.10 12.27
CA THR A 675 2.36 9.44 13.57
C THR A 675 3.24 8.32 14.11
N THR A 676 4.05 8.63 15.12
CA THR A 676 4.90 7.64 15.80
C THR A 676 4.08 6.56 16.50
N ASP A 677 2.91 6.88 17.06
CA ASP A 677 2.05 5.91 17.77
C ASP A 677 1.40 4.90 16.82
N GLU A 678 0.99 5.36 15.62
CA GLU A 678 0.51 4.48 14.56
C GLU A 678 1.64 3.57 14.05
N ALA A 679 2.85 4.11 13.85
CA ALA A 679 4.02 3.30 13.48
C ALA A 679 4.34 2.25 14.57
N MET A 680 4.27 2.64 15.85
CA MET A 680 4.50 1.73 16.97
C MET A 680 3.48 0.59 16.96
N SER A 681 2.20 0.90 16.75
CA SER A 681 1.13 -0.11 16.69
C SER A 681 1.33 -1.13 15.56
N ILE A 682 1.76 -0.68 14.37
CA ILE A 682 2.05 -1.56 13.24
C ILE A 682 3.30 -2.42 13.52
N VAL A 683 4.40 -1.79 13.94
CA VAL A 683 5.66 -2.53 14.20
C VAL A 683 5.51 -3.49 15.39
N ASP A 684 4.70 -3.15 16.40
CA ASP A 684 4.37 -4.07 17.50
C ASP A 684 3.61 -5.30 17.02
N LYS A 685 2.63 -5.13 16.13
CA LYS A 685 1.95 -6.26 15.50
C LYS A 685 2.91 -7.14 14.72
N ILE A 686 3.80 -6.55 13.93
CA ILE A 686 4.81 -7.28 13.15
C ILE A 686 5.74 -8.10 14.07
N VAL A 687 6.33 -7.46 15.08
CA VAL A 687 7.26 -8.12 16.02
C VAL A 687 6.54 -9.23 16.79
N LYS A 688 5.33 -8.96 17.28
CA LYS A 688 4.51 -9.93 18.02
C LYS A 688 4.15 -11.13 17.16
N TYR A 689 3.73 -10.90 15.91
CA TYR A 689 3.41 -11.96 14.96
C TYR A 689 4.59 -12.93 14.73
N ASP A 690 5.81 -12.40 14.71
CA ASP A 690 7.02 -13.17 14.47
C ASP A 690 7.58 -13.88 15.72
N THR A 691 7.24 -13.42 16.94
CA THR A 691 7.98 -13.81 18.16
C THR A 691 7.13 -14.25 19.35
N ASP A 692 5.86 -13.85 19.45
CA ASP A 692 5.05 -14.17 20.62
C ASP A 692 4.44 -15.58 20.49
N PRO A 693 4.73 -16.53 21.41
CA PRO A 693 4.16 -17.88 21.35
C PRO A 693 2.63 -17.93 21.34
N LYS A 694 1.94 -16.87 21.80
CA LYS A 694 0.48 -16.78 21.78
C LYS A 694 -0.12 -16.75 20.37
N ILE A 695 0.69 -16.48 19.34
CA ILE A 695 0.25 -16.55 17.93
C ILE A 695 0.10 -17.99 17.44
N LEU A 696 0.61 -18.98 18.17
CA LEU A 696 0.45 -20.41 17.85
C LEU A 696 -1.00 -20.85 18.12
N GLY A 697 -1.68 -21.35 17.08
CA GLY A 697 -3.05 -21.84 17.18
C GLY A 697 -3.61 -22.37 15.86
N ASP A 698 -4.69 -23.14 15.95
CA ASP A 698 -5.37 -23.77 14.82
C ASP A 698 -6.04 -22.76 13.86
N TRP A 699 -6.14 -21.49 14.25
CA TRP A 699 -6.57 -20.40 13.37
C TRP A 699 -5.72 -20.29 12.09
N LYS A 700 -4.44 -20.69 12.16
CA LYS A 700 -3.52 -20.78 11.02
C LYS A 700 -3.97 -21.79 9.95
N MET A 701 -4.93 -22.65 10.28
CA MET A 701 -5.49 -23.63 9.35
C MET A 701 -6.69 -23.10 8.56
N ASN A 702 -7.20 -21.89 8.85
CA ASN A 702 -8.46 -21.40 8.29
C ASN A 702 -8.25 -20.31 7.23
N LEU A 703 -8.95 -20.41 6.10
CA LEU A 703 -9.00 -19.41 5.04
C LEU A 703 -10.43 -18.86 4.93
N LEU A 704 -10.55 -17.53 4.84
CA LEU A 704 -11.83 -16.85 4.69
C LEU A 704 -11.97 -16.29 3.27
N PHE A 705 -13.04 -16.68 2.58
CA PHE A 705 -13.42 -16.19 1.26
C PHE A 705 -14.71 -15.39 1.33
N MET A 706 -14.69 -14.16 0.86
CA MET A 706 -15.80 -13.21 0.90
C MET A 706 -16.09 -12.67 -0.51
N ALA A 707 -17.36 -12.52 -0.85
CA ALA A 707 -17.77 -12.00 -2.15
C ALA A 707 -19.03 -11.15 -2.04
N ASP A 708 -19.03 -10.05 -2.79
CA ASP A 708 -20.18 -9.17 -3.05
C ASP A 708 -21.28 -9.88 -3.86
N ASP A 709 -22.52 -9.40 -3.77
CA ASP A 709 -23.72 -10.00 -4.39
C ASP A 709 -24.09 -9.46 -5.78
N GLU A 710 -23.53 -8.31 -6.16
CA GLU A 710 -23.83 -7.61 -7.41
C GLU A 710 -23.19 -8.26 -8.66
N ASP A 711 -23.46 -7.67 -9.84
CA ASP A 711 -22.91 -8.04 -11.15
C ASP A 711 -23.17 -9.50 -11.57
N GLY A 712 -24.40 -9.99 -11.34
CA GLY A 712 -24.81 -11.32 -11.82
C GLY A 712 -23.99 -12.47 -11.22
N SER A 713 -23.62 -12.37 -9.93
CA SER A 713 -22.80 -13.35 -9.20
C SER A 713 -21.35 -13.48 -9.70
N THR A 714 -20.83 -12.50 -10.46
CA THR A 714 -19.45 -12.54 -10.97
C THR A 714 -18.43 -12.67 -9.84
N HIS A 715 -18.53 -11.80 -8.83
CA HIS A 715 -17.63 -11.80 -7.68
C HIS A 715 -17.71 -13.12 -6.90
N ILE A 716 -18.92 -13.66 -6.71
CA ILE A 716 -19.14 -14.95 -6.07
C ILE A 716 -18.46 -16.07 -6.87
N SER A 717 -18.67 -16.10 -8.19
CA SER A 717 -18.11 -17.12 -9.07
C SER A 717 -16.59 -17.12 -9.08
N ASP A 718 -15.98 -15.94 -9.13
CA ASP A 718 -14.52 -15.79 -9.12
C ASP A 718 -13.92 -16.26 -7.80
N VAL A 719 -14.48 -15.82 -6.67
CA VAL A 719 -14.02 -16.21 -5.33
C VAL A 719 -14.23 -17.69 -5.07
N ASP A 720 -15.39 -18.25 -5.44
CA ASP A 720 -15.67 -19.67 -5.26
C ASP A 720 -14.75 -20.54 -6.11
N GLY A 721 -14.49 -20.12 -7.35
CA GLY A 721 -13.52 -20.77 -8.23
C GLY A 721 -12.11 -20.81 -7.63
N MET A 722 -11.65 -19.69 -7.05
CA MET A 722 -10.37 -19.64 -6.34
C MET A 722 -10.36 -20.52 -5.08
N ALA A 723 -11.46 -20.56 -4.33
CA ALA A 723 -11.58 -21.42 -3.16
C ALA A 723 -11.49 -22.90 -3.56
N ILE A 724 -12.18 -23.32 -4.63
CA ILE A 724 -12.12 -24.68 -5.17
C ILE A 724 -10.69 -25.03 -5.59
N GLU A 725 -10.04 -24.16 -6.35
CA GLU A 725 -8.67 -24.40 -6.80
C GLU A 725 -7.67 -24.45 -5.64
N ASN A 726 -7.78 -23.53 -4.68
CA ASN A 726 -6.96 -23.53 -3.48
C ASN A 726 -7.14 -24.82 -2.69
N ASN A 727 -8.37 -25.34 -2.54
CA ASN A 727 -8.62 -26.61 -1.86
C ASN A 727 -7.99 -27.79 -2.61
N ASN A 728 -7.99 -27.77 -3.95
CA ASN A 728 -7.39 -28.83 -4.76
C ASN A 728 -5.84 -28.83 -4.66
N LEU A 729 -5.23 -27.64 -4.62
CA LEU A 729 -3.77 -27.49 -4.53
C LEU A 729 -3.25 -27.62 -3.09
N PHE A 730 -4.00 -27.12 -2.12
CA PHE A 730 -3.61 -26.98 -0.71
C PHE A 730 -4.71 -27.49 0.24
N PRO A 731 -5.10 -28.78 0.15
CA PRO A 731 -6.21 -29.37 0.92
C PRO A 731 -6.01 -29.37 2.46
N ILE A 732 -4.82 -29.01 2.94
CA ILE A 732 -4.52 -28.91 4.37
C ILE A 732 -5.35 -27.83 5.07
N TYR A 733 -5.71 -26.75 4.36
CA TYR A 733 -6.45 -25.62 4.93
C TYR A 733 -7.96 -25.85 4.92
N ASN A 734 -8.64 -25.36 5.94
CA ASN A 734 -10.09 -25.33 6.06
C ASN A 734 -10.62 -24.02 5.49
N GLN A 735 -11.79 -24.04 4.87
CA GLN A 735 -12.34 -22.88 4.18
C GLN A 735 -13.64 -22.43 4.83
N GLN A 736 -13.79 -21.13 5.01
CA GLN A 736 -15.03 -20.45 5.33
C GLN A 736 -15.43 -19.57 4.13
N LYS A 737 -16.68 -19.64 3.73
CA LYS A 737 -17.23 -18.86 2.61
C LYS A 737 -18.36 -17.97 3.12
N ILE A 738 -18.22 -16.66 2.93
CA ILE A 738 -19.21 -15.65 3.30
C ILE A 738 -19.53 -14.83 2.05
N TYR A 739 -20.50 -15.30 1.27
CA TYR A 739 -21.02 -14.57 0.12
C TYR A 739 -22.19 -13.73 0.60
N LEU A 740 -22.19 -12.42 0.35
CA LEU A 740 -23.20 -11.50 0.88
C LEU A 740 -24.62 -11.96 0.52
N ASP A 741 -24.81 -12.45 -0.72
CA ASP A 741 -26.09 -12.97 -1.20
C ASP A 741 -26.59 -14.23 -0.45
N SER A 742 -25.76 -14.87 0.39
CA SER A 742 -26.22 -15.96 1.27
C SER A 742 -26.99 -15.47 2.49
N TYR A 743 -26.98 -14.17 2.76
CA TYR A 743 -27.60 -13.53 3.91
C TYR A 743 -28.79 -12.67 3.50
N GLU A 744 -29.63 -12.32 4.47
CA GLU A 744 -30.76 -11.45 4.24
C GLU A 744 -30.31 -10.02 4.05
N GLN A 745 -30.69 -9.43 2.91
CA GLN A 745 -30.58 -8.00 2.70
C GLN A 745 -31.73 -7.29 3.41
N ILE A 746 -31.42 -6.28 4.22
CA ILE A 746 -32.44 -5.49 4.92
C ILE A 746 -32.41 -4.04 4.47
N SER A 747 -33.60 -3.47 4.27
CA SER A 747 -33.75 -2.07 3.92
C SER A 747 -33.76 -1.21 5.19
N THR A 748 -32.88 -0.22 5.24
CA THR A 748 -32.81 0.77 6.32
C THR A 748 -33.03 2.18 5.77
N PRO A 749 -33.36 3.19 6.60
CA PRO A 749 -33.44 4.57 6.13
C PRO A 749 -32.15 5.09 5.45
N GLY A 750 -30.99 4.48 5.76
CA GLY A 750 -29.72 4.78 5.12
C GLY A 750 -29.42 3.97 3.84
N GLY A 751 -30.34 3.14 3.35
CA GLY A 751 -30.14 2.20 2.23
C GLY A 751 -30.04 0.74 2.69
N GLU A 752 -29.89 -0.18 1.74
CA GLU A 752 -29.79 -1.63 2.00
C GLU A 752 -28.57 -1.98 2.86
N ARG A 753 -28.63 -3.08 3.61
CA ARG A 753 -27.56 -3.60 4.51
C ARG A 753 -27.52 -5.12 4.49
N TYR A 754 -26.35 -5.67 4.81
CA TYR A 754 -26.17 -7.08 5.19
C TYR A 754 -25.61 -7.24 6.62
N PRO A 755 -26.39 -7.00 7.70
CA PRO A 755 -25.88 -7.04 9.07
C PRO A 755 -25.37 -8.44 9.46
N GLU A 756 -26.07 -9.50 9.06
CA GLU A 756 -25.67 -10.88 9.38
C GLU A 756 -24.40 -11.31 8.64
N ALA A 757 -24.20 -10.83 7.40
CA ALA A 757 -22.95 -11.08 6.69
C ALA A 757 -21.79 -10.33 7.34
N ASN A 758 -22.00 -9.06 7.70
CA ASN A 758 -20.99 -8.25 8.40
C ASN A 758 -20.61 -8.89 9.75
N LYS A 759 -21.63 -9.33 10.50
CA LYS A 759 -21.45 -10.08 11.74
C LYS A 759 -20.64 -11.35 11.52
N ALA A 760 -21.00 -12.17 10.53
CA ALA A 760 -20.28 -13.40 10.20
C ALA A 760 -18.80 -13.15 9.86
N ILE A 761 -18.49 -12.05 9.16
CA ILE A 761 -17.11 -11.62 8.89
C ILE A 761 -16.39 -11.27 10.19
N THR A 762 -17.00 -10.44 11.05
CA THR A 762 -16.37 -10.04 12.32
C THR A 762 -16.16 -11.22 13.28
N ASP A 763 -17.09 -12.18 13.30
CA ASP A 763 -17.00 -13.41 14.07
C ASP A 763 -15.84 -14.29 13.58
N GLU A 764 -15.65 -14.39 12.25
CA GLU A 764 -14.54 -15.14 11.67
C GLU A 764 -13.18 -14.49 11.97
N ILE A 765 -13.10 -13.15 11.90
CA ILE A 765 -11.87 -12.42 12.26
C ILE A 765 -11.53 -12.63 13.74
N PHE A 766 -12.52 -12.61 14.63
CA PHE A 766 -12.33 -12.91 16.06
C PHE A 766 -11.87 -14.36 16.30
N ARG A 767 -12.48 -15.32 15.59
CA ARG A 767 -12.08 -16.74 15.64
C ARG A 767 -10.64 -16.91 15.17
N GLY A 768 -10.27 -16.16 14.15
CA GLY A 768 -8.96 -16.10 13.52
C GLY A 768 -8.97 -16.78 12.15
N ALA A 769 -8.59 -16.02 11.14
CA ALA A 769 -8.33 -16.48 9.79
C ALA A 769 -6.84 -16.31 9.49
N PHE A 770 -6.25 -17.25 8.75
CA PHE A 770 -4.86 -17.14 8.32
C PHE A 770 -4.72 -16.16 7.15
N VAL A 771 -5.60 -16.30 6.16
CA VAL A 771 -5.77 -15.38 5.04
C VAL A 771 -7.26 -15.11 4.85
N ALA A 772 -7.62 -13.84 4.67
CA ALA A 772 -8.97 -13.40 4.36
C ALA A 772 -8.97 -12.70 3.00
N THR A 773 -9.87 -13.10 2.10
CA THR A 773 -9.92 -12.62 0.72
C THR A 773 -11.31 -12.09 0.41
N TYR A 774 -11.39 -10.87 -0.12
CA TYR A 774 -12.63 -10.24 -0.59
C TYR A 774 -12.51 -9.82 -2.06
N LEU A 775 -13.52 -10.13 -2.87
CA LEU A 775 -13.72 -9.54 -4.20
C LEU A 775 -15.11 -8.89 -4.26
N GLY A 776 -15.17 -7.67 -4.79
CA GLY A 776 -16.43 -6.94 -4.91
C GLY A 776 -16.27 -5.43 -4.97
N HIS A 777 -17.40 -4.72 -4.90
CA HIS A 777 -17.42 -3.28 -4.77
C HIS A 777 -16.92 -2.82 -3.40
N GLY A 778 -16.59 -1.54 -3.30
CA GLY A 778 -16.02 -0.97 -2.09
C GLY A 778 -15.40 0.38 -2.37
N GLY A 779 -14.89 0.98 -1.31
CA GLY A 779 -14.28 2.30 -1.34
C GLY A 779 -13.57 2.60 -0.02
N PRO A 780 -13.17 3.85 0.19
CA PRO A 780 -12.36 4.21 1.35
C PRO A 780 -13.07 3.99 2.68
N THR A 781 -14.40 3.92 2.72
CA THR A 781 -15.19 3.81 3.96
C THR A 781 -15.60 2.37 4.31
N GLY A 782 -15.31 1.38 3.45
CA GLY A 782 -15.73 -0.01 3.66
C GLY A 782 -15.90 -0.81 2.36
N LEU A 783 -16.45 -2.02 2.50
CA LEU A 783 -16.72 -2.97 1.41
C LEU A 783 -18.21 -2.94 1.03
N ALA A 784 -18.49 -3.20 -0.25
CA ALA A 784 -19.80 -3.22 -0.89
C ALA A 784 -20.64 -1.92 -0.74
N GLN A 785 -21.66 -1.76 -1.57
CA GLN A 785 -22.63 -0.66 -1.41
C GLN A 785 -23.46 -0.82 -0.11
N GLU A 786 -23.57 -2.08 0.29
CA GLU A 786 -23.91 -2.74 1.55
C GLU A 786 -23.47 -2.04 2.83
N ARG A 787 -22.31 -1.37 2.76
CA ARG A 787 -21.54 -0.89 3.91
C ARG A 787 -21.17 -2.02 4.87
N VAL A 788 -20.49 -3.02 4.32
CA VAL A 788 -19.89 -4.13 5.04
C VAL A 788 -18.48 -3.74 5.46
N LEU A 789 -18.06 -4.15 6.66
CA LEU A 789 -16.72 -3.90 7.18
C LEU A 789 -16.28 -2.43 7.12
N GLN A 790 -17.05 -1.58 7.81
CA GLN A 790 -16.70 -0.16 7.94
C GLN A 790 -15.62 0.07 9.00
N GLU A 791 -15.10 1.29 9.09
CA GLU A 791 -14.08 1.66 10.08
C GLU A 791 -14.47 1.29 11.53
N ASN A 792 -15.72 1.50 11.93
CA ASN A 792 -16.20 1.15 13.27
C ASN A 792 -16.20 -0.37 13.52
N ASP A 793 -16.51 -1.17 12.50
CA ASP A 793 -16.44 -2.63 12.61
C ASP A 793 -14.99 -3.09 12.82
N ILE A 794 -14.07 -2.48 12.08
CA ILE A 794 -12.62 -2.74 12.14
C ILE A 794 -12.05 -2.32 13.50
N ARG A 795 -12.43 -1.14 14.02
CA ARG A 795 -12.05 -0.66 15.37
C ARG A 795 -12.51 -1.60 16.47
N ALA A 796 -13.64 -2.27 16.26
CA ALA A 796 -14.21 -3.22 17.20
C ALA A 796 -13.64 -4.64 17.07
N TRP A 797 -12.64 -4.89 16.23
CA TRP A 797 -11.98 -6.19 16.13
C TRP A 797 -11.18 -6.53 17.40
N ASP A 798 -11.22 -7.80 17.82
CA ASP A 798 -10.47 -8.36 18.95
C ASP A 798 -9.73 -9.62 18.49
N ASN A 799 -8.59 -9.41 17.82
CA ASN A 799 -7.83 -10.48 17.16
C ASN A 799 -6.31 -10.29 17.28
N GLU A 800 -5.84 -9.68 18.38
CA GLU A 800 -4.44 -9.30 18.64
C GLU A 800 -3.39 -10.36 18.27
N PHE A 801 -3.67 -11.65 18.56
CA PHE A 801 -2.75 -12.77 18.33
C PHE A 801 -3.12 -13.63 17.11
N LYS A 802 -4.14 -13.21 16.35
CA LYS A 802 -4.62 -13.89 15.15
C LYS A 802 -4.86 -12.92 13.97
N PRO A 803 -3.96 -11.96 13.72
CA PRO A 803 -4.17 -11.01 12.64
C PRO A 803 -3.99 -11.71 11.28
N PRO A 804 -5.00 -11.68 10.39
CA PRO A 804 -4.88 -12.29 9.06
C PRO A 804 -4.02 -11.43 8.15
N LEU A 805 -3.52 -12.05 7.07
CA LEU A 805 -3.31 -11.32 5.82
C LEU A 805 -4.68 -11.05 5.19
N LEU A 806 -4.99 -9.79 4.93
CA LEU A 806 -6.21 -9.40 4.24
C LEU A 806 -5.89 -9.05 2.78
N ILE A 807 -6.62 -9.65 1.85
CA ILE A 807 -6.53 -9.38 0.42
C ILE A 807 -7.88 -8.80 -0.02
N THR A 808 -7.88 -7.54 -0.46
CA THR A 808 -9.10 -6.86 -0.93
C THR A 808 -8.97 -6.50 -2.40
N ALA A 809 -9.81 -7.12 -3.22
CA ALA A 809 -9.94 -6.85 -4.63
C ALA A 809 -11.19 -5.99 -4.89
N THR A 810 -11.04 -4.70 -4.64
CA THR A 810 -12.14 -3.72 -4.68
C THR A 810 -11.61 -2.34 -5.14
N CYS A 811 -12.46 -1.33 -5.34
CA CYS A 811 -11.99 0.01 -5.72
C CYS A 811 -11.51 0.81 -4.49
N SER A 812 -10.38 1.51 -4.60
CA SER A 812 -9.95 2.57 -3.67
C SER A 812 -10.13 2.27 -2.17
N PHE A 813 -9.84 1.06 -1.71
CA PHE A 813 -9.97 0.72 -0.28
C PHE A 813 -8.86 1.38 0.55
N THR A 814 -7.72 1.67 -0.09
CA THR A 814 -6.55 2.27 0.55
C THR A 814 -5.89 3.37 -0.33
N PRO A 815 -6.57 4.51 -0.60
CA PRO A 815 -5.99 5.66 -1.29
C PRO A 815 -5.01 6.39 -0.36
N TYR A 816 -3.83 5.80 -0.16
CA TYR A 816 -2.86 6.20 0.87
C TYR A 816 -2.11 7.51 0.59
N ASP A 817 -2.30 8.05 -0.61
CA ASP A 817 -1.76 9.31 -1.11
C ASP A 817 -2.77 10.47 -1.04
N ASP A 818 -3.99 10.21 -0.59
CA ASP A 818 -5.00 11.25 -0.36
C ASP A 818 -4.95 11.71 1.11
N PRO A 819 -4.43 12.92 1.40
CA PRO A 819 -4.28 13.39 2.77
C PRO A 819 -5.62 13.72 3.46
N LYS A 820 -6.73 13.84 2.71
CA LYS A 820 -8.08 14.10 3.27
C LYS A 820 -8.76 12.83 3.77
N VAL A 821 -8.35 11.67 3.24
CA VAL A 821 -9.03 10.40 3.49
C VAL A 821 -8.25 9.57 4.50
N PHE A 822 -8.91 9.13 5.56
CA PHE A 822 -8.41 8.07 6.43
C PHE A 822 -9.26 6.83 6.20
N SER A 823 -8.76 5.86 5.42
CA SER A 823 -9.60 4.78 4.89
C SER A 823 -9.76 3.60 5.85
N ALA A 824 -10.81 2.80 5.65
CA ALA A 824 -11.02 1.49 6.24
C ALA A 824 -9.80 0.58 6.04
N GLY A 825 -9.16 0.61 4.86
CA GLY A 825 -7.89 -0.08 4.61
C GLY A 825 -6.78 0.33 5.59
N ALA A 826 -6.54 1.65 5.74
CA ALA A 826 -5.58 2.18 6.71
C ALA A 826 -5.95 1.81 8.16
N GLN A 827 -7.23 1.84 8.52
CA GLN A 827 -7.72 1.47 9.85
C GLN A 827 -7.39 0.02 10.21
N THR A 828 -7.36 -0.92 9.24
CA THR A 828 -6.96 -2.32 9.52
C THR A 828 -5.49 -2.44 9.97
N GLN A 829 -4.64 -1.48 9.57
CA GLN A 829 -3.20 -1.49 9.82
C GLN A 829 -2.82 -0.73 11.09
N VAL A 830 -3.32 0.48 11.33
CA VAL A 830 -2.77 1.37 12.38
C VAL A 830 -3.17 1.05 13.82
N GLN A 831 -4.08 0.11 14.03
CA GLN A 831 -4.56 -0.25 15.37
C GLN A 831 -3.85 -1.51 15.93
N LYS A 832 -3.93 -1.72 17.25
CA LYS A 832 -3.37 -2.89 17.94
C LYS A 832 -3.93 -4.23 17.43
N ASN A 833 -5.21 -4.25 17.08
CA ASN A 833 -5.91 -5.36 16.43
C ASN A 833 -5.88 -5.21 14.89
N GLY A 834 -6.56 -6.08 14.16
CA GLY A 834 -6.67 -6.00 12.71
C GLY A 834 -5.73 -6.90 11.95
N THR A 835 -5.08 -6.39 10.91
CA THR A 835 -4.37 -7.24 9.93
C THR A 835 -2.86 -7.20 10.18
N VAL A 836 -2.18 -8.30 9.84
CA VAL A 836 -0.70 -8.36 9.89
C VAL A 836 -0.11 -7.61 8.70
N ALA A 837 -0.80 -7.73 7.56
CA ALA A 837 -0.53 -7.02 6.33
C ALA A 837 -1.82 -6.97 5.50
N LEU A 838 -1.85 -6.02 4.57
CA LEU A 838 -2.95 -5.79 3.66
C LEU A 838 -2.43 -5.74 2.22
N PHE A 839 -2.96 -6.60 1.35
CA PHE A 839 -2.84 -6.48 -0.10
C PHE A 839 -4.10 -5.83 -0.62
N SER A 840 -4.00 -4.58 -1.06
CA SER A 840 -5.17 -3.78 -1.38
C SER A 840 -4.92 -2.79 -2.49
N THR A 841 -6.01 -2.25 -3.00
CA THR A 841 -6.08 -1.32 -4.11
C THR A 841 -6.07 0.12 -3.64
N VAL A 842 -5.55 0.98 -4.51
CA VAL A 842 -5.32 2.40 -4.21
C VAL A 842 -6.26 3.31 -5.02
N ARG A 843 -6.80 2.79 -6.14
CA ARG A 843 -7.72 3.47 -7.07
C ARG A 843 -8.74 2.51 -7.66
N ALA A 844 -9.57 3.00 -8.59
CA ALA A 844 -10.52 2.20 -9.34
C ALA A 844 -9.83 1.10 -10.16
N VAL A 845 -10.42 -0.10 -10.17
CA VAL A 845 -9.86 -1.33 -10.74
C VAL A 845 -10.92 -2.14 -11.47
N TYR A 846 -10.50 -3.06 -12.33
CA TYR A 846 -11.35 -3.96 -13.10
C TYR A 846 -11.52 -5.32 -12.39
N ALA A 847 -12.76 -5.79 -12.26
CA ALA A 847 -13.10 -7.03 -11.56
C ALA A 847 -12.35 -8.27 -12.08
N ASN A 848 -12.23 -8.43 -13.39
CA ASN A 848 -11.54 -9.59 -13.98
C ASN A 848 -10.04 -9.61 -13.69
N GLU A 849 -9.36 -8.46 -13.77
CA GLU A 849 -7.92 -8.38 -13.48
C GLU A 849 -7.66 -8.53 -11.97
N ASN A 850 -8.56 -8.00 -11.14
CA ASN A 850 -8.57 -8.28 -9.71
C ASN A 850 -8.64 -9.77 -9.41
N ALA A 851 -9.53 -10.49 -10.11
CA ALA A 851 -9.69 -11.92 -9.92
C ALA A 851 -8.39 -12.67 -10.27
N THR A 852 -7.78 -12.36 -11.42
CA THR A 852 -6.52 -12.98 -11.85
C THR A 852 -5.37 -12.72 -10.89
N LEU A 853 -5.16 -11.47 -10.46
CA LEU A 853 -4.08 -11.12 -9.53
C LEU A 853 -4.30 -11.75 -8.15
N THR A 854 -5.53 -11.70 -7.63
CA THR A 854 -5.87 -12.28 -6.32
C THR A 854 -5.67 -13.79 -6.32
N ARG A 855 -6.11 -14.47 -7.38
CA ARG A 855 -5.88 -15.90 -7.59
C ARG A 855 -4.38 -16.23 -7.60
N ASN A 856 -3.58 -15.51 -8.37
CA ASN A 856 -2.13 -15.72 -8.43
C ASN A 856 -1.50 -15.52 -7.05
N THR A 857 -1.90 -14.48 -6.34
CA THR A 857 -1.42 -14.16 -4.99
C THR A 857 -1.75 -15.28 -3.99
N LEU A 858 -2.98 -15.82 -4.03
CA LEU A 858 -3.39 -16.94 -3.18
C LEU A 858 -2.63 -18.24 -3.47
N ILE A 859 -2.32 -18.50 -4.74
CA ILE A 859 -1.52 -19.68 -5.11
C ILE A 859 -0.09 -19.53 -4.62
N GLU A 860 0.53 -18.36 -4.83
CA GLU A 860 1.90 -18.09 -4.39
C GLU A 860 2.01 -18.08 -2.86
N ALA A 861 0.98 -17.60 -2.14
CA ALA A 861 0.95 -17.60 -0.67
C ALA A 861 1.19 -18.98 -0.06
N PHE A 862 0.92 -20.08 -0.76
CA PHE A 862 1.11 -21.44 -0.22
C PHE A 862 2.10 -22.29 -1.04
N ARG A 863 2.66 -21.74 -2.12
CA ARG A 863 3.63 -22.43 -2.97
C ARG A 863 5.02 -22.39 -2.33
N LYS A 864 5.59 -23.56 -2.05
CA LYS A 864 6.99 -23.66 -1.60
C LYS A 864 7.94 -23.62 -2.81
N THR A 865 8.95 -22.76 -2.76
CA THR A 865 10.07 -22.75 -3.69
C THR A 865 11.33 -23.17 -2.95
N ASN A 866 12.02 -24.22 -3.42
CA ASN A 866 13.16 -24.83 -2.71
C ASN A 866 12.83 -25.16 -1.24
N ASN A 867 11.65 -25.75 -0.99
CA ASN A 867 11.09 -26.08 0.32
C ASN A 867 10.89 -24.89 1.28
N LYS A 868 10.89 -23.65 0.80
CA LYS A 868 10.63 -22.46 1.61
C LYS A 868 9.35 -21.76 1.17
N TYR A 869 8.55 -21.34 2.15
CA TYR A 869 7.45 -20.42 1.90
C TYR A 869 7.97 -19.00 1.58
N PRO A 870 7.25 -18.25 0.72
CA PRO A 870 7.61 -16.89 0.35
C PRO A 870 7.42 -15.91 1.52
N THR A 871 8.10 -14.76 1.44
CA THR A 871 7.74 -13.56 2.21
C THR A 871 6.51 -12.88 1.59
N LEU A 872 5.87 -11.97 2.32
CA LEU A 872 4.72 -11.20 1.82
C LEU A 872 5.08 -10.44 0.54
N GLY A 873 6.28 -9.85 0.50
CA GLY A 873 6.81 -9.19 -0.70
C GLY A 873 6.97 -10.17 -1.87
N ASP A 874 7.59 -11.34 -1.63
CA ASP A 874 7.79 -12.35 -2.67
C ASP A 874 6.45 -12.80 -3.27
N MET A 875 5.43 -13.01 -2.42
CA MET A 875 4.09 -13.43 -2.85
C MET A 875 3.49 -12.45 -3.86
N LEU A 876 3.43 -11.16 -3.51
CA LEU A 876 2.79 -10.16 -4.34
C LEU A 876 3.61 -9.89 -5.61
N LYS A 877 4.94 -9.82 -5.50
CA LYS A 877 5.83 -9.59 -6.64
C LYS A 877 5.70 -10.68 -7.69
N VAL A 878 5.78 -11.95 -7.29
CA VAL A 878 5.64 -13.08 -8.22
C VAL A 878 4.24 -13.09 -8.85
N ALA A 879 3.20 -12.81 -8.08
CA ALA A 879 1.83 -12.74 -8.59
C ALA A 879 1.62 -11.62 -9.63
N LYS A 880 2.20 -10.44 -9.40
CA LYS A 880 2.19 -9.31 -10.36
C LYS A 880 3.00 -9.63 -11.62
N ASN A 881 4.21 -10.15 -11.45
CA ASN A 881 5.10 -10.50 -12.56
C ASN A 881 4.49 -11.59 -13.44
N ALA A 882 3.74 -12.55 -12.87
CA ALA A 882 3.00 -13.56 -13.63
C ALA A 882 1.98 -12.95 -14.62
N GLY A 883 1.53 -11.71 -14.39
CA GLY A 883 0.68 -10.94 -15.32
C GLY A 883 1.42 -10.30 -16.50
N GLY A 884 2.75 -10.44 -16.59
CA GLY A 884 3.57 -9.95 -17.70
C GLY A 884 4.15 -8.54 -17.51
N GLY A 885 3.92 -7.88 -16.38
CA GLY A 885 4.58 -6.61 -16.03
C GLY A 885 3.99 -5.33 -16.63
N ARG A 886 2.86 -5.42 -17.35
CA ARG A 886 2.28 -4.30 -18.13
C ARG A 886 0.79 -4.02 -17.84
N SER A 887 0.31 -4.44 -16.67
CA SER A 887 -1.09 -4.23 -16.25
C SER A 887 -1.15 -3.07 -15.26
N ASP A 888 -1.72 -1.94 -15.67
CA ASP A 888 -1.98 -0.81 -14.76
C ASP A 888 -2.86 -1.24 -13.59
N ASN A 889 -3.80 -2.18 -13.81
CA ASN A 889 -4.62 -2.73 -12.74
C ASN A 889 -3.75 -3.40 -11.65
N ASN A 890 -2.73 -4.16 -12.05
CA ASN A 890 -1.80 -4.77 -11.11
C ASN A 890 -0.94 -3.73 -10.38
N ARG A 891 -0.61 -2.60 -11.02
CA ARG A 891 0.16 -1.50 -10.39
C ARG A 891 -0.62 -0.77 -9.30
N LYS A 892 -1.95 -0.81 -9.35
CA LYS A 892 -2.82 -0.26 -8.31
C LYS A 892 -2.91 -1.11 -7.04
N TYR A 893 -2.30 -2.30 -7.01
CA TYR A 893 -2.23 -3.12 -5.79
C TYR A 893 -0.96 -2.83 -5.03
N SER A 894 -1.05 -2.57 -3.74
CA SER A 894 0.11 -2.34 -2.88
C SER A 894 0.14 -3.32 -1.72
N LEU A 895 1.35 -3.60 -1.21
CA LEU A 895 1.54 -4.23 0.09
C LEU A 895 1.64 -3.14 1.15
N PHE A 896 0.64 -3.11 2.03
CA PHE A 896 0.69 -2.34 3.27
C PHE A 896 1.08 -3.28 4.40
N GLY A 897 2.31 -3.12 4.89
CA GLY A 897 3.00 -4.04 5.78
C GLY A 897 4.47 -4.20 5.38
N ASP A 898 5.12 -5.18 6.01
CA ASP A 898 6.55 -5.44 5.85
C ASP A 898 6.82 -6.49 4.76
N PRO A 899 7.51 -6.14 3.66
CA PRO A 899 7.76 -7.04 2.54
C PRO A 899 8.66 -8.23 2.91
N ALA A 900 9.49 -8.11 3.95
CA ALA A 900 10.39 -9.16 4.39
C ALA A 900 9.75 -10.13 5.41
N GLN A 901 8.53 -9.85 5.86
CA GLN A 901 7.79 -10.72 6.78
C GLN A 901 7.27 -11.97 6.07
N LYS A 902 7.16 -13.09 6.79
CA LYS A 902 6.45 -14.29 6.33
C LYS A 902 5.15 -14.44 7.10
N LEU A 903 4.14 -15.05 6.49
CA LEU A 903 3.03 -15.57 7.29
C LEU A 903 3.56 -16.63 8.27
N ALA A 904 2.87 -16.80 9.40
CA ALA A 904 3.27 -17.70 10.47
C ALA A 904 2.94 -19.16 10.12
N TYR A 905 3.44 -19.66 8.99
CA TYR A 905 3.20 -21.02 8.51
C TYR A 905 3.62 -22.06 9.53
N PRO A 906 2.87 -23.17 9.65
CA PRO A 906 3.30 -24.32 10.43
C PRO A 906 4.66 -24.86 9.96
N ILE A 907 5.58 -25.08 10.90
CA ILE A 907 6.98 -25.44 10.59
C ILE A 907 7.12 -26.94 10.29
N LEU A 908 6.49 -27.79 11.10
CA LEU A 908 6.57 -29.24 11.00
C LEU A 908 5.30 -29.85 10.41
N GLU A 909 5.33 -31.16 10.17
CA GLU A 909 4.16 -31.93 9.74
C GLU A 909 3.67 -32.83 10.89
N THR A 910 2.36 -33.05 10.97
CA THR A 910 1.75 -34.08 11.83
C THR A 910 0.94 -35.05 10.97
N GLU A 911 0.96 -36.33 11.33
CA GLU A 911 0.24 -37.37 10.59
C GLU A 911 -0.49 -38.34 11.53
N ILE A 912 -1.54 -38.96 11.00
CA ILE A 912 -2.28 -40.04 11.65
C ILE A 912 -1.54 -41.34 11.40
N THR A 913 -1.21 -42.08 12.46
CA THR A 913 -0.54 -43.38 12.39
C THR A 913 -1.54 -44.53 12.41
N SER A 914 -2.60 -44.43 13.22
CA SER A 914 -3.64 -45.45 13.28
C SER A 914 -5.00 -44.92 13.75
N VAL A 915 -6.06 -45.62 13.34
CA VAL A 915 -7.43 -45.48 13.83
C VAL A 915 -7.90 -46.82 14.38
N ASN A 916 -8.36 -46.85 15.63
CA ASN A 916 -8.78 -48.08 16.31
C ASN A 916 -7.75 -49.22 16.20
N GLY A 917 -6.45 -48.88 16.33
CA GLY A 917 -5.33 -49.80 16.24
C GLY A 917 -4.95 -50.27 14.82
N LYS A 918 -5.60 -49.75 13.76
CA LYS A 918 -5.30 -50.09 12.35
C LYS A 918 -4.77 -48.88 11.59
N SER A 919 -3.83 -49.07 10.68
CA SER A 919 -3.41 -47.99 9.78
C SER A 919 -4.59 -47.48 8.94
N LEU A 920 -4.72 -46.16 8.81
CA LEU A 920 -5.86 -45.53 8.13
C LEU A 920 -5.91 -45.93 6.65
N SER A 921 -6.95 -46.65 6.26
CA SER A 921 -7.22 -47.05 4.86
C SER A 921 -8.27 -46.14 4.22
N LYS A 922 -8.29 -46.08 2.88
CA LYS A 922 -9.31 -45.33 2.11
C LYS A 922 -10.74 -45.89 2.26
N THR A 923 -10.90 -47.04 2.93
CA THR A 923 -12.18 -47.77 3.05
C THR A 923 -12.78 -47.72 4.47
N ASP A 924 -12.10 -47.11 5.44
CA ASP A 924 -12.61 -47.05 6.81
C ASP A 924 -13.78 -46.06 6.90
N THR A 925 -14.93 -46.56 7.35
CA THR A 925 -16.17 -45.79 7.49
C THR A 925 -16.45 -45.47 8.96
N PHE A 926 -16.48 -44.19 9.31
CA PHE A 926 -16.89 -43.70 10.63
C PHE A 926 -18.41 -43.59 10.67
N LYS A 927 -19.02 -44.25 11.66
CA LYS A 927 -20.47 -44.41 11.76
C LYS A 927 -21.02 -43.67 12.97
N ALA A 928 -22.28 -43.26 12.90
CA ALA A 928 -22.97 -42.62 14.02
C ALA A 928 -22.89 -43.49 15.29
N LEU A 929 -22.61 -42.86 16.44
CA LEU A 929 -22.45 -43.46 17.77
C LEU A 929 -21.30 -44.47 17.91
N GLN A 930 -20.37 -44.50 16.95
CA GLN A 930 -19.13 -45.27 17.04
C GLN A 930 -18.07 -44.49 17.83
N THR A 931 -17.37 -45.16 18.75
CA THR A 931 -16.17 -44.61 19.40
C THR A 931 -14.94 -44.78 18.51
N ILE A 932 -14.15 -43.71 18.40
CA ILE A 932 -12.95 -43.61 17.57
C ILE A 932 -11.74 -43.34 18.48
N ASP A 933 -10.71 -44.17 18.34
CA ASP A 933 -9.38 -43.97 18.90
C ASP A 933 -8.41 -43.55 17.78
N LEU A 934 -7.97 -42.29 17.81
CA LEU A 934 -7.13 -41.69 16.78
C LEU A 934 -5.71 -41.47 17.33
N ASN A 935 -4.72 -42.09 16.70
CA ASN A 935 -3.31 -41.99 17.08
C ASN A 935 -2.52 -41.31 15.98
N GLY A 936 -1.52 -40.53 16.37
CA GLY A 936 -0.63 -39.88 15.41
C GLY A 936 0.68 -39.41 16.01
N ARG A 937 1.48 -38.76 15.16
CA ARG A 937 2.83 -38.30 15.51
C ARG A 937 3.21 -37.01 14.79
N ILE A 938 4.11 -36.26 15.41
CA ILE A 938 4.80 -35.10 14.83
C ILE A 938 6.04 -35.61 14.10
N LYS A 939 6.19 -35.23 12.83
CA LYS A 939 7.35 -35.58 11.99
C LYS A 939 8.46 -34.55 12.15
N ALA A 940 9.68 -35.04 12.33
CA ALA A 940 10.89 -34.25 12.14
C ALA A 940 11.18 -34.09 10.63
N GLU A 941 12.10 -33.18 10.29
CA GLU A 941 12.48 -32.92 8.88
C GLU A 941 13.00 -34.16 8.14
N ASN A 942 13.61 -35.11 8.87
CA ASN A 942 14.10 -36.38 8.32
C ASN A 942 13.00 -37.45 8.14
N GLY A 943 11.75 -37.16 8.54
CA GLY A 943 10.62 -38.07 8.47
C GLY A 943 10.38 -38.96 9.70
N ASP A 944 11.28 -38.94 10.70
CA ASP A 944 11.11 -39.67 11.96
C ASP A 944 10.16 -38.94 12.92
N THR A 945 9.79 -39.59 14.04
CA THR A 945 9.04 -38.92 15.12
C THR A 945 9.91 -37.85 15.79
N LYS A 946 9.41 -36.62 15.93
CA LYS A 946 10.06 -35.50 16.64
C LYS A 946 9.94 -35.67 18.16
N LYS A 947 10.83 -36.48 18.75
CA LYS A 947 10.76 -36.93 20.16
C LYS A 947 10.86 -35.85 21.24
N ASP A 948 11.36 -34.66 20.92
CA ASP A 948 11.47 -33.52 21.83
C ASP A 948 10.25 -32.58 21.76
N PHE A 949 9.27 -32.85 20.90
CA PHE A 949 8.04 -32.08 20.82
C PHE A 949 7.06 -32.48 21.93
N ASN A 950 6.81 -31.55 22.86
CA ASN A 950 5.84 -31.71 23.93
C ASN A 950 4.94 -30.47 23.98
N GLY A 951 3.63 -30.68 24.03
CA GLY A 951 2.65 -29.59 23.98
C GLY A 951 1.26 -30.13 23.73
N LYS A 952 0.53 -29.54 22.79
CA LYS A 952 -0.85 -29.92 22.47
C LYS A 952 -1.11 -29.99 20.98
N ILE A 953 -2.11 -30.79 20.61
CA ILE A 953 -2.66 -30.90 19.26
C ILE A 953 -4.16 -30.59 19.29
N PHE A 954 -4.59 -29.84 18.29
CA PHE A 954 -5.96 -29.53 17.96
C PHE A 954 -6.39 -30.42 16.80
N ILE A 955 -7.52 -31.11 16.95
CA ILE A 955 -8.07 -32.03 15.96
C ILE A 955 -9.49 -31.57 15.61
N THR A 956 -9.75 -31.31 14.33
CA THR A 956 -11.11 -31.06 13.84
C THR A 956 -11.49 -32.12 12.82
N VAL A 957 -12.62 -32.80 13.04
CA VAL A 957 -13.18 -33.81 12.15
C VAL A 957 -14.41 -33.21 11.49
N PHE A 958 -14.39 -33.10 10.17
CA PHE A 958 -15.48 -32.58 9.37
C PHE A 958 -16.27 -33.72 8.73
N ASP A 959 -17.60 -33.55 8.67
CA ASP A 959 -18.45 -34.32 7.76
C ASP A 959 -18.15 -33.96 6.30
N LYS A 960 -18.81 -34.62 5.37
CA LYS A 960 -18.71 -34.32 3.93
C LYS A 960 -19.17 -32.89 3.61
N PRO A 961 -18.64 -32.28 2.53
CA PRO A 961 -19.12 -30.98 2.06
C PRO A 961 -20.63 -30.96 1.80
N VAL A 962 -21.27 -29.84 2.09
CA VAL A 962 -22.69 -29.60 1.79
C VAL A 962 -22.83 -28.63 0.61
N THR A 963 -23.85 -28.87 -0.22
CA THR A 963 -24.24 -27.95 -1.29
C THR A 963 -25.16 -26.88 -0.71
N LEU A 964 -24.76 -25.63 -0.83
CA LEU A 964 -25.51 -24.45 -0.41
C LEU A 964 -25.95 -23.65 -1.64
N LYS A 965 -26.96 -22.81 -1.44
CA LYS A 965 -27.48 -21.91 -2.47
C LYS A 965 -27.66 -20.53 -1.85
N THR A 966 -27.24 -19.49 -2.56
CA THR A 966 -27.49 -18.10 -2.14
C THR A 966 -28.99 -17.76 -2.23
N ARG A 967 -29.39 -16.59 -1.77
CA ARG A 967 -30.80 -16.17 -1.73
C ARG A 967 -31.30 -15.56 -3.05
N GLY A 968 -30.41 -15.04 -3.90
CA GLY A 968 -30.82 -14.32 -5.10
C GLY A 968 -31.48 -12.99 -4.74
N ASN A 969 -30.90 -12.25 -3.79
CA ASN A 969 -31.32 -10.89 -3.45
C ASN A 969 -31.21 -9.99 -4.71
N ASN A 970 -31.88 -8.84 -4.72
CA ASN A 970 -31.92 -7.94 -5.88
C ASN A 970 -32.43 -8.57 -7.21
N ASN A 971 -33.26 -9.62 -7.13
CA ASN A 971 -33.75 -10.41 -8.27
C ASN A 971 -32.64 -11.12 -9.07
N SER A 972 -31.48 -11.36 -8.47
CA SER A 972 -30.41 -12.14 -9.08
C SER A 972 -30.72 -13.65 -9.06
N ALA A 973 -30.09 -14.40 -9.98
CA ALA A 973 -30.22 -15.85 -9.99
C ALA A 973 -29.38 -16.45 -8.84
N PRO A 974 -29.95 -17.28 -7.94
CA PRO A 974 -29.17 -17.73 -6.80
C PRO A 974 -28.07 -18.73 -7.19
N TYR A 975 -26.86 -18.48 -6.69
CA TYR A 975 -25.64 -19.22 -6.98
C TYR A 975 -25.51 -20.47 -6.10
N THR A 976 -25.04 -21.58 -6.67
CA THR A 976 -24.85 -22.84 -5.95
C THR A 976 -23.38 -23.10 -5.70
N TYR A 977 -22.99 -23.38 -4.45
CA TYR A 977 -21.61 -23.62 -4.07
C TYR A 977 -21.50 -24.74 -3.03
N SER A 978 -20.30 -25.27 -2.84
CA SER A 978 -20.01 -26.32 -1.86
C SER A 978 -19.16 -25.80 -0.71
N LEU A 979 -19.49 -26.20 0.52
CA LEU A 979 -18.77 -25.81 1.74
C LEU A 979 -18.70 -26.96 2.75
N GLN A 980 -17.51 -27.23 3.29
CA GLN A 980 -17.30 -28.23 4.33
C GLN A 980 -17.35 -27.59 5.73
N ARG A 981 -18.56 -27.27 6.20
CA ARG A 981 -18.79 -26.52 7.45
C ARG A 981 -19.18 -27.35 8.68
N ASN A 982 -19.62 -28.59 8.50
CA ASN A 982 -20.21 -29.37 9.60
C ASN A 982 -19.12 -30.13 10.37
N ILE A 983 -18.99 -29.85 11.66
CA ILE A 983 -17.92 -30.36 12.52
C ILE A 983 -18.44 -31.51 13.38
N ILE A 984 -17.93 -32.72 13.16
CA ILE A 984 -18.27 -33.92 13.92
C ILE A 984 -17.60 -33.94 15.28
N PHE A 985 -16.35 -33.48 15.33
CA PHE A 985 -15.56 -33.45 16.55
C PHE A 985 -14.55 -32.31 16.47
N LYS A 986 -14.38 -31.58 17.58
CA LYS A 986 -13.33 -30.56 17.76
C LYS A 986 -12.65 -30.78 19.11
N GLY A 987 -11.47 -31.39 19.07
CA GLY A 987 -10.75 -31.95 20.21
C GLY A 987 -9.41 -31.27 20.47
N GLN A 988 -8.93 -31.35 21.71
CA GLN A 988 -7.53 -31.10 22.06
C GLN A 988 -6.93 -32.31 22.79
N SER A 989 -5.68 -32.65 22.47
CA SER A 989 -4.94 -33.69 23.16
C SER A 989 -3.50 -33.26 23.42
N GLN A 990 -2.88 -33.84 24.45
CA GLN A 990 -1.48 -33.64 24.79
C GLN A 990 -0.59 -34.39 23.80
N VAL A 991 0.47 -33.72 23.37
CA VAL A 991 1.57 -34.33 22.63
C VAL A 991 2.68 -34.62 23.62
N VAL A 992 3.09 -35.88 23.71
CA VAL A 992 4.19 -36.34 24.57
C VAL A 992 5.21 -37.05 23.71
N ASN A 993 6.45 -36.58 23.75
CA ASN A 993 7.56 -37.11 22.94
C ASN A 993 7.24 -37.24 21.43
N GLY A 994 6.51 -36.26 20.89
CA GLY A 994 6.08 -36.25 19.49
C GLY A 994 4.94 -37.19 19.14
N GLU A 995 4.33 -37.88 20.09
CA GLU A 995 3.17 -38.76 19.88
C GLU A 995 1.92 -38.19 20.54
N TRP A 996 0.76 -38.46 19.96
CA TRP A 996 -0.53 -37.99 20.47
C TRP A 996 -1.64 -39.01 20.21
N ASN A 997 -2.64 -39.00 21.08
CA ASN A 997 -3.80 -39.88 21.03
C ASN A 997 -5.07 -39.10 21.41
N VAL A 998 -6.18 -39.31 20.72
CA VAL A 998 -7.48 -38.74 21.11
C VAL A 998 -8.59 -39.77 20.93
N ASN A 999 -9.50 -39.83 21.91
CA ASN A 999 -10.67 -40.70 21.89
C ASN A 999 -11.96 -39.86 21.90
N PHE A 1000 -12.88 -40.15 20.99
CA PHE A 1000 -14.17 -39.47 20.89
C PHE A 1000 -15.23 -40.35 20.25
N THR A 1001 -16.50 -40.03 20.48
CA THR A 1001 -17.64 -40.74 19.89
C THR A 1001 -18.30 -39.89 18.81
N ILE A 1002 -18.62 -40.50 17.68
CA ILE A 1002 -19.28 -39.84 16.55
C ILE A 1002 -20.74 -39.51 16.94
N PRO A 1003 -21.20 -38.25 16.82
CA PRO A 1003 -22.58 -37.88 17.12
C PRO A 1003 -23.60 -38.64 16.25
N LYS A 1004 -24.80 -38.81 16.80
CA LYS A 1004 -25.95 -39.39 16.11
C LYS A 1004 -26.40 -38.58 14.88
N ASP A 1005 -26.10 -37.29 14.89
CA ASP A 1005 -26.53 -36.32 13.89
C ASP A 1005 -25.60 -36.21 12.67
N ILE A 1006 -24.69 -37.16 12.44
CA ILE A 1006 -23.96 -37.17 11.15
C ILE A 1006 -24.90 -37.39 9.96
N ASN A 1007 -24.49 -36.97 8.77
CA ASN A 1007 -25.21 -37.35 7.56
C ASN A 1007 -24.93 -38.84 7.23
N TYR A 1008 -25.98 -39.65 7.24
CA TYR A 1008 -25.92 -41.10 7.08
C TYR A 1008 -25.49 -41.59 5.69
N ILE A 1009 -25.54 -40.75 4.67
CA ILE A 1009 -25.05 -41.09 3.33
C ILE A 1009 -23.52 -41.14 3.38
N ALA A 1010 -22.95 -42.30 3.01
CA ALA A 1010 -21.51 -42.46 2.97
C ALA A 1010 -20.87 -41.44 2.01
N GLY A 1011 -19.92 -40.66 2.51
CA GLY A 1011 -19.16 -39.70 1.71
C GLY A 1011 -17.83 -39.35 2.38
N GLN A 1012 -16.97 -38.67 1.63
CA GLN A 1012 -15.62 -38.35 2.06
C GLN A 1012 -15.64 -37.20 3.08
N GLY A 1013 -15.03 -37.43 4.25
CA GLY A 1013 -14.82 -36.40 5.26
C GLY A 1013 -13.38 -35.91 5.31
N LYS A 1014 -13.08 -35.07 6.30
CA LYS A 1014 -11.74 -34.49 6.49
C LYS A 1014 -11.37 -34.44 7.97
N ILE A 1015 -10.14 -34.82 8.30
CA ILE A 1015 -9.51 -34.49 9.59
C ILE A 1015 -8.48 -33.38 9.34
N SER A 1016 -8.58 -32.29 10.09
CA SER A 1016 -7.61 -31.19 10.14
C SER A 1016 -6.85 -31.25 11.47
N LEU A 1017 -5.52 -31.08 11.41
CA LEU A 1017 -4.62 -31.23 12.56
C LEU A 1017 -3.71 -30.01 12.67
N TYR A 1018 -3.60 -29.46 13.87
CA TYR A 1018 -2.60 -28.44 14.20
C TYR A 1018 -2.00 -28.75 15.57
N ALA A 1019 -0.68 -28.80 15.71
CA ALA A 1019 -0.01 -29.02 16.98
C ALA A 1019 0.94 -27.88 17.31
N THR A 1020 1.16 -27.62 18.60
CA THR A 1020 2.09 -26.60 19.09
C THR A 1020 2.81 -27.10 20.34
N ASN A 1021 4.08 -26.73 20.48
CA ASN A 1021 4.83 -26.90 21.73
C ASN A 1021 4.64 -25.72 22.71
N GLU A 1022 3.75 -24.77 22.36
CA GLU A 1022 3.43 -23.55 23.11
C GLU A 1022 4.62 -22.62 23.34
N LYS A 1023 5.67 -22.74 22.52
CA LYS A 1023 6.89 -21.95 22.57
C LYS A 1023 7.22 -21.38 21.19
N ASP A 1024 7.74 -22.21 20.30
CA ASP A 1024 8.40 -21.79 19.06
C ASP A 1024 8.20 -22.76 17.89
N LEU A 1025 7.61 -23.94 18.14
CA LEU A 1025 7.37 -24.95 17.11
C LEU A 1025 5.88 -25.30 17.04
N ASP A 1026 5.42 -25.43 15.81
CA ASP A 1026 4.12 -25.98 15.48
C ASP A 1026 4.21 -26.98 14.33
N ALA A 1027 3.15 -27.76 14.16
CA ALA A 1027 3.01 -28.74 13.10
C ALA A 1027 1.60 -28.71 12.53
N ALA A 1028 1.45 -28.97 11.23
CA ALA A 1028 0.13 -29.11 10.62
C ALA A 1028 0.01 -30.39 9.80
N GLY A 1029 -1.21 -30.85 9.64
CA GLY A 1029 -1.53 -32.03 8.86
C GLY A 1029 -3.01 -32.15 8.55
N PHE A 1030 -3.34 -33.04 7.62
CA PHE A 1030 -4.73 -33.35 7.33
C PHE A 1030 -4.87 -34.79 6.83
N SER A 1031 -6.09 -35.30 6.82
CA SER A 1031 -6.44 -36.52 6.09
C SER A 1031 -7.83 -36.43 5.49
N ASP A 1032 -7.94 -36.79 4.22
CA ASP A 1032 -9.18 -36.92 3.45
C ASP A 1032 -9.52 -38.39 3.16
N LYS A 1033 -8.80 -39.34 3.77
CA LYS A 1033 -8.94 -40.79 3.47
C LYS A 1033 -10.17 -41.43 4.10
N LEU A 1034 -10.86 -40.72 5.00
CA LEU A 1034 -11.96 -41.26 5.78
C LEU A 1034 -13.30 -41.11 5.08
N VAL A 1035 -14.16 -42.11 5.25
CA VAL A 1035 -15.56 -42.06 4.83
C VAL A 1035 -16.44 -41.89 6.07
N ILE A 1036 -17.43 -41.01 6.04
CA ILE A 1036 -18.43 -40.85 7.10
C ILE A 1036 -19.80 -41.21 6.57
N GLY A 1037 -20.50 -42.05 7.31
CA GLY A 1037 -21.89 -42.41 7.04
C GLY A 1037 -22.31 -43.70 7.70
N GLY A 1038 -23.61 -43.99 7.65
CA GLY A 1038 -24.21 -45.15 8.31
C GLY A 1038 -24.26 -45.04 9.84
N PHE A 1039 -24.76 -46.11 10.46
CA PHE A 1039 -24.99 -46.22 11.90
C PHE A 1039 -24.20 -47.39 12.48
N SER A 1040 -23.63 -47.23 13.68
CA SER A 1040 -22.86 -48.29 14.33
C SER A 1040 -23.72 -49.54 14.59
N LYS A 1041 -23.15 -50.73 14.42
CA LYS A 1041 -23.83 -51.98 14.84
C LYS A 1041 -23.84 -52.14 16.36
N ASP A 1042 -22.88 -51.50 17.03
CA ASP A 1042 -22.71 -51.45 18.47
C ASP A 1042 -22.66 -49.97 18.90
N PRO A 1043 -23.82 -49.28 18.97
CA PRO A 1043 -23.87 -47.86 19.28
C PRO A 1043 -23.61 -47.60 20.78
N THR A 1044 -22.90 -46.52 21.07
CA THR A 1044 -22.83 -45.95 22.42
C THR A 1044 -24.24 -45.57 22.90
N LYS A 1045 -24.56 -45.86 24.16
CA LYS A 1045 -25.87 -45.55 24.77
C LYS A 1045 -25.68 -44.45 25.80
N ASP A 1046 -26.44 -43.38 25.64
CA ASP A 1046 -26.41 -42.20 26.51
C ASP A 1046 -27.84 -41.72 26.78
N ASP A 1047 -28.14 -41.46 28.04
CA ASP A 1047 -29.45 -41.01 28.52
C ASP A 1047 -29.37 -39.79 29.46
N GLN A 1048 -28.17 -39.22 29.69
CA GLN A 1048 -28.00 -38.05 30.52
C GLN A 1048 -27.81 -36.79 29.67
N PRO A 1049 -28.54 -35.69 29.94
CA PRO A 1049 -28.33 -34.45 29.22
C PRO A 1049 -27.03 -33.75 29.65
N PRO A 1050 -26.44 -32.92 28.77
CA PRO A 1050 -25.25 -32.16 29.12
C PRO A 1050 -25.54 -31.12 30.21
N VAL A 1051 -24.57 -30.93 31.11
CA VAL A 1051 -24.60 -29.89 32.13
C VAL A 1051 -24.01 -28.60 31.55
N VAL A 1052 -24.79 -27.52 31.53
CA VAL A 1052 -24.40 -26.21 30.98
C VAL A 1052 -24.34 -25.18 32.12
N LYS A 1053 -23.14 -24.64 32.37
CA LYS A 1053 -22.94 -23.49 33.26
C LYS A 1053 -22.65 -22.25 32.42
N LEU A 1054 -23.22 -21.12 32.81
CA LEU A 1054 -23.21 -19.90 32.01
C LEU A 1054 -22.79 -18.70 32.85
N PHE A 1055 -21.89 -17.90 32.30
CA PHE A 1055 -21.27 -16.76 32.95
C PHE A 1055 -21.04 -15.62 31.95
N ILE A 1056 -20.68 -14.44 32.46
CA ILE A 1056 -20.18 -13.32 31.66
C ILE A 1056 -18.67 -13.14 31.89
N ASN A 1057 -17.91 -13.10 30.80
CA ASN A 1057 -16.45 -13.00 30.69
C ASN A 1057 -15.65 -14.17 31.26
N ASN A 1058 -15.91 -14.58 32.50
CA ASN A 1058 -15.22 -15.67 33.18
C ASN A 1058 -16.13 -16.32 34.23
N ASN A 1059 -15.68 -17.42 34.83
CA ASN A 1059 -16.43 -18.18 35.83
C ASN A 1059 -16.51 -17.53 37.23
N GLU A 1060 -15.93 -16.34 37.43
CA GLU A 1060 -16.11 -15.56 38.66
C GLU A 1060 -17.40 -14.74 38.62
N PHE A 1061 -18.01 -14.54 37.45
CA PHE A 1061 -19.27 -13.80 37.33
C PHE A 1061 -20.41 -14.50 38.08
N VAL A 1062 -21.21 -13.72 38.79
CA VAL A 1062 -22.35 -14.23 39.56
C VAL A 1062 -23.66 -13.81 38.91
N ASN A 1063 -24.67 -14.67 39.02
CA ASN A 1063 -26.00 -14.39 38.48
C ASN A 1063 -26.59 -13.09 39.06
N GLY A 1064 -27.01 -12.18 38.18
CA GLY A 1064 -27.48 -10.84 38.50
C GLY A 1064 -26.41 -9.76 38.60
N GLY A 1065 -25.13 -10.08 38.37
CA GLY A 1065 -24.02 -9.12 38.43
C GLY A 1065 -24.02 -8.08 37.31
N ILE A 1066 -23.17 -7.07 37.44
CA ILE A 1066 -23.03 -6.00 36.43
C ILE A 1066 -22.01 -6.33 35.34
N CYS A 1067 -22.22 -5.79 34.14
CA CYS A 1067 -21.27 -5.79 33.03
C CYS A 1067 -21.35 -4.48 32.22
N ASN A 1068 -20.49 -4.30 31.21
CA ASN A 1068 -20.60 -3.19 30.25
C ASN A 1068 -21.41 -3.60 28.99
N GLU A 1069 -21.50 -2.70 28.02
CA GLU A 1069 -22.27 -2.89 26.78
C GLU A 1069 -21.69 -3.93 25.80
N SER A 1070 -20.44 -4.38 26.01
CA SER A 1070 -19.74 -5.34 25.15
C SER A 1070 -19.08 -6.49 25.94
N PRO A 1071 -19.86 -7.28 26.69
CA PRO A 1071 -19.34 -8.41 27.45
C PRO A 1071 -19.08 -9.64 26.57
N LYS A 1072 -18.43 -10.67 27.11
CA LYS A 1072 -18.29 -11.99 26.47
C LYS A 1072 -19.21 -13.00 27.17
N ILE A 1073 -19.94 -13.81 26.40
CA ILE A 1073 -20.56 -15.03 26.92
C ILE A 1073 -19.44 -16.02 27.25
N TYR A 1074 -19.47 -16.60 28.45
CA TYR A 1074 -18.58 -17.69 28.84
C TYR A 1074 -19.42 -18.88 29.32
N GLY A 1075 -19.40 -19.98 28.57
CA GLY A 1075 -20.14 -21.21 28.90
C GLY A 1075 -19.19 -22.36 29.19
N GLU A 1076 -19.47 -23.16 30.22
CA GLU A 1076 -18.81 -24.44 30.50
C GLU A 1076 -19.82 -25.57 30.30
N ILE A 1077 -19.47 -26.56 29.48
CA ILE A 1077 -20.36 -27.65 29.08
C ILE A 1077 -19.68 -28.99 29.39
N ASN A 1078 -20.40 -29.90 30.05
CA ASN A 1078 -19.92 -31.24 30.38
C ASN A 1078 -20.98 -32.31 30.04
N ASP A 1079 -20.54 -33.46 29.55
CA ASP A 1079 -21.37 -34.61 29.18
C ASP A 1079 -20.64 -35.95 29.40
N ASP A 1080 -21.37 -37.06 29.53
CA ASP A 1080 -20.78 -38.39 29.77
C ASP A 1080 -20.04 -38.98 28.55
N TYR A 1081 -20.42 -38.62 27.32
CA TYR A 1081 -19.85 -39.18 26.09
C TYR A 1081 -19.43 -38.14 25.05
N GLY A 1082 -19.96 -36.92 25.13
CA GLY A 1082 -19.48 -35.76 24.38
C GLY A 1082 -20.58 -34.79 23.99
N ILE A 1083 -20.15 -33.58 23.63
CA ILE A 1083 -21.06 -32.53 23.17
C ILE A 1083 -21.27 -32.64 21.66
N ASN A 1084 -22.52 -32.56 21.21
CA ASN A 1084 -22.86 -32.46 19.79
C ASN A 1084 -22.72 -31.02 19.29
N ILE A 1085 -21.78 -30.83 18.37
CA ILE A 1085 -21.49 -29.55 17.70
C ILE A 1085 -21.65 -29.65 16.16
N THR A 1086 -22.30 -30.72 15.67
CA THR A 1086 -22.38 -31.02 14.22
C THR A 1086 -23.17 -30.00 13.42
N GLY A 1087 -24.28 -29.51 13.97
CA GLY A 1087 -25.21 -28.61 13.27
C GLY A 1087 -25.87 -29.20 12.02
N ASN A 1088 -25.88 -30.54 11.89
CA ASN A 1088 -26.51 -31.25 10.77
C ASN A 1088 -28.02 -31.45 10.98
N SER A 1089 -28.46 -31.58 12.24
CA SER A 1089 -29.85 -31.82 12.59
C SER A 1089 -30.53 -30.52 12.97
N ILE A 1090 -31.74 -30.32 12.42
CA ILE A 1090 -32.56 -29.14 12.68
C ILE A 1090 -32.83 -29.04 14.19
N GLY A 1091 -32.45 -27.91 14.79
CA GLY A 1091 -32.73 -27.60 16.19
C GLY A 1091 -31.75 -28.18 17.21
N HIS A 1092 -30.69 -28.87 16.77
CA HIS A 1092 -29.66 -29.44 17.65
C HIS A 1092 -28.35 -28.63 17.69
N ASP A 1093 -28.40 -27.35 17.33
CA ASP A 1093 -27.26 -26.46 17.44
C ASP A 1093 -26.98 -26.10 18.91
N LEU A 1094 -25.69 -25.88 19.22
CA LEU A 1094 -25.28 -25.23 20.45
C LEU A 1094 -25.57 -23.75 20.29
N VAL A 1095 -26.51 -23.22 21.07
CA VAL A 1095 -27.01 -21.84 20.89
C VAL A 1095 -27.06 -21.06 22.19
N ALA A 1096 -26.91 -19.74 22.09
CA ALA A 1096 -27.27 -18.80 23.14
C ALA A 1096 -28.49 -17.96 22.72
N ILE A 1097 -29.40 -17.73 23.65
CA ILE A 1097 -30.64 -16.98 23.48
C ILE A 1097 -30.55 -15.77 24.42
N LEU A 1098 -30.39 -14.59 23.84
CA LEU A 1098 -30.38 -13.32 24.56
C LEU A 1098 -31.81 -12.76 24.63
N ASP A 1099 -32.25 -12.34 25.82
CA ASP A 1099 -33.55 -11.73 26.10
C ASP A 1099 -34.77 -12.49 25.58
N GLY A 1100 -34.67 -13.82 25.57
CA GLY A 1100 -35.74 -14.70 25.08
C GLY A 1100 -35.95 -14.66 23.57
N ASN A 1101 -35.04 -14.08 22.78
CA ASN A 1101 -35.12 -14.03 21.32
C ASN A 1101 -34.83 -15.40 20.67
N VAL A 1102 -35.75 -16.35 20.82
CA VAL A 1102 -35.65 -17.71 20.28
C VAL A 1102 -35.70 -17.77 18.75
N GLN A 1103 -36.15 -16.71 18.09
CA GLN A 1103 -36.22 -16.64 16.63
C GLN A 1103 -34.85 -16.34 15.99
N ASN A 1104 -33.97 -15.65 16.73
CA ASN A 1104 -32.62 -15.31 16.27
C ASN A 1104 -31.58 -15.75 17.32
N PRO A 1105 -31.42 -17.06 17.55
CA PRO A 1105 -30.42 -17.56 18.49
C PRO A 1105 -29.00 -17.33 17.95
N ILE A 1106 -28.06 -17.06 18.86
CA ILE A 1106 -26.63 -16.99 18.53
C ILE A 1106 -26.12 -18.43 18.43
N VAL A 1107 -25.71 -18.86 17.22
CA VAL A 1107 -25.14 -20.20 17.00
C VAL A 1107 -23.68 -20.23 17.42
N LEU A 1108 -23.33 -21.18 18.28
CA LEU A 1108 -22.06 -21.24 19.01
C LEU A 1108 -21.22 -22.50 18.72
N ASN A 1109 -21.68 -23.40 17.84
CA ASN A 1109 -21.02 -24.68 17.54
C ASN A 1109 -19.52 -24.50 17.20
N THR A 1110 -19.19 -23.46 16.43
CA THR A 1110 -17.82 -23.18 15.98
C THR A 1110 -16.94 -22.48 17.02
N PHE A 1111 -17.56 -21.93 18.08
CA PHE A 1111 -16.90 -21.28 19.23
C PHE A 1111 -16.60 -22.26 20.37
N PHE A 1112 -17.14 -23.48 20.31
CA PHE A 1112 -16.83 -24.53 21.26
C PHE A 1112 -15.34 -24.94 21.19
N LYS A 1113 -14.71 -25.02 22.36
CA LYS A 1113 -13.34 -25.48 22.57
C LYS A 1113 -13.37 -26.60 23.61
N SER A 1114 -12.99 -27.82 23.21
CA SER A 1114 -12.84 -28.93 24.16
C SER A 1114 -11.72 -28.68 25.16
N GLN A 1115 -11.89 -29.22 26.37
CA GLN A 1115 -10.87 -29.26 27.39
C GLN A 1115 -9.74 -30.22 26.97
N LEU A 1116 -8.49 -29.90 27.36
CA LEU A 1116 -7.33 -30.72 27.04
C LEU A 1116 -7.52 -32.18 27.49
N ASN A 1117 -7.27 -33.12 26.58
CA ASN A 1117 -7.42 -34.57 26.78
C ASN A 1117 -8.87 -35.05 27.06
N SER A 1118 -9.88 -34.21 26.78
CA SER A 1118 -11.28 -34.55 27.02
C SER A 1118 -12.14 -34.33 25.77
N SER A 1119 -12.95 -35.31 25.41
CA SER A 1119 -14.04 -35.19 24.44
C SER A 1119 -15.39 -34.87 25.09
N LYS A 1120 -15.42 -34.79 26.41
CA LYS A 1120 -16.61 -34.74 27.28
C LYS A 1120 -16.88 -33.37 27.88
N GLU A 1121 -15.85 -32.53 27.94
CA GLU A 1121 -15.88 -31.22 28.56
C GLU A 1121 -15.37 -30.16 27.60
N GLY A 1122 -15.93 -28.96 27.66
CA GLY A 1122 -15.41 -27.83 26.91
C GLY A 1122 -16.03 -26.49 27.31
N THR A 1123 -15.52 -25.45 26.67
CA THR A 1123 -15.91 -24.07 26.92
C THR A 1123 -16.39 -23.39 25.64
N VAL A 1124 -17.21 -22.36 25.80
CA VAL A 1124 -17.62 -21.46 24.72
C VAL A 1124 -17.34 -20.04 25.15
N GLU A 1125 -16.70 -19.29 24.27
CA GLU A 1125 -16.46 -17.86 24.42
C GLU A 1125 -17.01 -17.12 23.21
N TYR A 1126 -17.90 -16.15 23.43
CA TYR A 1126 -18.50 -15.38 22.34
C TYR A 1126 -18.68 -13.90 22.72
N PRO A 1127 -18.14 -12.94 21.95
CA PRO A 1127 -18.27 -11.52 22.26
C PRO A 1127 -19.66 -10.98 21.89
N LEU A 1128 -20.37 -10.40 22.87
CA LEU A 1128 -21.55 -9.56 22.65
C LEU A 1128 -21.09 -8.12 22.43
N LYS A 1129 -21.89 -7.34 21.69
CA LYS A 1129 -21.62 -5.92 21.40
C LYS A 1129 -22.91 -5.12 21.46
N ASN A 1130 -22.79 -3.85 21.81
CA ASN A 1130 -23.85 -2.85 21.78
C ASN A 1130 -25.12 -3.27 22.54
N LEU A 1131 -24.96 -3.91 23.70
CA LEU A 1131 -26.09 -4.21 24.57
C LEU A 1131 -26.66 -2.91 25.15
N SER A 1132 -27.98 -2.83 25.23
CA SER A 1132 -28.67 -1.72 25.89
C SER A 1132 -28.37 -1.69 27.38
N VAL A 1133 -28.29 -0.51 27.99
CA VAL A 1133 -28.20 -0.38 29.45
C VAL A 1133 -29.46 -0.94 30.10
N GLY A 1134 -29.30 -1.79 31.13
CA GLY A 1134 -30.40 -2.39 31.87
C GLY A 1134 -30.27 -3.91 32.06
N LYS A 1135 -31.39 -4.54 32.47
CA LYS A 1135 -31.43 -5.98 32.77
C LYS A 1135 -31.55 -6.82 31.51
N HIS A 1136 -30.76 -7.88 31.46
CA HIS A 1136 -30.73 -8.85 30.37
C HIS A 1136 -30.82 -10.28 30.90
N THR A 1137 -31.30 -11.18 30.05
CA THR A 1137 -31.33 -12.63 30.32
C THR A 1137 -30.60 -13.39 29.23
N LEU A 1138 -29.89 -14.45 29.60
CA LEU A 1138 -29.15 -15.31 28.67
C LEU A 1138 -29.43 -16.77 28.99
N SER A 1139 -29.85 -17.53 27.99
CA SER A 1139 -29.95 -18.99 28.06
C SER A 1139 -28.99 -19.64 27.08
N MET A 1140 -28.32 -20.72 27.46
CA MET A 1140 -27.50 -21.52 26.56
C MET A 1140 -28.07 -22.94 26.46
N VAL A 1141 -28.31 -23.43 25.25
CA VAL A 1141 -28.86 -24.76 24.99
C VAL A 1141 -27.78 -25.61 24.32
N ALA A 1142 -27.47 -26.76 24.92
CA ALA A 1142 -26.49 -27.72 24.41
C ALA A 1142 -27.12 -29.11 24.25
N TRP A 1143 -26.53 -29.92 23.38
CA TRP A 1143 -26.96 -31.28 23.09
C TRP A 1143 -25.79 -32.25 23.24
N ASP A 1144 -26.04 -33.45 23.75
CA ASP A 1144 -25.04 -34.52 23.75
C ASP A 1144 -24.98 -35.24 22.38
N ILE A 1145 -24.05 -36.19 22.24
CA ILE A 1145 -23.91 -37.02 21.03
C ILE A 1145 -25.14 -37.88 20.68
N SER A 1146 -26.06 -38.12 21.62
CA SER A 1146 -27.24 -38.98 21.46
C SER A 1146 -28.57 -38.20 21.34
N ASN A 1147 -28.48 -36.87 21.37
CA ASN A 1147 -29.53 -35.85 21.28
C ASN A 1147 -30.35 -35.64 22.59
N ASN A 1148 -29.76 -35.84 23.77
CA ASN A 1148 -30.31 -35.35 25.04
C ASN A 1148 -29.98 -33.85 25.21
N ARG A 1149 -30.92 -33.09 25.80
CA ARG A 1149 -30.89 -31.61 25.82
C ARG A 1149 -30.55 -31.04 27.20
N GLY A 1150 -29.54 -30.18 27.27
CA GLY A 1150 -29.16 -29.38 28.45
C GLY A 1150 -29.43 -27.89 28.27
N ILE A 1151 -29.69 -27.17 29.38
CA ILE A 1151 -29.88 -25.71 29.39
C ILE A 1151 -29.17 -25.08 30.59
N GLY A 1152 -28.43 -24.00 30.37
CA GLY A 1152 -27.96 -23.06 31.39
C GLY A 1152 -28.67 -21.71 31.27
N ASN A 1153 -28.91 -21.01 32.38
CA ASN A 1153 -29.55 -19.69 32.40
C ASN A 1153 -28.75 -18.71 33.27
N LEU A 1154 -28.76 -17.45 32.88
CA LEU A 1154 -28.07 -16.34 33.55
C LEU A 1154 -28.85 -15.04 33.39
N GLU A 1155 -28.90 -14.23 34.44
CA GLU A 1155 -29.37 -12.85 34.42
C GLU A 1155 -28.17 -11.92 34.68
N PHE A 1156 -28.16 -10.74 34.06
CA PHE A 1156 -27.11 -9.73 34.28
C PHE A 1156 -27.63 -8.32 34.01
N ASN A 1157 -26.90 -7.30 34.48
CA ASN A 1157 -27.26 -5.90 34.32
C ASN A 1157 -26.15 -5.14 33.57
N VAL A 1158 -26.48 -4.57 32.42
CA VAL A 1158 -25.55 -3.76 31.61
C VAL A 1158 -25.53 -2.34 32.15
N ILE A 1159 -24.33 -1.84 32.46
CA ILE A 1159 -24.05 -0.49 32.93
C ILE A 1159 -23.25 0.24 31.85
N SER A 1160 -23.52 1.54 31.66
CA SER A 1160 -22.82 2.31 30.63
C SER A 1160 -21.33 2.43 30.90
N SER A 1161 -20.51 2.31 29.84
CA SER A 1161 -19.07 2.53 29.91
C SER A 1161 -18.68 4.00 30.10
N ASP A 1162 -19.62 4.95 30.01
CA ASP A 1162 -19.34 6.38 30.24
C ASP A 1162 -19.14 6.70 31.73
N ASP A 1163 -19.67 5.86 32.63
CA ASP A 1163 -19.58 6.03 34.08
C ASP A 1163 -18.95 4.81 34.75
N VAL A 1164 -17.93 5.01 35.57
CA VAL A 1164 -17.34 3.93 36.39
C VAL A 1164 -18.27 3.63 37.57
N GLN A 1165 -18.78 2.40 37.64
CA GLN A 1165 -19.54 1.90 38.77
C GLN A 1165 -18.76 0.88 39.60
N LEU A 1166 -19.04 0.92 40.90
CA LEU A 1166 -18.51 0.02 41.93
C LEU A 1166 -19.71 -0.52 42.71
N GLU A 1167 -20.10 -1.76 42.42
CA GLU A 1167 -21.24 -2.41 43.07
C GLU A 1167 -20.80 -3.64 43.87
N ASN A 1168 -21.73 -4.18 44.67
CA ASN A 1168 -21.55 -5.44 45.39
C ASN A 1168 -20.22 -5.52 46.17
N VAL A 1169 -19.88 -4.43 46.84
CA VAL A 1169 -18.67 -4.33 47.67
C VAL A 1169 -18.91 -5.04 49.00
N TYR A 1170 -18.22 -6.15 49.24
CA TYR A 1170 -18.28 -6.88 50.51
C TYR A 1170 -16.98 -7.63 50.79
N ASN A 1171 -16.88 -8.22 51.98
CA ASN A 1171 -15.78 -9.08 52.35
C ASN A 1171 -16.31 -10.45 52.80
N TYR A 1172 -15.60 -11.53 52.48
CA TYR A 1172 -15.98 -12.89 52.87
C TYR A 1172 -14.77 -13.73 53.31
N PRO A 1173 -14.85 -14.51 54.42
CA PRO A 1173 -15.96 -14.53 55.38
C PRO A 1173 -16.10 -13.19 56.14
N ASN A 1174 -17.31 -12.90 56.61
CA ASN A 1174 -17.62 -11.77 57.49
C ASN A 1174 -18.81 -12.14 58.40
N PRO A 1175 -18.64 -12.32 59.73
CA PRO A 1175 -17.39 -12.14 60.48
C PRO A 1175 -16.28 -13.12 60.10
N PHE A 1176 -15.01 -12.74 60.34
CA PHE A 1176 -13.85 -13.61 60.11
C PHE A 1176 -12.96 -13.75 61.35
N ASN A 1177 -12.18 -14.84 61.43
CA ASN A 1177 -11.25 -15.10 62.55
C ASN A 1177 -9.77 -14.91 62.20
N LYS A 1178 -9.34 -15.31 61.00
CA LYS A 1178 -7.93 -15.34 60.57
C LYS A 1178 -7.69 -14.49 59.34
N LYS A 1179 -8.57 -14.60 58.35
CA LYS A 1179 -8.49 -13.80 57.13
C LYS A 1179 -9.86 -13.56 56.51
N THR A 1180 -9.95 -12.49 55.75
CA THR A 1180 -11.10 -12.16 54.90
C THR A 1180 -10.60 -11.73 53.52
N ASN A 1181 -11.45 -11.82 52.51
CA ASN A 1181 -11.15 -11.39 51.15
C ASN A 1181 -12.13 -10.29 50.74
N PHE A 1182 -11.62 -9.16 50.27
CA PHE A 1182 -12.43 -8.06 49.75
C PHE A 1182 -12.78 -8.32 48.29
N GLN A 1183 -14.05 -8.11 47.97
CA GLN A 1183 -14.62 -8.36 46.65
C GLN A 1183 -15.50 -7.20 46.25
N PHE A 1184 -15.54 -6.90 44.96
CA PHE A 1184 -16.40 -5.87 44.39
C PHE A 1184 -16.66 -6.16 42.91
N GLU A 1185 -17.70 -5.54 42.37
CA GLU A 1185 -18.01 -5.56 40.95
C GLU A 1185 -17.74 -4.20 40.32
N THR A 1186 -17.28 -4.22 39.07
CA THR A 1186 -17.00 -3.03 38.27
C THR A 1186 -17.30 -3.29 36.80
N ASN A 1187 -17.82 -2.29 36.09
CA ASN A 1187 -18.03 -2.32 34.64
C ASN A 1187 -16.76 -1.98 33.81
N TYR A 1188 -15.67 -1.57 34.47
CA TYR A 1188 -14.39 -1.24 33.81
C TYR A 1188 -13.36 -2.36 34.00
N ILE A 1189 -13.02 -3.04 32.90
CA ILE A 1189 -12.12 -4.20 32.86
C ILE A 1189 -11.03 -4.02 31.79
N GLY A 1190 -9.93 -4.77 31.89
CA GLY A 1190 -8.84 -4.74 30.90
C GLY A 1190 -7.83 -3.59 31.06
N TYR A 1191 -8.06 -2.67 32.00
CA TYR A 1191 -7.16 -1.56 32.31
C TYR A 1191 -6.36 -1.81 33.60
N PRO A 1192 -5.07 -1.43 33.66
CA PRO A 1192 -4.33 -1.35 34.90
C PRO A 1192 -5.09 -0.48 35.92
N THR A 1193 -5.38 -1.06 37.08
CA THR A 1193 -6.24 -0.49 38.12
C THR A 1193 -5.53 -0.56 39.45
N ASP A 1194 -5.33 0.60 40.08
CA ASP A 1194 -4.82 0.69 41.45
C ASP A 1194 -6.02 0.63 42.42
N VAL A 1195 -6.11 -0.45 43.19
CA VAL A 1195 -7.16 -0.69 44.18
C VAL A 1195 -6.65 -0.35 45.57
N THR A 1196 -7.39 0.49 46.29
CA THR A 1196 -7.11 0.87 47.67
C THR A 1196 -8.24 0.42 48.59
N VAL A 1197 -7.98 -0.48 49.53
CA VAL A 1197 -8.92 -0.81 50.61
C VAL A 1197 -8.50 -0.09 51.88
N GLN A 1198 -9.36 0.81 52.37
CA GLN A 1198 -9.10 1.55 53.61
C GLN A 1198 -10.02 1.05 54.71
N ILE A 1199 -9.43 0.56 55.81
CA ILE A 1199 -10.13 -0.01 56.96
C ILE A 1199 -10.02 0.94 58.15
N GLN A 1200 -11.14 1.19 58.84
CA GLN A 1200 -11.27 2.15 59.92
C GLN A 1200 -12.02 1.55 61.11
N SER A 1201 -11.67 1.97 62.32
CA SER A 1201 -12.50 1.76 63.50
C SER A 1201 -13.82 2.55 63.41
N ILE A 1202 -14.80 2.23 64.25
CA ILE A 1202 -16.08 2.98 64.36
C ILE A 1202 -15.86 4.47 64.70
N SER A 1203 -14.73 4.81 65.33
CA SER A 1203 -14.35 6.20 65.63
C SER A 1203 -13.75 6.97 64.44
N GLY A 1204 -13.65 6.34 63.26
CA GLY A 1204 -13.07 6.93 62.03
C GLY A 1204 -11.55 6.82 61.92
N LYS A 1205 -10.85 6.31 62.94
CA LYS A 1205 -9.40 6.07 62.87
C LYS A 1205 -9.10 4.96 61.86
N VAL A 1206 -8.28 5.27 60.84
CA VAL A 1206 -7.73 4.28 59.89
C VAL A 1206 -6.79 3.32 60.63
N VAL A 1207 -7.03 2.02 60.46
CA VAL A 1207 -6.26 0.95 61.08
C VAL A 1207 -5.45 0.14 60.06
N LYS A 1208 -5.87 0.13 58.79
CA LYS A 1208 -5.15 -0.55 57.71
C LYS A 1208 -5.43 0.14 56.37
N THR A 1209 -4.41 0.23 55.52
CA THR A 1209 -4.59 0.52 54.10
C THR A 1209 -3.94 -0.59 53.27
N ILE A 1210 -4.69 -1.17 52.34
CA ILE A 1210 -4.20 -2.18 51.39
C ILE A 1210 -4.18 -1.51 50.01
N GLN A 1211 -3.06 -1.66 49.29
CA GLN A 1211 -2.91 -1.17 47.92
C GLN A 1211 -2.49 -2.34 47.03
N GLU A 1212 -3.29 -2.61 46.02
CA GLU A 1212 -3.06 -3.67 45.04
C GLU A 1212 -3.16 -3.10 43.63
N LYS A 1213 -2.29 -3.55 42.72
CA LYS A 1213 -2.36 -3.19 41.31
C LYS A 1213 -2.82 -4.40 40.52
N ILE A 1214 -3.99 -4.30 39.92
CA ILE A 1214 -4.62 -5.40 39.20
C ILE A 1214 -5.05 -4.95 37.80
N THR A 1215 -5.25 -5.91 36.91
CA THR A 1215 -5.94 -5.68 35.64
C THR A 1215 -7.16 -6.61 35.64
N PRO A 1216 -8.36 -6.13 35.99
CA PRO A 1216 -9.55 -6.98 36.06
C PRO A 1216 -9.80 -7.66 34.71
N THR A 1217 -9.89 -8.99 34.70
CA THR A 1217 -10.20 -9.79 33.50
C THR A 1217 -11.69 -10.12 33.39
N GLY A 1218 -12.47 -9.84 34.43
CA GLY A 1218 -13.92 -9.94 34.47
C GLY A 1218 -14.52 -8.89 35.40
N TYR A 1219 -15.84 -8.77 35.39
CA TYR A 1219 -16.57 -7.71 36.08
C TYR A 1219 -16.62 -7.87 37.60
N ARG A 1220 -16.20 -9.03 38.11
CA ARG A 1220 -16.07 -9.28 39.54
C ARG A 1220 -14.60 -9.42 39.90
N VAL A 1221 -14.16 -8.60 40.84
CA VAL A 1221 -12.80 -8.63 41.39
C VAL A 1221 -12.83 -9.36 42.72
N THR A 1222 -11.97 -10.37 42.83
CA THR A 1222 -11.72 -11.15 44.05
C THR A 1222 -10.21 -11.20 44.32
N GLY A 1223 -9.79 -11.79 45.44
CA GLY A 1223 -8.36 -12.06 45.70
C GLY A 1223 -7.64 -11.03 46.57
N ILE A 1224 -8.29 -9.95 47.00
CA ILE A 1224 -7.69 -8.94 47.88
C ILE A 1224 -7.80 -9.40 49.33
N GLU A 1225 -6.78 -10.11 49.82
CA GLU A 1225 -6.78 -10.71 51.17
C GLU A 1225 -6.35 -9.75 52.28
N TRP A 1226 -6.89 -9.96 53.48
CA TRP A 1226 -6.43 -9.32 54.70
C TRP A 1226 -6.43 -10.28 55.89
N ASP A 1227 -5.37 -10.23 56.69
CA ASP A 1227 -5.12 -11.12 57.85
C ASP A 1227 -5.61 -10.55 59.20
N GLY A 1228 -6.35 -9.44 59.16
CA GLY A 1228 -6.91 -8.81 60.38
C GLY A 1228 -5.88 -8.07 61.24
N LYS A 1229 -4.71 -7.72 60.70
CA LYS A 1229 -3.68 -6.91 61.38
C LYS A 1229 -3.67 -5.46 60.88
N ASP A 1230 -3.15 -4.55 61.69
CA ASP A 1230 -2.95 -3.14 61.33
C ASP A 1230 -1.73 -2.92 60.40
N ASP A 1231 -1.41 -1.67 60.08
CA ASP A 1231 -0.24 -1.32 59.26
C ASP A 1231 1.12 -1.67 59.92
N ASN A 1232 1.15 -1.85 61.24
CA ASN A 1232 2.36 -2.25 61.99
C ASN A 1232 2.44 -3.77 62.21
N GLY A 1233 1.50 -4.55 61.66
CA GLY A 1233 1.43 -5.99 61.86
C GLY A 1233 0.89 -6.42 63.22
N THR A 1234 0.23 -5.51 63.96
CA THR A 1234 -0.42 -5.83 65.24
C THR A 1234 -1.82 -6.35 65.00
N GLU A 1235 -2.22 -7.38 65.76
CA GLU A 1235 -3.56 -7.95 65.69
C GLU A 1235 -4.63 -6.95 66.17
N LEU A 1236 -5.67 -6.75 65.36
CA LEU A 1236 -6.81 -5.93 65.76
C LEU A 1236 -7.76 -6.71 66.67
N ALA A 1237 -8.34 -6.01 67.64
CA ALA A 1237 -9.29 -6.57 68.60
C ALA A 1237 -10.60 -7.01 67.93
N ASN A 1238 -11.27 -8.00 68.54
CA ASN A 1238 -12.62 -8.41 68.14
C ASN A 1238 -13.59 -7.22 68.17
N GLY A 1239 -14.38 -7.07 67.13
CA GLY A 1239 -15.27 -5.91 67.01
C GLY A 1239 -15.68 -5.59 65.58
N VAL A 1240 -16.46 -4.52 65.46
CA VAL A 1240 -16.92 -3.99 64.19
C VAL A 1240 -15.96 -2.93 63.69
N TYR A 1241 -15.58 -3.02 62.43
CA TYR A 1241 -14.81 -2.03 61.68
C TYR A 1241 -15.60 -1.63 60.43
N LEU A 1242 -15.25 -0.49 59.86
CA LEU A 1242 -15.77 -0.01 58.59
C LEU A 1242 -14.66 -0.04 57.56
N TYR A 1243 -14.98 -0.33 56.31
CA TYR A 1243 -14.01 -0.20 55.23
C TYR A 1243 -14.67 0.37 53.98
N LYS A 1244 -13.85 0.88 53.07
CA LYS A 1244 -14.26 1.27 51.72
C LYS A 1244 -13.19 0.87 50.72
N ILE A 1245 -13.61 0.66 49.49
CA ILE A 1245 -12.72 0.36 48.36
C ILE A 1245 -12.69 1.56 47.43
N GLY A 1246 -11.50 2.00 47.04
CA GLY A 1246 -11.28 2.97 45.99
C GLY A 1246 -10.57 2.32 44.82
N VAL A 1247 -10.95 2.66 43.61
CA VAL A 1247 -10.29 2.22 42.37
C VAL A 1247 -9.82 3.44 41.59
N HIS A 1248 -8.63 3.35 41.02
CA HIS A 1248 -8.06 4.34 40.13
C HIS A 1248 -7.59 3.64 38.85
N TYR A 1249 -8.19 4.00 37.72
CA TYR A 1249 -7.84 3.46 36.41
C TYR A 1249 -6.85 4.41 35.73
N SER A 1250 -5.73 3.87 35.26
CA SER A 1250 -4.70 4.65 34.54
C SER A 1250 -4.49 4.09 33.12
N SER A 1251 -4.89 4.84 32.10
CA SER A 1251 -4.47 4.63 30.70
C SER A 1251 -3.96 5.93 30.08
N THR A 1252 -3.38 5.84 28.87
CA THR A 1252 -2.91 7.01 28.09
C THR A 1252 -4.05 7.98 27.72
N GLU A 1253 -5.31 7.52 27.77
CA GLU A 1253 -6.49 8.28 27.32
C GLU A 1253 -7.56 8.48 28.41
N LEU A 1254 -7.51 7.72 29.52
CA LEU A 1254 -8.57 7.70 30.55
C LEU A 1254 -7.98 7.69 31.97
N ILE A 1255 -8.44 8.63 32.81
CA ILE A 1255 -8.14 8.69 34.24
C ILE A 1255 -9.45 8.81 35.01
N PHE A 1256 -9.88 7.73 35.66
CA PHE A 1256 -11.07 7.71 36.50
C PHE A 1256 -10.75 7.25 37.91
N THR A 1257 -11.43 7.84 38.90
CA THR A 1257 -11.33 7.43 40.30
C THR A 1257 -12.72 7.27 40.88
N GLN A 1258 -13.04 6.10 41.41
CA GLN A 1258 -14.32 5.82 42.06
C GLN A 1258 -14.09 5.24 43.46
N LYS A 1259 -14.98 5.54 44.40
CA LYS A 1259 -14.94 5.01 45.77
C LYS A 1259 -16.29 4.41 46.13
N SER A 1260 -16.27 3.30 46.85
CA SER A 1260 -17.47 2.69 47.42
C SER A 1260 -17.97 3.48 48.63
N GLU A 1261 -19.24 3.25 48.96
CA GLU A 1261 -19.76 3.52 50.31
C GLU A 1261 -19.03 2.70 51.37
N TYR A 1262 -19.15 3.13 52.63
CA TYR A 1262 -18.59 2.38 53.76
C TYR A 1262 -19.37 1.08 54.00
N GLN A 1263 -18.63 -0.02 54.10
CA GLN A 1263 -19.14 -1.35 54.40
C GLN A 1263 -18.70 -1.81 55.78
N LYS A 1264 -19.53 -2.64 56.42
CA LYS A 1264 -19.29 -3.16 57.76
C LYS A 1264 -18.52 -4.48 57.70
N LEU A 1265 -17.43 -4.57 58.46
CA LEU A 1265 -16.69 -5.82 58.64
C LEU A 1265 -16.55 -6.15 60.13
N VAL A 1266 -16.54 -7.44 60.47
CA VAL A 1266 -16.53 -7.92 61.85
C VAL A 1266 -15.40 -8.92 62.07
N ILE A 1267 -14.58 -8.66 63.09
CA ILE A 1267 -13.51 -9.56 63.54
C ILE A 1267 -14.03 -10.38 64.72
N LEU A 1268 -13.99 -11.71 64.61
CA LEU A 1268 -14.28 -12.68 65.67
C LEU A 1268 -13.14 -13.69 65.77
N ARG A 1269 -12.14 -13.38 66.58
CA ARG A 1269 -11.03 -14.27 66.95
C ARG A 1269 -11.42 -15.22 68.07
#